data_AF-A0A5N5L4U2-F1
#
_entry.id   AF-A0A5N5L4U2-F1
#
_cell.length_a   1.000
_cell.length_b   1.000
_cell.length_c   1.000
_cell.angle_alpha   90.00
_cell.angle_beta   90.00
_cell.angle_gamma   90.00
#
_symmetry.space_group_name_H-M   'P 1'
#
loop_
_entity.id
_entity.type
_entity.pdbx_description
1 polymer ?
#
loop_
_entity_poly.entity_id
_entity_poly.type
_entity_poly.pdbx_seq_one_letter_code
_entity_poly.pdbx_strand_id
1 'polypeptide(L)'
;MAELRHSSSLGARASSSPMKRDEDASPLIHGTTHDDDNRHHLSRDRDRSFWSFLSDDPRVFSLLNSRISLILIAVFFIVGLISAFSIFTRLNAPYLCKKDGIVLHCPHVNEAPSLWENPYSATTSWKPCAERRDNGISDLPPENETNGYIFIHAEGGLNQQRIAICNAVAVAKIMNATLILPVLKQDQIWKDQTKFEDIFDVDHFIDYLKYDVRIVRDIPEWFTDKSELFTSIRRTVKNIPKYAPAQFYVDNVLPRIKEKKIMALKPFVDRLGYDNVPSEINRLRCRVNYHALKFLPEIEEMSDLLVSRMRNRTGVSNPYMALHLRFEKGMVGLSFCDFVGTRDEKARMAEYRKKEWPRRYKNGSHLWQLALQKRKEGRCPLEPGEVAVILRAMGYPKETQIYVASGQVYGGQNRMAPLKNMFPSLVTKEELATKEELDGFRKHVTSLAALDFLVCLKSDVFVMTHGGNFAKLIIGARRYMGHRHKSIKPDKGLMSKSFGDPYMGWATFVEDVVVTHETRTGLPEETFPNYDLWENPLTPSILFYHDRRNEWREVFIWEGLGEYGSTQIGAGMLEQARSSLVSRTKLDKAVVPKTRNLHRVSASPVACVSLHIMQLRCWEKELHCISVIIIKKKRTPDCEDPTVEPSFSSWSPVSLFIGVSLSMFLRMIRIGVMVSSQPEHASFPPRGWNTYDSFCWIISEEDFLQSAGIISQRLKPYGYEYAVVDYLWYRKNVPGAYPDSLGFDVIDEWGRLIPDPNRWPSSKNRKGFTEVAQKVHSMGLKFGIHVMRGLSRQAYDANTLILDTATIAESCKLYHHKNRLVRRKGGAYEESGRQWRAKDIGIKERACAWMSHGFMSVNTKLGAGRAFLRSLYEQYAEWGVDFVKHDCVFGDDLDVDEITFVSEVLQKLNRPILYSLSPGTSVTPTMAKDISGLVNMYRVTGDDWDTWGDVAAHFDVSRDFAAANKIGAKGLLGRSWPDLDMLPLGRLTDPGSNRGPYRTSNLNLNEQKTQMTLWAMARSPLMFGGDFPYATGTKGSTNKTMAHSQGSRRCLEEVGKSHTQFLGFTSCNHPKVNGWSIEALDQDLDQICWKENMGSHEPLCLYKRKTRLASDERLIYNEGELHLFASDGMEFCLDASPRHKRTSRELKSGSFSPCRSDANQMWELNSNGSLVSSYSGLCATVKSTDANVGSSRVRSWIATGRKGEIYVALFNLNSEKTVISATISDLTKALPGRSLNATSCHGTEVWSGKDFGKIKDSISMEVEMHGCALFVLKCP
;
A
#
# COMPACT_ATOMS: atom_id res chain seq x y z
N MET A 1 13.89 -19.27 16.90
CA MET A 1 14.05 -19.14 18.38
C MET A 1 13.79 -20.43 19.18
N ALA A 2 12.70 -21.16 18.93
CA ALA A 2 12.35 -22.35 19.72
C ALA A 2 13.29 -23.57 19.53
N GLU A 3 14.29 -23.46 18.65
CA GLU A 3 15.32 -24.50 18.45
C GLU A 3 16.74 -24.04 18.85
N LEU A 4 16.79 -23.08 19.79
CA LEU A 4 17.72 -23.16 20.92
C LEU A 4 17.29 -24.22 21.97
N ARG A 5 16.42 -25.18 21.60
CA ARG A 5 15.85 -26.22 22.48
C ARG A 5 16.08 -27.67 22.01
N HIS A 6 16.54 -27.94 20.78
CA HIS A 6 16.90 -29.30 20.35
C HIS A 6 18.36 -29.39 19.90
N SER A 7 19.23 -29.51 20.90
CA SER A 7 20.58 -30.08 20.74
C SER A 7 20.65 -31.40 21.49
N SER A 8 19.99 -32.43 20.95
CA SER A 8 20.08 -33.80 21.48
C SER A 8 21.40 -34.43 21.03
N SER A 9 22.50 -34.12 21.72
CA SER A 9 23.74 -34.88 21.58
C SER A 9 23.50 -36.32 22.05
N LEU A 10 23.74 -37.29 21.17
CA LEU A 10 23.84 -38.70 21.53
C LEU A 10 25.04 -38.88 22.48
N GLY A 11 24.80 -39.07 23.78
CA GLY A 11 25.87 -39.18 24.77
C GLY A 11 25.40 -39.57 26.18
N ALA A 12 25.83 -40.76 26.60
CA ALA A 12 25.85 -41.29 27.98
C ALA A 12 24.54 -41.42 28.77
N ARG A 13 24.32 -42.64 29.30
CA ARG A 13 23.41 -42.91 30.43
C ARG A 13 24.00 -42.35 31.72
N ALA A 14 23.16 -41.84 32.61
CA ALA A 14 23.40 -41.84 34.05
C ALA A 14 22.07 -42.05 34.79
N SER A 15 22.03 -42.95 35.75
CA SER A 15 20.80 -43.38 36.46
C SER A 15 20.82 -42.94 37.93
N SER A 16 19.73 -42.34 38.42
CA SER A 16 19.40 -42.35 39.85
C SER A 16 17.92 -42.04 40.09
N SER A 17 17.25 -42.91 40.86
CA SER A 17 16.03 -42.57 41.61
C SER A 17 16.46 -42.06 43.00
N PRO A 18 15.62 -41.28 43.71
CA PRO A 18 14.55 -41.86 44.54
C PRO A 18 13.17 -41.22 44.23
N MET A 19 12.01 -41.87 44.37
CA MET A 19 11.48 -42.81 45.38
C MET A 19 10.92 -42.14 46.65
N LYS A 20 9.60 -42.34 46.83
CA LYS A 20 8.84 -42.63 48.07
C LYS A 20 7.81 -41.59 48.59
N ARG A 21 6.68 -42.16 49.03
CA ARG A 21 5.62 -41.67 49.96
C ARG A 21 4.49 -40.78 49.43
N ASP A 22 3.23 -40.96 49.85
CA ASP A 22 2.48 -42.13 50.40
C ASP A 22 0.94 -41.82 50.31
N GLU A 23 0.09 -42.87 50.20
CA GLU A 23 -1.25 -43.09 50.83
C GLU A 23 -2.41 -42.01 50.67
N ASP A 24 -3.73 -42.31 50.63
CA ASP A 24 -4.52 -43.55 50.84
C ASP A 24 -5.98 -43.52 50.26
N ALA A 25 -6.73 -44.65 50.36
CA ALA A 25 -8.20 -44.88 50.34
C ALA A 25 -9.11 -44.21 49.23
N SER A 26 -9.90 -44.89 48.36
CA SER A 26 -10.67 -46.17 48.37
C SER A 26 -11.94 -46.14 49.27
N PRO A 27 -13.01 -46.97 49.10
CA PRO A 27 -13.18 -48.19 48.25
C PRO A 27 -14.60 -48.45 47.61
N LEU A 28 -14.81 -49.67 47.05
CA LEU A 28 -16.09 -50.41 46.75
C LEU A 28 -16.88 -50.04 45.45
N ILE A 29 -17.55 -50.96 44.71
CA ILE A 29 -17.71 -52.45 44.76
C ILE A 29 -18.07 -53.07 43.37
N HIS A 30 -17.93 -54.41 43.23
CA HIS A 30 -18.33 -55.40 42.16
C HIS A 30 -19.11 -54.99 40.87
N GLY A 31 -19.00 -55.70 39.73
CA GLY A 31 -18.19 -56.90 39.41
C GLY A 31 -18.60 -57.63 38.10
N THR A 32 -17.82 -58.65 37.70
CA THR A 32 -18.15 -59.95 37.02
C THR A 32 -19.49 -60.14 36.26
N THR A 33 -19.63 -60.83 35.11
CA THR A 33 -18.76 -61.69 34.24
C THR A 33 -19.57 -62.13 32.99
N HIS A 34 -18.94 -62.86 32.03
CA HIS A 34 -19.56 -63.67 30.95
C HIS A 34 -20.22 -62.89 29.78
N ASP A 35 -20.27 -63.39 28.52
CA ASP A 35 -19.76 -64.67 27.98
C ASP A 35 -19.27 -64.58 26.52
N ASP A 36 -18.56 -65.63 26.08
CA ASP A 36 -18.05 -65.88 24.71
C ASP A 36 -19.13 -65.98 23.62
N ASP A 37 -18.74 -65.84 22.33
CA ASP A 37 -18.80 -67.00 21.41
C ASP A 37 -17.91 -66.90 20.13
N ASN A 38 -17.34 -68.05 19.73
CA ASN A 38 -16.96 -68.51 18.36
C ASN A 38 -16.39 -67.50 17.29
N ARG A 39 -15.27 -67.69 16.55
CA ARG A 39 -14.62 -68.92 16.03
C ARG A 39 -13.43 -68.66 15.06
N HIS A 40 -12.60 -69.70 14.89
CA HIS A 40 -11.80 -70.12 13.70
C HIS A 40 -10.46 -69.45 13.28
N HIS A 41 -9.37 -70.13 13.70
CA HIS A 41 -8.26 -70.67 12.86
C HIS A 41 -7.01 -69.83 12.46
N LEU A 42 -5.85 -70.30 12.98
CA LEU A 42 -4.63 -70.79 12.29
C LEU A 42 -4.08 -70.10 11.00
N SER A 43 -2.77 -70.06 10.70
CA SER A 43 -1.51 -70.34 11.46
C SER A 43 -0.28 -70.10 10.56
N ARG A 44 0.93 -70.07 11.16
CA ARG A 44 2.28 -70.32 10.58
C ARG A 44 2.91 -69.33 9.59
N ASP A 45 4.05 -68.83 10.06
CA ASP A 45 5.35 -68.66 9.39
C ASP A 45 5.53 -69.20 7.95
N ARG A 46 6.23 -68.40 7.13
CA ARG A 46 7.48 -68.86 6.46
C ARG A 46 8.38 -67.76 5.89
N ASP A 47 9.61 -67.74 6.40
CA ASP A 47 10.92 -67.71 5.73
C ASP A 47 11.14 -67.19 4.28
N ARG A 48 12.37 -66.64 4.12
CA ARG A 48 13.30 -66.69 2.96
C ARG A 48 13.18 -65.76 1.74
N SER A 49 14.03 -64.72 1.79
CA SER A 49 15.22 -64.51 0.91
C SER A 49 15.14 -64.66 -0.63
N PHE A 50 15.48 -63.54 -1.30
CA PHE A 50 16.62 -63.39 -2.23
C PHE A 50 16.89 -64.47 -3.31
N TRP A 51 16.77 -64.06 -4.58
CA TRP A 51 17.22 -64.71 -5.84
C TRP A 51 16.45 -65.92 -6.41
N SER A 52 15.48 -65.60 -7.27
CA SER A 52 15.17 -66.32 -8.52
C SER A 52 14.43 -65.33 -9.47
N PHE A 53 14.53 -65.38 -10.80
CA PHE A 53 15.50 -66.05 -11.68
C PHE A 53 15.66 -65.20 -12.97
N LEU A 54 16.78 -65.31 -13.69
CA LEU A 54 16.98 -64.67 -15.00
C LEU A 54 17.39 -65.72 -16.03
N SER A 55 16.49 -65.99 -16.98
CA SER A 55 16.66 -66.83 -18.18
C SER A 55 15.37 -66.69 -19.00
N ASP A 56 15.33 -65.99 -20.15
CA ASP A 56 15.61 -66.48 -21.53
C ASP A 56 14.31 -66.20 -22.34
N ASP A 57 14.25 -65.92 -23.65
CA ASP A 57 15.24 -65.53 -24.67
C ASP A 57 14.54 -64.46 -25.61
N PRO A 58 14.90 -64.11 -26.88
CA PRO A 58 14.89 -62.69 -27.27
C PRO A 58 14.14 -62.42 -28.61
N ARG A 59 14.59 -61.38 -29.34
CA ARG A 59 14.26 -60.96 -30.73
C ARG A 59 13.03 -60.04 -30.88
N VAL A 60 13.31 -58.78 -31.21
CA VAL A 60 12.86 -58.08 -32.45
C VAL A 60 13.41 -56.65 -32.45
N PHE A 61 14.40 -56.38 -33.33
CA PHE A 61 14.85 -55.06 -33.84
C PHE A 61 15.27 -53.95 -32.83
N SER A 62 16.19 -53.02 -33.11
CA SER A 62 17.27 -52.89 -34.11
C SER A 62 18.29 -51.85 -33.61
N LEU A 63 19.46 -51.72 -34.25
CA LEU A 63 20.52 -50.79 -33.84
C LEU A 63 20.12 -49.31 -33.99
N LEU A 64 20.22 -48.52 -32.91
CA LEU A 64 20.91 -47.22 -32.87
C LEU A 64 21.11 -46.72 -31.41
N ASN A 65 21.82 -45.61 -31.22
CA ASN A 65 21.83 -44.75 -30.00
C ASN A 65 22.58 -45.16 -28.71
N SER A 66 23.57 -46.08 -28.73
CA SER A 66 24.38 -46.37 -27.52
C SER A 66 25.10 -45.15 -26.92
N ARG A 67 25.48 -44.15 -27.74
CA ARG A 67 26.14 -42.91 -27.28
C ARG A 67 25.23 -41.95 -26.53
N ILE A 68 23.93 -41.91 -26.83
CA ILE A 68 22.99 -40.98 -26.17
C ILE A 68 22.70 -41.44 -24.74
N SER A 69 22.57 -42.77 -24.53
CA SER A 69 22.38 -43.36 -23.20
C SER A 69 23.52 -43.01 -22.24
N LEU A 70 24.78 -43.15 -22.69
CA LEU A 70 25.96 -42.80 -21.88
C LEU A 70 26.01 -41.31 -21.50
N ILE A 71 25.61 -40.41 -22.41
CA ILE A 71 25.55 -38.97 -22.11
C ILE A 71 24.44 -38.67 -21.10
N LEU A 72 23.26 -39.29 -21.24
CA LEU A 72 22.18 -39.16 -20.26
C LEU A 72 22.59 -39.67 -18.88
N ILE A 73 23.24 -40.83 -18.79
CA ILE A 73 23.75 -41.39 -17.53
C ILE A 73 24.77 -40.44 -16.90
N ALA A 74 25.71 -39.89 -17.67
CA ALA A 74 26.69 -38.91 -17.18
C ALA A 74 26.00 -37.61 -16.67
N VAL A 75 24.99 -37.11 -17.39
CA VAL A 75 24.19 -35.95 -16.95
C VAL A 75 23.43 -36.25 -15.66
N PHE A 76 22.78 -37.41 -15.54
CA PHE A 76 22.12 -37.82 -14.29
C PHE A 76 23.11 -37.99 -13.14
N PHE A 77 24.33 -38.45 -13.39
CA PHE A 77 25.37 -38.56 -12.36
C PHE A 77 25.88 -37.18 -11.90
N ILE A 78 26.05 -36.23 -12.82
CA ILE A 78 26.43 -34.84 -12.51
C ILE A 78 25.29 -34.12 -11.77
N VAL A 79 24.04 -34.26 -12.22
CA VAL A 79 22.86 -33.73 -11.51
C VAL A 79 22.70 -34.38 -10.14
N GLY A 80 23.00 -35.66 -10.01
CA GLY A 80 23.05 -36.39 -8.74
C GLY A 80 24.11 -35.83 -7.79
N LEU A 81 25.34 -35.59 -8.28
CA LEU A 81 26.42 -34.98 -7.49
C LEU A 81 26.09 -33.54 -7.08
N ILE A 82 25.55 -32.71 -7.98
CA ILE A 82 25.12 -31.34 -7.68
C ILE A 82 23.97 -31.35 -6.67
N SER A 83 23.02 -32.29 -6.79
CA SER A 83 21.91 -32.44 -5.85
C SER A 83 22.39 -32.93 -4.48
N ALA A 84 23.31 -33.91 -4.44
CA ALA A 84 23.92 -34.40 -3.22
C ALA A 84 24.74 -33.31 -2.52
N PHE A 85 25.50 -32.49 -3.27
CA PHE A 85 26.23 -31.34 -2.73
C PHE A 85 25.28 -30.24 -2.23
N SER A 86 24.17 -29.97 -2.94
CA SER A 86 23.11 -29.04 -2.51
C SER A 86 22.40 -29.52 -1.24
N ILE A 87 22.12 -30.82 -1.13
CA ILE A 87 21.54 -31.45 0.07
C ILE A 87 22.55 -31.43 1.22
N PHE A 88 23.82 -31.75 0.97
CA PHE A 88 24.88 -31.72 1.99
C PHE A 88 25.15 -30.29 2.50
N THR A 89 25.14 -29.28 1.63
CA THR A 89 25.26 -27.87 2.05
C THR A 89 24.02 -27.34 2.76
N ARG A 90 22.81 -27.84 2.45
CA ARG A 90 21.58 -27.55 3.22
C ARG A 90 21.57 -28.22 4.59
N LEU A 91 22.02 -29.48 4.69
CA LEU A 91 22.12 -30.22 5.96
C LEU A 91 23.23 -29.66 6.88
N ASN A 92 24.24 -29.01 6.32
CA ASN A 92 25.32 -28.34 7.05
C ASN A 92 25.19 -26.80 7.06
N ALA A 93 24.02 -26.25 6.69
CA ALA A 93 23.80 -24.80 6.72
C ALA A 93 23.81 -24.30 8.18
N PRO A 94 24.65 -23.32 8.56
CA PRO A 94 24.77 -22.91 9.94
C PRO A 94 23.51 -22.18 10.43
N TYR A 95 22.90 -22.72 11.50
CA TYR A 95 21.94 -22.01 12.34
C TYR A 95 22.47 -20.62 12.70
N LEU A 96 21.62 -19.59 12.63
CA LEU A 96 21.88 -18.16 12.93
C LEU A 96 23.18 -17.90 13.70
N CYS A 97 23.23 -18.32 14.97
CA CYS A 97 24.48 -18.42 15.73
C CYS A 97 24.46 -19.72 16.54
N LYS A 98 25.59 -20.44 16.61
CA LYS A 98 25.73 -21.59 17.50
C LYS A 98 25.78 -21.10 18.95
N LYS A 99 24.95 -21.69 19.82
CA LYS A 99 24.91 -21.35 21.25
C LYS A 99 25.67 -22.40 22.06
N ASP A 100 26.78 -21.98 22.66
CA ASP A 100 27.56 -22.80 23.59
C ASP A 100 27.42 -22.20 25.00
N GLY A 101 26.54 -22.79 25.81
CA GLY A 101 26.20 -22.30 27.15
C GLY A 101 25.56 -20.90 27.13
N ILE A 102 26.32 -19.88 27.53
CA ILE A 102 25.93 -18.45 27.50
C ILE A 102 26.59 -17.67 26.36
N VAL A 103 27.42 -18.33 25.54
CA VAL A 103 28.15 -17.71 24.41
C VAL A 103 27.36 -17.94 23.11
N LEU A 104 27.37 -16.93 22.24
CA LEU A 104 26.79 -17.00 20.89
C LEU A 104 27.92 -16.86 19.86
N HIS A 105 28.22 -17.96 19.17
CA HIS A 105 29.17 -18.02 18.07
C HIS A 105 28.44 -17.82 16.74
N CYS A 106 28.36 -16.56 16.30
CA CYS A 106 27.86 -16.19 14.97
C CYS A 106 29.03 -16.23 13.96
N PRO A 107 28.82 -16.65 12.69
CA PRO A 107 29.84 -16.60 11.65
C PRO A 107 30.35 -15.17 11.37
N HIS A 108 31.46 -15.07 10.64
CA HIS A 108 32.02 -13.78 10.21
C HIS A 108 31.12 -13.09 9.18
N VAL A 109 31.14 -11.75 9.17
CA VAL A 109 30.50 -10.88 8.17
C VAL A 109 31.55 -9.86 7.74
N ASN A 110 31.64 -9.55 6.45
CA ASN A 110 32.61 -8.57 5.97
C ASN A 110 32.21 -7.16 6.42
N GLU A 111 33.17 -6.37 6.86
CA GLU A 111 32.93 -4.98 7.27
C GLU A 111 32.53 -4.12 6.07
N ALA A 112 31.40 -3.41 6.19
CA ALA A 112 30.97 -2.47 5.17
C ALA A 112 31.74 -1.13 5.33
N PRO A 113 32.23 -0.50 4.25
CA PRO A 113 32.98 0.76 4.35
C PRO A 113 32.24 1.88 5.09
N SER A 114 30.91 1.88 5.04
CA SER A 114 30.04 2.87 5.67
C SER A 114 29.57 2.50 7.08
N LEU A 115 30.17 1.51 7.77
CA LEU A 115 29.71 1.03 9.09
C LEU A 115 29.44 2.17 10.11
N TRP A 116 30.43 3.02 10.33
CA TRP A 116 30.39 4.12 11.30
C TRP A 116 29.76 5.41 10.77
N GLU A 117 29.82 5.61 9.45
CA GLU A 117 29.34 6.83 8.78
C GLU A 117 27.84 6.75 8.45
N ASN A 118 27.20 7.91 8.35
CA ASN A 118 25.86 8.04 7.75
C ASN A 118 26.04 8.17 6.23
N PRO A 119 25.37 7.38 5.36
CA PRO A 119 25.49 7.51 3.91
C PRO A 119 25.20 8.95 3.41
N TYR A 120 26.26 9.64 2.96
CA TYR A 120 26.22 11.05 2.58
C TYR A 120 25.73 11.28 1.15
N SER A 121 24.56 11.90 1.00
CA SER A 121 24.17 12.63 -0.22
C SER A 121 23.09 13.69 -0.04
N ALA A 122 22.36 13.70 1.10
CA ALA A 122 21.18 14.55 1.29
C ALA A 122 21.35 15.76 2.23
N THR A 123 22.51 15.98 2.85
CA THR A 123 22.63 16.87 4.03
C THR A 123 22.59 18.38 3.73
N THR A 124 22.63 18.82 2.47
CA THR A 124 22.80 20.23 2.08
C THR A 124 21.52 21.08 2.07
N SER A 125 20.34 20.49 2.26
CA SER A 125 19.03 21.18 2.16
C SER A 125 18.28 21.35 3.49
N TRP A 126 18.81 20.84 4.62
CA TRP A 126 18.09 20.86 5.90
C TRP A 126 18.24 22.19 6.66
N LYS A 127 17.11 22.76 7.09
CA LYS A 127 17.04 23.89 8.02
C LYS A 127 16.54 23.41 9.40
N PRO A 128 17.28 23.66 10.50
CA PRO A 128 16.83 23.33 11.84
C PRO A 128 15.60 24.17 12.23
N CYS A 129 14.66 23.63 13.00
CA CYS A 129 13.39 24.31 13.33
C CYS A 129 13.48 25.56 14.25
N ALA A 130 14.66 26.16 14.41
CA ALA A 130 14.98 27.18 15.41
C ALA A 130 15.22 28.60 14.84
N GLU A 131 15.02 28.82 13.54
CA GLU A 131 15.14 30.15 12.94
C GLU A 131 14.25 31.18 13.67
N ARG A 132 14.84 32.29 14.11
CA ARG A 132 14.13 33.48 14.59
C ARG A 132 13.76 34.35 13.38
N ARG A 133 12.65 35.09 13.43
CA ARG A 133 12.38 36.14 12.44
C ARG A 133 13.25 37.36 12.74
N ASP A 134 14.05 37.79 11.78
CA ASP A 134 14.62 39.13 11.80
C ASP A 134 13.49 40.18 11.69
N ASN A 135 13.63 41.28 12.42
CA ASN A 135 12.71 42.44 12.44
C ASN A 135 11.27 42.20 12.98
N GLY A 136 11.06 41.18 13.82
CA GLY A 136 9.86 41.09 14.65
C GLY A 136 9.95 42.01 15.89
N ILE A 137 9.03 42.95 16.04
CA ILE A 137 8.85 43.70 17.30
C ILE A 137 8.36 42.72 18.38
N SER A 138 8.77 42.90 19.63
CA SER A 138 8.40 42.00 20.72
C SER A 138 6.96 42.22 21.19
N ASP A 139 6.03 41.40 20.70
CA ASP A 139 4.64 41.29 21.18
C ASP A 139 4.58 40.66 22.59
N LEU A 140 5.20 41.32 23.57
CA LEU A 140 5.14 40.98 24.99
C LEU A 140 4.36 42.06 25.74
N PRO A 141 3.34 41.67 26.52
CA PRO A 141 2.62 42.63 27.35
C PRO A 141 3.54 43.21 28.44
N PRO A 142 3.34 44.49 28.81
CA PRO A 142 3.74 45.01 30.11
C PRO A 142 3.30 44.09 31.25
N GLU A 143 3.98 44.16 32.39
CA GLU A 143 3.71 43.26 33.52
C GLU A 143 2.26 43.35 34.01
N ASN A 144 1.70 44.56 33.91
CA ASN A 144 0.34 44.92 34.29
C ASN A 144 -0.74 44.35 33.35
N GLU A 145 -0.35 43.84 32.18
CA GLU A 145 -1.25 43.40 31.09
C GLU A 145 -1.22 41.88 30.84
N THR A 146 -0.46 41.11 31.62
CA THR A 146 -0.47 39.64 31.50
C THR A 146 -1.85 39.06 31.83
N ASN A 147 -2.30 38.06 31.07
CA ASN A 147 -3.61 37.43 31.32
C ASN A 147 -3.66 36.67 32.66
N GLY A 148 -2.50 36.37 33.24
CA GLY A 148 -2.33 35.77 34.57
C GLY A 148 -1.08 34.90 34.65
N TYR A 149 -0.89 34.23 35.78
CA TYR A 149 0.27 33.40 36.09
C TYR A 149 -0.08 31.91 35.98
N ILE A 150 0.78 31.12 35.33
CA ILE A 150 0.61 29.65 35.26
C ILE A 150 1.77 28.91 35.92
N PHE A 151 1.40 27.88 36.70
CA PHE A 151 2.30 27.02 37.45
C PHE A 151 2.16 25.58 36.96
N ILE A 152 3.23 25.00 36.43
CA ILE A 152 3.17 23.73 35.69
C ILE A 152 3.96 22.64 36.41
N HIS A 153 3.33 21.49 36.60
CA HIS A 153 3.99 20.29 37.14
C HIS A 153 4.34 19.31 36.02
N ALA A 154 5.62 19.30 35.66
CA ALA A 154 6.20 18.33 34.74
C ALA A 154 6.38 16.98 35.47
N GLU A 155 5.74 15.92 34.99
CA GLU A 155 5.79 14.57 35.61
C GLU A 155 6.53 13.55 34.72
N GLY A 156 6.91 12.42 35.31
CA GLY A 156 7.72 11.38 34.66
C GLY A 156 9.21 11.68 34.69
N GLY A 157 10.02 10.92 33.95
CA GLY A 157 11.47 11.08 33.90
C GLY A 157 11.94 12.26 33.03
N LEU A 158 13.24 12.61 33.11
CA LEU A 158 13.90 13.74 32.43
C LEU A 158 13.37 14.04 31.01
N ASN A 159 13.24 13.02 30.16
CA ASN A 159 12.86 13.19 28.75
C ASN A 159 11.35 13.43 28.54
N GLN A 160 10.52 13.11 29.52
CA GLN A 160 9.12 13.57 29.58
C GLN A 160 9.05 14.99 30.14
N GLN A 161 9.90 15.31 31.13
CA GLN A 161 10.00 16.64 31.72
C GLN A 161 10.46 17.70 30.70
N ARG A 162 11.51 17.44 29.89
CA ARG A 162 11.93 18.34 28.78
C ARG A 162 10.76 18.68 27.84
N ILE A 163 10.02 17.67 27.40
CA ILE A 163 8.85 17.84 26.51
C ILE A 163 7.72 18.60 27.23
N ALA A 164 7.48 18.34 28.51
CA ALA A 164 6.52 19.08 29.32
C ALA A 164 6.90 20.57 29.44
N ILE A 165 8.18 20.90 29.66
CA ILE A 165 8.66 22.29 29.73
C ILE A 165 8.56 23.00 28.37
N CYS A 166 8.91 22.33 27.27
CA CYS A 166 8.75 22.91 25.93
C CYS A 166 7.27 23.21 25.61
N ASN A 167 6.36 22.34 26.05
CA ASN A 167 4.92 22.56 25.97
C ASN A 167 4.42 23.63 26.95
N ALA A 168 5.08 23.83 28.10
CA ALA A 168 4.74 24.84 29.10
C ALA A 168 4.97 26.26 28.57
N VAL A 169 6.15 26.52 27.99
CA VAL A 169 6.47 27.81 27.33
C VAL A 169 5.52 28.09 26.17
N ALA A 170 5.19 27.06 25.36
CA ALA A 170 4.22 27.18 24.27
C ALA A 170 2.81 27.56 24.76
N VAL A 171 2.32 26.90 25.82
CA VAL A 171 1.01 27.18 26.43
C VAL A 171 0.97 28.56 27.09
N ALA A 172 2.07 29.01 27.71
CA ALA A 172 2.22 30.37 28.22
C ALA A 172 2.07 31.41 27.10
N LYS A 173 2.75 31.22 25.95
CA LYS A 173 2.63 32.12 24.80
C LYS A 173 1.24 32.12 24.18
N ILE A 174 0.63 30.94 23.98
CA ILE A 174 -0.75 30.79 23.44
C ILE A 174 -1.77 31.59 24.28
N MET A 175 -1.62 31.59 25.61
CA MET A 175 -2.55 32.27 26.52
C MET A 175 -2.11 33.71 26.88
N ASN A 176 -1.00 34.21 26.34
CA ASN A 176 -0.31 35.44 26.76
C ASN A 176 -0.23 35.58 28.30
N ALA A 177 0.26 34.52 28.95
CA ALA A 177 0.32 34.36 30.39
C ALA A 177 1.78 34.27 30.87
N THR A 178 2.05 34.73 32.09
CA THR A 178 3.37 34.65 32.72
C THR A 178 3.62 33.23 33.23
N LEU A 179 4.75 32.64 32.85
CA LEU A 179 5.15 31.30 33.31
C LEU A 179 5.95 31.39 34.60
N ILE A 180 5.49 30.76 35.67
CA ILE A 180 6.32 30.50 36.85
C ILE A 180 7.17 29.26 36.55
N LEU A 181 8.42 29.24 37.02
CA LEU A 181 9.40 28.18 36.75
C LEU A 181 8.80 26.76 36.96
N PRO A 182 8.86 25.85 35.96
CA PRO A 182 8.17 24.56 36.05
C PRO A 182 8.70 23.66 37.18
N VAL A 183 7.80 23.15 38.01
CA VAL A 183 8.17 22.17 39.05
C VAL A 183 8.26 20.79 38.46
N LEU A 184 9.46 20.20 38.52
CA LEU A 184 9.66 18.77 38.29
C LEU A 184 9.00 18.00 39.44
N LYS A 185 8.05 17.12 39.13
CA LYS A 185 7.27 16.40 40.13
C LYS A 185 7.62 14.91 40.12
N GLN A 186 7.92 14.40 41.32
CA GLN A 186 8.23 13.02 41.66
C GLN A 186 7.46 11.98 40.82
N ASP A 187 8.21 11.15 40.09
CA ASP A 187 7.70 9.92 39.50
C ASP A 187 7.58 8.84 40.61
N GLN A 188 6.41 8.20 40.69
CA GLN A 188 6.12 7.14 41.66
C GLN A 188 7.08 5.93 41.55
N ILE A 189 7.70 5.74 40.39
CA ILE A 189 8.64 4.63 40.12
C ILE A 189 10.06 4.97 40.60
N TRP A 190 10.50 6.23 40.49
CA TRP A 190 11.90 6.62 40.70
C TRP A 190 12.16 7.41 41.99
N LYS A 191 11.12 7.91 42.66
CA LYS A 191 11.16 8.58 43.99
C LYS A 191 11.99 9.87 44.13
N ASP A 192 12.63 10.34 43.07
CA ASP A 192 13.49 11.54 43.07
C ASP A 192 12.78 12.83 43.54
N GLN A 193 13.55 13.77 44.06
CA GLN A 193 13.13 15.10 44.54
C GLN A 193 13.83 16.27 43.82
N THR A 194 14.41 16.01 42.65
CA THR A 194 15.02 17.03 41.77
C THR A 194 14.14 18.24 41.54
N LYS A 195 14.70 19.44 41.69
CA LYS A 195 14.15 20.71 41.20
C LYS A 195 14.56 20.95 39.74
N PHE A 196 14.03 22.03 39.16
CA PHE A 196 14.47 22.52 37.84
C PHE A 196 15.94 22.99 37.87
N GLU A 197 16.30 23.73 38.93
CA GLU A 197 17.63 24.33 39.13
C GLU A 197 18.76 23.33 39.38
N ASP A 198 18.45 22.09 39.77
CA ASP A 198 19.45 21.03 39.97
C ASP A 198 19.88 20.34 38.64
N ILE A 199 19.30 20.75 37.50
CA ILE A 199 19.45 20.09 36.19
C ILE A 199 19.67 21.09 35.04
N PHE A 200 18.92 22.20 35.03
CA PHE A 200 18.93 23.16 33.93
C PHE A 200 19.43 24.53 34.39
N ASP A 201 20.17 25.20 33.51
CA ASP A 201 20.62 26.57 33.71
C ASP A 201 19.41 27.53 33.69
N VAL A 202 19.01 28.01 34.87
CA VAL A 202 17.81 28.85 35.06
C VAL A 202 18.00 30.24 34.46
N ASP A 203 19.19 30.83 34.60
CA ASP A 203 19.46 32.19 34.12
C ASP A 203 19.53 32.21 32.59
N HIS A 204 20.22 31.25 31.97
CA HIS A 204 20.20 31.07 30.52
C HIS A 204 18.78 30.76 29.99
N PHE A 205 18.01 29.92 30.68
CA PHE A 205 16.63 29.59 30.29
C PHE A 205 15.71 30.82 30.31
N ILE A 206 15.82 31.69 31.33
CA ILE A 206 15.04 32.93 31.43
C ILE A 206 15.55 33.96 30.39
N ASP A 207 16.86 34.19 30.30
CA ASP A 207 17.42 35.23 29.42
C ASP A 207 17.18 34.92 27.94
N TYR A 208 17.38 33.67 27.52
CA TYR A 208 17.19 33.27 26.12
C TYR A 208 15.73 33.47 25.65
N LEU A 209 14.76 33.33 26.55
CA LEU A 209 13.33 33.39 26.30
C LEU A 209 12.67 34.74 26.65
N LYS A 210 13.43 35.71 27.19
CA LYS A 210 12.91 37.00 27.71
C LYS A 210 12.12 37.85 26.71
N TYR A 211 12.29 37.62 25.41
CA TYR A 211 11.54 38.27 24.31
C TYR A 211 10.39 37.43 23.76
N ASP A 212 10.31 36.14 24.11
CA ASP A 212 9.26 35.22 23.67
C ASP A 212 8.13 35.13 24.70
N VAL A 213 8.48 34.87 25.97
CA VAL A 213 7.55 34.62 27.09
C VAL A 213 8.13 35.24 28.36
N ARG A 214 7.30 35.93 29.15
CA ARG A 214 7.68 36.38 30.49
C ARG A 214 7.75 35.18 31.45
N ILE A 215 8.92 34.94 32.03
CA ILE A 215 9.17 33.84 32.98
C ILE A 215 9.62 34.43 34.32
N VAL A 216 9.08 33.91 35.43
CA VAL A 216 9.45 34.29 36.80
C VAL A 216 9.92 33.09 37.59
N ARG A 217 10.89 33.29 38.50
CA ARG A 217 11.47 32.20 39.32
C ARG A 217 10.45 31.63 40.32
N ASP A 218 9.69 32.49 40.98
CA ASP A 218 8.63 32.14 41.93
C ASP A 218 7.45 33.11 41.80
N ILE A 219 6.42 32.94 42.62
CA ILE A 219 5.22 33.76 42.71
C ILE A 219 5.60 35.17 43.23
N PRO A 220 5.17 36.27 42.58
CA PRO A 220 5.48 37.63 43.03
C PRO A 220 4.98 37.94 44.45
N GLU A 221 5.79 38.62 45.25
CA GLU A 221 5.52 38.89 46.67
C GLU A 221 4.25 39.70 46.94
N TRP A 222 3.79 40.48 45.95
CA TRP A 222 2.54 41.26 46.03
C TRP A 222 1.26 40.40 46.00
N PHE A 223 1.35 39.08 45.79
CA PHE A 223 0.29 38.12 46.13
C PHE A 223 0.24 37.89 47.65
N THR A 224 0.02 38.96 48.43
CA THR A 224 0.25 38.97 49.88
C THR A 224 -0.69 38.07 50.67
N ASP A 225 -1.91 37.81 50.17
CA ASP A 225 -2.84 36.85 50.79
C ASP A 225 -2.53 35.40 50.39
N LYS A 226 -1.71 34.77 51.24
CA LYS A 226 -1.34 33.35 51.11
C LYS A 226 -2.54 32.40 51.26
N SER A 227 -3.66 32.82 51.87
CA SER A 227 -4.86 32.00 52.04
C SER A 227 -5.66 31.85 50.73
N GLU A 228 -5.80 32.95 49.98
CA GLU A 228 -6.29 32.91 48.59
C GLU A 228 -5.33 32.12 47.70
N LEU A 229 -4.02 32.30 47.86
CA LEU A 229 -2.99 31.61 47.07
C LEU A 229 -3.06 30.08 47.21
N PHE A 230 -3.15 29.55 48.43
CA PHE A 230 -3.34 28.10 48.63
C PHE A 230 -4.71 27.62 48.12
N THR A 231 -5.72 28.47 48.11
CA THR A 231 -7.08 28.15 47.63
C THR A 231 -7.16 28.16 46.09
N SER A 232 -6.45 29.05 45.39
CA SER A 232 -6.33 29.07 43.94
C SER A 232 -5.42 27.95 43.42
N ILE A 233 -4.30 27.66 44.08
CA ILE A 233 -3.41 26.52 43.74
C ILE A 233 -4.15 25.17 43.94
N ARG A 234 -5.07 25.06 44.91
CA ARG A 234 -5.99 23.91 45.04
C ARG A 234 -6.94 23.75 43.85
N ARG A 235 -7.33 24.82 43.15
CA ARG A 235 -8.17 24.83 41.93
C ARG A 235 -7.35 24.45 40.68
N THR A 236 -6.77 23.25 40.71
CA THR A 236 -6.01 22.65 39.60
C THR A 236 -6.93 22.27 38.41
N VAL A 237 -6.51 22.51 37.17
CA VAL A 237 -7.17 21.96 35.97
C VAL A 237 -6.79 20.48 35.78
N LYS A 238 -7.53 19.59 36.46
CA LYS A 238 -7.20 18.14 36.55
C LYS A 238 -7.48 17.34 35.27
N ASN A 239 -8.26 17.87 34.33
CA ASN A 239 -8.85 17.14 33.20
C ASN A 239 -8.37 17.62 31.81
N ILE A 240 -7.16 18.17 31.68
CA ILE A 240 -6.60 18.52 30.36
C ILE A 240 -6.45 17.22 29.53
N PRO A 241 -7.00 17.12 28.30
CA PRO A 241 -6.82 15.95 27.43
C PRO A 241 -5.35 15.62 27.18
N LYS A 242 -5.06 14.36 26.80
CA LYS A 242 -3.75 14.06 26.23
C LYS A 242 -3.71 14.59 24.80
N TYR A 243 -2.65 15.31 24.44
CA TYR A 243 -2.49 16.01 23.16
C TYR A 243 -3.64 17.00 22.88
N ALA A 244 -4.02 17.84 23.85
CA ALA A 244 -5.03 18.87 23.62
C ALA A 244 -4.56 19.90 22.57
N PRO A 245 -5.45 20.35 21.65
CA PRO A 245 -5.12 21.37 20.64
C PRO A 245 -4.88 22.73 21.30
N ALA A 246 -4.23 23.66 20.60
CA ALA A 246 -3.99 25.01 21.13
C ALA A 246 -5.29 25.70 21.57
N GLN A 247 -6.36 25.59 20.77
CA GLN A 247 -7.67 26.18 21.03
C GLN A 247 -8.29 25.72 22.37
N PHE A 248 -8.04 24.48 22.81
CA PHE A 248 -8.54 24.01 24.10
C PHE A 248 -8.07 24.88 25.27
N TYR A 249 -6.83 25.40 25.20
CA TYR A 249 -6.30 26.30 26.22
C TYR A 249 -6.97 27.68 26.18
N VAL A 250 -7.24 28.20 24.99
CA VAL A 250 -7.98 29.46 24.78
C VAL A 250 -9.41 29.36 25.31
N ASP A 251 -10.11 28.27 25.04
CA ASP A 251 -11.52 28.09 25.40
C ASP A 251 -11.73 27.68 26.88
N ASN A 252 -10.89 26.77 27.40
CA ASN A 252 -11.17 26.08 28.68
C ASN A 252 -10.26 26.51 29.84
N VAL A 253 -9.10 27.10 29.56
CA VAL A 253 -8.05 27.38 30.56
C VAL A 253 -7.85 28.88 30.75
N LEU A 254 -7.68 29.64 29.66
CA LEU A 254 -7.51 31.10 29.67
C LEU A 254 -8.62 31.87 30.42
N PRO A 255 -9.93 31.57 30.30
CA PRO A 255 -10.96 32.29 31.05
C PRO A 255 -10.80 32.12 32.56
N ARG A 256 -10.37 30.93 33.00
CA ARG A 256 -10.16 30.59 34.41
C ARG A 256 -8.89 31.20 34.98
N ILE A 257 -7.86 31.38 34.14
CA ILE A 257 -6.65 32.15 34.50
C ILE A 257 -7.00 33.63 34.67
N LYS A 258 -7.75 34.22 33.74
CA LYS A 258 -8.24 35.61 33.85
C LYS A 258 -9.06 35.83 35.12
N GLU A 259 -9.93 34.88 35.47
CA GLU A 259 -10.76 34.91 36.67
C GLU A 259 -9.97 34.75 37.98
N LYS A 260 -8.96 33.88 38.03
CA LYS A 260 -8.26 33.50 39.28
C LYS A 260 -6.84 34.05 39.44
N LYS A 261 -6.32 34.79 38.45
CA LYS A 261 -4.99 35.41 38.36
C LYS A 261 -3.78 34.48 38.44
N ILE A 262 -3.85 33.37 39.17
CA ILE A 262 -2.86 32.29 39.20
C ILE A 262 -3.55 30.93 39.08
N MET A 263 -2.97 30.01 38.30
CA MET A 263 -3.54 28.67 38.09
C MET A 263 -2.46 27.58 37.96
N ALA A 264 -2.71 26.44 38.61
CA ALA A 264 -1.83 25.29 38.52
C ALA A 264 -2.37 24.22 37.54
N LEU A 265 -1.51 23.78 36.61
CA LEU A 265 -1.83 22.71 35.63
C LEU A 265 -1.11 21.42 36.04
N LYS A 266 -1.89 20.42 36.48
CA LYS A 266 -1.38 19.11 36.94
C LYS A 266 -2.39 18.01 36.57
N PRO A 267 -1.97 16.84 36.04
CA PRO A 267 -0.62 16.44 35.68
C PRO A 267 -0.22 16.86 34.24
N PHE A 268 0.93 17.51 34.05
CA PHE A 268 1.32 18.11 32.76
C PHE A 268 2.41 17.30 32.04
N VAL A 269 2.00 16.27 31.31
CA VAL A 269 2.83 15.48 30.38
C VAL A 269 2.03 15.27 29.09
N ASP A 270 2.67 15.48 27.93
CA ASP A 270 2.04 15.35 26.61
C ASP A 270 0.69 16.10 26.48
N ARG A 271 0.55 17.27 27.12
CA ARG A 271 -0.73 18.01 27.20
C ARG A 271 -0.98 19.01 26.07
N LEU A 272 0.03 19.36 25.28
CA LEU A 272 -0.16 20.12 24.03
C LEU A 272 0.07 19.18 22.86
N GLY A 273 -0.87 19.12 21.93
CA GLY A 273 -0.80 18.30 20.73
C GLY A 273 0.03 18.93 19.61
N TYR A 274 -0.36 18.62 18.38
CA TYR A 274 0.13 19.23 17.15
C TYR A 274 -1.03 19.90 16.38
N ASP A 275 -2.23 19.34 16.48
CA ASP A 275 -3.53 19.89 16.06
C ASP A 275 -3.65 21.41 16.37
N ASN A 276 -3.79 22.22 15.32
CA ASN A 276 -4.01 23.67 15.36
C ASN A 276 -2.98 24.49 16.19
N VAL A 277 -1.74 24.00 16.34
CA VAL A 277 -0.65 24.77 16.96
C VAL A 277 0.07 25.60 15.87
N PRO A 278 0.11 26.95 15.97
CA PRO A 278 0.76 27.79 14.95
C PRO A 278 2.24 27.47 14.74
N SER A 279 2.74 27.65 13.52
CA SER A 279 4.12 27.34 13.12
C SER A 279 5.17 28.05 13.98
N GLU A 280 4.95 29.33 14.33
CA GLU A 280 5.85 30.09 15.21
C GLU A 280 5.85 29.55 16.66
N ILE A 281 4.74 28.98 17.15
CA ILE A 281 4.69 28.30 18.45
C ILE A 281 5.45 26.96 18.40
N ASN A 282 5.41 26.25 17.27
CA ASN A 282 6.24 25.04 17.07
C ASN A 282 7.74 25.38 16.92
N ARG A 283 8.09 26.51 16.28
CA ARG A 283 9.46 27.07 16.30
C ARG A 283 9.90 27.46 17.71
N LEU A 284 9.00 28.04 18.53
CA LEU A 284 9.29 28.32 19.94
C LEU A 284 9.54 27.02 20.73
N ARG A 285 8.69 25.99 20.59
CA ARG A 285 8.92 24.65 21.19
C ARG A 285 10.28 24.07 20.79
N CYS A 286 10.70 24.26 19.53
CA CYS A 286 12.01 23.86 19.03
C CYS A 286 13.16 24.64 19.69
N ARG A 287 13.09 25.99 19.68
CA ARG A 287 14.09 26.86 20.32
C ARG A 287 14.22 26.58 21.83
N VAL A 288 13.12 26.28 22.51
CA VAL A 288 13.15 25.87 23.93
C VAL A 288 13.91 24.55 24.11
N ASN A 289 13.64 23.53 23.28
CA ASN A 289 14.27 22.22 23.43
C ASN A 289 15.76 22.19 23.09
N TYR A 290 16.21 22.94 22.09
CA TYR A 290 17.59 22.88 21.56
C TYR A 290 18.49 24.06 21.95
N HIS A 291 17.93 25.15 22.49
CA HIS A 291 18.73 26.30 22.96
C HIS A 291 18.44 26.69 24.41
N ALA A 292 17.17 26.86 24.82
CA ALA A 292 16.88 27.34 26.17
C ALA A 292 17.12 26.27 27.26
N LEU A 293 16.79 25.01 26.99
CA LEU A 293 17.01 23.89 27.93
C LEU A 293 18.45 23.34 27.87
N LYS A 294 19.39 24.20 28.28
CA LYS A 294 20.79 23.85 28.55
C LYS A 294 20.90 23.14 29.91
N PHE A 295 21.77 22.13 30.01
CA PHE A 295 22.08 21.50 31.29
C PHE A 295 23.07 22.37 32.10
N LEU A 296 23.15 22.12 33.42
CA LEU A 296 24.20 22.73 34.24
C LEU A 296 25.61 22.39 33.71
N PRO A 297 26.59 23.32 33.77
CA PRO A 297 27.95 23.09 33.28
C PRO A 297 28.60 21.80 33.83
N GLU A 298 28.41 21.52 35.12
CA GLU A 298 28.90 20.32 35.81
C GLU A 298 28.46 19.01 35.12
N ILE A 299 27.23 18.96 34.61
CA ILE A 299 26.66 17.82 33.89
C ILE A 299 27.24 17.75 32.47
N GLU A 300 27.47 18.89 31.82
CA GLU A 300 28.08 18.96 30.49
C GLU A 300 29.55 18.51 30.53
N GLU A 301 30.35 19.06 31.44
CA GLU A 301 31.77 18.72 31.67
C GLU A 301 31.96 17.25 32.02
N MET A 302 31.16 16.70 32.95
CA MET A 302 31.23 15.28 33.28
C MET A 302 30.83 14.39 32.09
N SER A 303 29.91 14.85 31.23
CA SER A 303 29.60 14.13 29.99
C SER A 303 30.76 14.14 28.99
N ASP A 304 31.49 15.25 28.86
CA ASP A 304 32.66 15.32 27.97
C ASP A 304 33.85 14.52 28.49
N LEU A 305 34.02 14.43 29.81
CA LEU A 305 34.99 13.53 30.43
C LEU A 305 34.68 12.06 30.12
N LEU A 306 33.41 11.64 30.22
CA LEU A 306 32.96 10.30 29.84
C LEU A 306 33.15 10.01 28.34
N VAL A 307 32.86 10.98 27.46
CA VAL A 307 33.06 10.85 26.00
C VAL A 307 34.55 10.76 25.65
N SER A 308 35.38 11.59 26.27
CA SER A 308 36.84 11.59 26.07
C SER A 308 37.45 10.27 26.53
N ARG A 309 37.00 9.72 27.67
CA ARG A 309 37.38 8.37 28.12
C ARG A 309 36.94 7.30 27.11
N MET A 310 35.69 7.34 26.62
CA MET A 310 35.21 6.39 25.61
C MET A 310 36.01 6.41 24.30
N ARG A 311 36.39 7.60 23.80
CA ARG A 311 37.19 7.72 22.57
C ARG A 311 38.63 7.24 22.78
N ASN A 312 39.25 7.54 23.92
CA ASN A 312 40.67 7.27 24.18
C ASN A 312 40.95 5.91 24.87
N ARG A 313 39.93 5.11 25.19
CA ARG A 313 40.05 3.83 25.95
C ARG A 313 41.01 2.79 25.37
N THR A 314 41.36 2.91 24.10
CA THR A 314 42.25 1.99 23.36
C THR A 314 43.62 2.60 23.05
N GLY A 315 43.98 3.74 23.65
CA GLY A 315 45.24 4.46 23.42
C GLY A 315 45.30 5.27 22.12
N VAL A 316 44.36 5.03 21.20
CA VAL A 316 44.10 5.81 19.98
C VAL A 316 42.65 6.29 20.04
N SER A 317 42.38 7.51 19.56
CA SER A 317 41.03 8.07 19.50
C SER A 317 40.17 7.30 18.49
N ASN A 318 39.42 6.31 18.98
CA ASN A 318 38.57 5.44 18.18
C ASN A 318 37.08 5.82 18.31
N PRO A 319 36.25 5.55 17.29
CA PRO A 319 34.81 5.79 17.38
C PRO A 319 34.14 4.86 18.40
N TYR A 320 32.95 5.26 18.86
CA TYR A 320 32.13 4.44 19.75
C TYR A 320 30.64 4.50 19.42
N MET A 321 29.98 3.38 19.71
CA MET A 321 28.54 3.22 19.60
C MET A 321 27.90 3.48 20.97
N ALA A 322 26.77 4.18 21.01
CA ALA A 322 25.95 4.27 22.21
C ALA A 322 24.64 3.49 22.04
N LEU A 323 24.48 2.43 22.83
CA LEU A 323 23.34 1.52 22.84
C LEU A 323 22.38 1.87 23.97
N HIS A 324 21.23 2.46 23.62
CA HIS A 324 20.10 2.67 24.53
C HIS A 324 19.32 1.35 24.69
N LEU A 325 19.66 0.62 25.76
CA LEU A 325 19.12 -0.70 26.07
C LEU A 325 17.91 -0.59 27.01
N ARG A 326 16.71 -0.46 26.43
CA ARG A 326 15.44 -0.29 27.16
C ARG A 326 14.85 -1.62 27.66
N PHE A 327 15.64 -2.38 28.41
CA PHE A 327 15.27 -3.69 28.95
C PHE A 327 15.19 -3.71 30.50
N GLU A 328 14.78 -2.58 31.09
CA GLU A 328 14.62 -2.44 32.54
C GLU A 328 13.34 -3.14 33.04
N LYS A 329 13.31 -3.55 34.32
CA LYS A 329 12.17 -4.25 34.94
C LYS A 329 10.82 -3.54 34.70
N GLY A 330 10.79 -2.21 34.79
CA GLY A 330 9.59 -1.40 34.53
C GLY A 330 9.09 -1.50 33.09
N MET A 331 10.00 -1.43 32.09
CA MET A 331 9.65 -1.53 30.68
C MET A 331 9.21 -2.96 30.29
N VAL A 332 9.94 -3.97 30.78
CA VAL A 332 9.57 -5.39 30.61
C VAL A 332 8.19 -5.63 31.23
N GLY A 333 7.91 -5.10 32.42
CA GLY A 333 6.59 -5.10 33.05
C GLY A 333 5.51 -4.48 32.16
N LEU A 334 5.66 -3.19 31.84
CA LEU A 334 4.69 -2.35 31.13
C LEU A 334 4.38 -2.84 29.70
N SER A 335 5.32 -3.49 29.03
CA SER A 335 5.09 -4.04 27.68
C SER A 335 4.01 -5.15 27.66
N PHE A 336 3.87 -5.91 28.76
CA PHE A 336 3.18 -7.21 28.81
C PHE A 336 3.67 -8.23 27.77
N CYS A 337 4.87 -8.06 27.20
CA CYS A 337 5.49 -9.08 26.34
C CYS A 337 6.02 -10.26 27.18
N ASP A 338 6.11 -11.43 26.57
CA ASP A 338 6.86 -12.55 27.12
C ASP A 338 8.27 -12.59 26.50
N PHE A 339 9.22 -12.98 27.34
CA PHE A 339 10.65 -13.07 27.04
C PHE A 339 11.18 -14.42 27.52
N VAL A 340 12.33 -14.85 27.00
CA VAL A 340 12.97 -16.07 27.51
C VAL A 340 13.40 -15.82 28.96
N GLY A 341 13.33 -16.81 29.85
CA GLY A 341 13.69 -16.63 31.26
C GLY A 341 13.28 -17.81 32.14
N THR A 342 13.79 -17.86 33.37
CA THR A 342 13.48 -18.95 34.31
C THR A 342 12.00 -18.89 34.75
N ARG A 343 11.50 -19.99 35.34
CA ARG A 343 10.15 -20.03 35.92
C ARG A 343 9.98 -18.94 36.98
N ASP A 344 10.98 -18.76 37.84
CA ASP A 344 11.00 -17.78 38.93
C ASP A 344 11.14 -16.34 38.44
N GLU A 345 11.90 -16.09 37.36
CA GLU A 345 11.88 -14.78 36.68
C GLU A 345 10.46 -14.46 36.19
N LYS A 346 9.82 -15.38 35.47
CA LYS A 346 8.46 -15.19 34.96
C LYS A 346 7.44 -15.02 36.08
N ALA A 347 7.57 -15.75 37.20
CA ALA A 347 6.74 -15.59 38.39
C ALA A 347 6.90 -14.20 39.04
N ARG A 348 8.14 -13.76 39.31
CA ARG A 348 8.41 -12.41 39.86
C ARG A 348 7.93 -11.28 38.94
N MET A 349 7.93 -11.49 37.62
CA MET A 349 7.37 -10.54 36.65
C MET A 349 5.83 -10.57 36.61
N ALA A 350 5.20 -11.73 36.80
CA ALA A 350 3.76 -11.86 36.96
C ALA A 350 3.25 -11.14 38.22
N GLU A 351 3.91 -11.34 39.36
CA GLU A 351 3.63 -10.64 40.62
C GLU A 351 3.79 -9.12 40.47
N TYR A 352 4.89 -8.68 39.86
CA TYR A 352 5.16 -7.25 39.62
C TYR A 352 4.06 -6.63 38.73
N ARG A 353 3.65 -7.30 37.65
CA ARG A 353 2.54 -6.82 36.80
C ARG A 353 1.20 -6.81 37.53
N LYS A 354 0.93 -7.79 38.41
CA LYS A 354 -0.26 -7.84 39.27
C LYS A 354 -0.29 -6.67 40.26
N LYS A 355 0.86 -6.31 40.83
CA LYS A 355 0.99 -5.19 41.78
C LYS A 355 0.86 -3.82 41.11
N GLU A 356 1.62 -3.55 40.05
CA GLU A 356 1.70 -2.20 39.46
C GLU A 356 0.53 -1.90 38.50
N TRP A 357 -0.10 -2.92 37.89
CA TRP A 357 -1.22 -2.74 36.96
C TRP A 357 -2.39 -3.72 37.18
N PRO A 358 -2.98 -3.82 38.39
CA PRO A 358 -4.02 -4.81 38.72
C PRO A 358 -5.26 -4.74 37.82
N ARG A 359 -5.63 -3.56 37.30
CA ARG A 359 -6.75 -3.42 36.34
C ARG A 359 -6.45 -3.98 34.94
N ARG A 360 -5.17 -4.15 34.58
CA ARG A 360 -4.73 -4.75 33.30
C ARG A 360 -4.33 -6.22 33.48
N TYR A 361 -3.66 -6.54 34.58
CA TYR A 361 -3.22 -7.89 34.91
C TYR A 361 -4.33 -8.65 35.64
N LYS A 362 -5.23 -9.29 34.86
CA LYS A 362 -6.22 -10.25 35.37
C LYS A 362 -5.52 -11.59 35.74
N ASN A 363 -5.97 -12.71 35.16
CA ASN A 363 -5.53 -14.05 35.56
C ASN A 363 -4.31 -14.57 34.75
N GLY A 364 -3.56 -13.69 34.08
CA GLY A 364 -2.38 -14.03 33.27
C GLY A 364 -2.65 -14.78 31.94
N SER A 365 -3.64 -15.67 31.88
CA SER A 365 -3.92 -16.57 30.74
C SER A 365 -3.98 -15.90 29.37
N HIS A 366 -4.72 -14.79 29.24
CA HIS A 366 -4.88 -14.03 28.01
C HIS A 366 -3.59 -13.34 27.50
N LEU A 367 -2.52 -13.30 28.30
CA LEU A 367 -1.31 -12.55 27.96
C LEU A 367 -0.43 -13.25 26.91
N TRP A 368 -0.49 -14.58 26.75
CA TRP A 368 0.42 -15.27 25.82
C TRP A 368 0.17 -14.90 24.36
N GLN A 369 -1.09 -14.98 23.90
CA GLN A 369 -1.46 -14.58 22.53
C GLN A 369 -1.20 -13.09 22.30
N LEU A 370 -1.56 -12.24 23.26
CA LEU A 370 -1.32 -10.79 23.22
C LEU A 370 0.17 -10.44 23.19
N ALA A 371 1.02 -11.17 23.91
CA ALA A 371 2.46 -11.01 23.89
C ALA A 371 3.08 -11.41 22.55
N LEU A 372 2.64 -12.53 21.96
CA LEU A 372 3.09 -12.98 20.65
C LEU A 372 2.67 -11.99 19.54
N GLN A 373 1.43 -11.51 19.59
CA GLN A 373 0.94 -10.44 18.70
C GLN A 373 1.78 -9.17 18.85
N LYS A 374 2.00 -8.69 20.09
CA LYS A 374 2.85 -7.51 20.34
C LYS A 374 4.29 -7.70 19.85
N ARG A 375 4.85 -8.92 19.88
CA ARG A 375 6.18 -9.18 19.33
C ARG A 375 6.17 -9.04 17.80
N LYS A 376 5.20 -9.64 17.11
CA LYS A 376 4.99 -9.50 15.65
C LYS A 376 4.74 -8.05 15.22
N GLU A 377 4.01 -7.27 16.02
CA GLU A 377 3.76 -5.84 15.84
C GLU A 377 4.98 -4.94 16.20
N GLY A 378 6.12 -5.52 16.58
CA GLY A 378 7.30 -4.77 17.01
C GLY A 378 7.12 -3.96 18.30
N ARG A 379 6.06 -4.22 19.09
CA ARG A 379 5.70 -3.50 20.33
C ARG A 379 6.46 -3.97 21.58
N CYS A 380 7.36 -4.95 21.47
CA CYS A 380 8.28 -5.35 22.54
C CYS A 380 9.62 -4.59 22.46
N PRO A 381 10.37 -4.41 23.57
CA PRO A 381 11.82 -4.19 23.52
C PRO A 381 12.55 -5.44 23.01
N LEU A 382 13.74 -5.28 22.43
CA LEU A 382 14.65 -6.40 22.13
C LEU A 382 15.39 -6.87 23.40
N GLU A 383 15.63 -8.17 23.52
CA GLU A 383 16.55 -8.72 24.53
C GLU A 383 18.01 -8.35 24.17
N PRO A 384 18.96 -8.27 25.15
CA PRO A 384 20.35 -7.91 24.86
C PRO A 384 21.03 -8.82 23.83
N GLY A 385 20.71 -10.12 23.83
CA GLY A 385 21.20 -11.07 22.83
C GLY A 385 20.60 -10.86 21.43
N GLU A 386 19.37 -10.36 21.31
CA GLU A 386 18.75 -10.07 20.01
C GLU A 386 19.43 -8.86 19.34
N VAL A 387 19.69 -7.79 20.11
CA VAL A 387 20.43 -6.64 19.56
C VAL A 387 21.89 -6.98 19.28
N ALA A 388 22.54 -7.83 20.09
CA ALA A 388 23.89 -8.31 19.80
C ALA A 388 23.97 -9.01 18.42
N VAL A 389 23.04 -9.94 18.18
CA VAL A 389 22.95 -10.70 16.91
C VAL A 389 22.66 -9.78 15.72
N ILE A 390 21.80 -8.76 15.88
CA ILE A 390 21.55 -7.75 14.83
C ILE A 390 22.81 -6.93 14.54
N LEU A 391 23.51 -6.44 15.56
CA LEU A 391 24.74 -5.66 15.37
C LEU A 391 25.83 -6.49 14.69
N ARG A 392 25.97 -7.77 15.04
CA ARG A 392 26.93 -8.67 14.40
C ARG A 392 26.56 -8.97 12.95
N ALA A 393 25.27 -9.10 12.64
CA ALA A 393 24.78 -9.26 11.27
C ALA A 393 24.91 -7.97 10.42
N MET A 394 24.83 -6.79 11.04
CA MET A 394 25.16 -5.51 10.39
C MET A 394 26.67 -5.34 10.08
N GLY A 395 27.52 -6.29 10.49
CA GLY A 395 28.96 -6.29 10.21
C GLY A 395 29.84 -5.69 11.30
N TYR A 396 29.33 -5.37 12.50
CA TYR A 396 30.17 -4.80 13.55
C TYR A 396 31.20 -5.83 14.10
N PRO A 397 32.50 -5.47 14.20
CA PRO A 397 33.53 -6.33 14.78
C PRO A 397 33.34 -6.53 16.29
N LYS A 398 33.92 -7.60 16.86
CA LYS A 398 33.83 -7.93 18.29
C LYS A 398 34.47 -6.84 19.17
N GLU A 399 35.41 -6.13 18.59
CA GLU A 399 36.25 -5.08 19.15
C GLU A 399 35.48 -3.75 19.35
N THR A 400 34.32 -3.61 18.71
CA THR A 400 33.43 -2.42 18.73
C THR A 400 33.22 -1.88 20.15
N GLN A 401 33.62 -0.62 20.37
CA GLN A 401 33.40 0.07 21.64
C GLN A 401 31.91 0.44 21.79
N ILE A 402 31.24 -0.08 22.83
CA ILE A 402 29.80 0.18 23.08
C ILE A 402 29.59 0.81 24.46
N TYR A 403 29.11 2.05 24.50
CA TYR A 403 28.53 2.65 25.70
C TYR A 403 27.09 2.17 25.88
N VAL A 404 26.74 1.56 27.02
CA VAL A 404 25.38 1.07 27.28
C VAL A 404 24.62 2.03 28.19
N ALA A 405 23.71 2.80 27.59
CA ALA A 405 22.75 3.63 28.32
C ALA A 405 21.54 2.77 28.73
N SER A 406 21.47 2.42 30.01
CA SER A 406 20.38 1.62 30.58
C SER A 406 20.22 1.88 32.08
N GLY A 407 19.01 1.67 32.60
CA GLY A 407 18.81 1.39 34.03
C GLY A 407 19.17 -0.06 34.37
N GLN A 408 18.71 -0.55 35.52
CA GLN A 408 18.97 -1.94 35.92
C GLN A 408 18.28 -2.94 34.96
N VAL A 409 19.09 -3.63 34.14
CA VAL A 409 18.64 -4.60 33.14
C VAL A 409 17.95 -5.79 33.81
N TYR A 410 16.78 -6.17 33.29
CA TYR A 410 15.97 -7.25 33.82
C TYR A 410 16.61 -8.63 33.59
N GLY A 411 16.92 -9.34 34.69
CA GLY A 411 17.72 -10.57 34.67
C GLY A 411 19.23 -10.36 34.85
N GLY A 412 19.68 -9.12 35.05
CA GLY A 412 21.05 -8.78 35.45
C GLY A 412 22.13 -9.27 34.50
N GLN A 413 23.29 -9.65 35.05
CA GLN A 413 24.45 -10.08 34.25
C GLN A 413 24.14 -11.29 33.37
N ASN A 414 23.30 -12.24 33.81
CA ASN A 414 22.88 -13.39 33.01
C ASN A 414 22.13 -12.98 31.73
N ARG A 415 21.39 -11.86 31.77
CA ARG A 415 20.72 -11.29 30.60
C ARG A 415 21.69 -10.53 29.68
N MET A 416 22.70 -9.90 30.26
CA MET A 416 23.73 -9.13 29.54
C MET A 416 24.82 -9.99 28.91
N ALA A 417 25.08 -11.19 29.44
CA ALA A 417 26.17 -12.06 28.99
C ALA A 417 26.19 -12.32 27.46
N PRO A 418 25.07 -12.59 26.76
CA PRO A 418 25.12 -12.77 25.30
C PRO A 418 25.61 -11.52 24.53
N LEU A 419 25.39 -10.31 25.06
CA LEU A 419 25.90 -9.06 24.51
C LEU A 419 27.37 -8.84 24.92
N LYS A 420 27.72 -9.03 26.20
CA LYS A 420 29.10 -8.87 26.72
C LYS A 420 30.08 -9.89 26.12
N ASN A 421 29.62 -11.09 25.80
CA ASN A 421 30.41 -12.13 25.13
C ASN A 421 30.68 -11.81 23.65
N MET A 422 29.75 -11.11 22.98
CA MET A 422 29.85 -10.77 21.55
C MET A 422 30.60 -9.46 21.30
N PHE A 423 30.51 -8.51 22.23
CA PHE A 423 31.21 -7.22 22.18
C PHE A 423 31.87 -6.89 23.54
N PRO A 424 33.01 -7.51 23.88
CA PRO A 424 33.63 -7.38 25.21
C PRO A 424 34.05 -5.96 25.59
N SER A 425 34.28 -5.09 24.59
CA SER A 425 34.62 -3.67 24.78
C SER A 425 33.49 -2.82 25.37
N LEU A 426 32.27 -3.37 25.58
CA LEU A 426 31.15 -2.61 26.13
C LEU A 426 31.38 -2.14 27.58
N VAL A 427 30.82 -0.98 27.93
CA VAL A 427 30.87 -0.40 29.28
C VAL A 427 29.62 0.40 29.62
N THR A 428 29.35 0.58 30.92
CA THR A 428 28.42 1.60 31.44
C THR A 428 29.18 2.80 32.03
N LYS A 429 28.48 3.89 32.38
CA LYS A 429 29.08 5.04 33.10
C LYS A 429 29.74 4.65 34.41
N GLU A 430 29.20 3.65 35.11
CA GLU A 430 29.74 3.10 36.35
C GLU A 430 31.04 2.29 36.14
N GLU A 431 31.37 1.91 34.91
CA GLU A 431 32.66 1.31 34.51
C GLU A 431 33.63 2.35 33.88
N LEU A 432 33.20 3.61 33.69
CA LEU A 432 33.96 4.70 33.05
C LEU A 432 34.35 5.86 33.98
N ALA A 433 33.62 6.02 35.08
CA ALA A 433 33.86 7.04 36.08
C ALA A 433 34.16 6.41 37.43
N THR A 434 34.97 7.10 38.24
CA THR A 434 35.23 6.68 39.61
C THR A 434 33.93 6.77 40.42
N LYS A 435 33.92 6.12 41.59
CA LYS A 435 32.73 6.16 42.44
C LYS A 435 32.46 7.59 42.91
N GLU A 436 33.53 8.32 43.20
CA GLU A 436 33.62 9.66 43.74
C GLU A 436 33.11 10.71 42.73
N GLU A 437 33.55 10.62 41.47
CA GLU A 437 33.06 11.46 40.36
C GLU A 437 31.53 11.33 40.16
N LEU A 438 30.97 10.14 40.39
CA LEU A 438 29.54 9.90 40.24
C LEU A 438 28.71 10.20 41.50
N ASP A 439 29.32 10.25 42.69
CA ASP A 439 28.58 10.46 43.96
C ASP A 439 27.93 11.86 44.04
N GLY A 440 28.50 12.87 43.37
CA GLY A 440 27.86 14.18 43.19
C GLY A 440 26.50 14.09 42.45
N PHE A 441 26.48 13.36 41.34
CA PHE A 441 25.29 13.20 40.48
C PHE A 441 24.30 12.15 41.00
N ARG A 442 24.74 11.17 41.81
CA ARG A 442 23.87 10.13 42.40
C ARG A 442 22.78 10.66 43.33
N LYS A 443 22.87 11.91 43.78
CA LYS A 443 21.80 12.61 44.52
C LYS A 443 20.47 12.62 43.74
N HIS A 444 20.55 12.67 42.40
CA HIS A 444 19.39 12.71 41.51
C HIS A 444 19.54 11.70 40.36
N VAL A 445 18.58 10.79 40.25
CA VAL A 445 18.43 9.86 39.12
C VAL A 445 18.25 10.64 37.82
N THR A 446 17.62 11.82 37.89
CA THR A 446 17.50 12.77 36.77
C THR A 446 18.86 13.22 36.22
N SER A 447 19.86 13.50 37.07
CA SER A 447 21.20 13.94 36.64
C SER A 447 21.98 12.81 35.98
N LEU A 448 21.91 11.58 36.53
CA LEU A 448 22.50 10.40 35.89
C LEU A 448 21.89 10.12 34.49
N ALA A 449 20.58 10.35 34.33
CA ALA A 449 19.91 10.25 33.03
C ALA A 449 20.29 11.39 32.05
N ALA A 450 20.76 12.54 32.54
CA ALA A 450 21.30 13.62 31.71
C ALA A 450 22.70 13.28 31.18
N LEU A 451 23.56 12.67 32.01
CA LEU A 451 24.85 12.11 31.57
C LEU A 451 24.65 11.05 30.47
N ASP A 452 23.76 10.08 30.69
CA ASP A 452 23.42 9.07 29.68
C ASP A 452 22.90 9.72 28.37
N PHE A 453 22.09 10.77 28.45
CA PHE A 453 21.59 11.50 27.28
C PHE A 453 22.72 12.17 26.49
N LEU A 454 23.63 12.88 27.16
CA LEU A 454 24.72 13.61 26.51
C LEU A 454 25.79 12.67 25.93
N VAL A 455 26.16 11.59 26.63
CA VAL A 455 27.11 10.58 26.12
C VAL A 455 26.52 9.81 24.94
N CYS A 456 25.21 9.54 24.91
CA CYS A 456 24.54 9.02 23.72
C CYS A 456 24.48 10.03 22.57
N LEU A 457 24.24 11.32 22.84
CA LEU A 457 24.17 12.36 21.82
C LEU A 457 25.51 12.58 21.11
N LYS A 458 26.63 12.54 21.85
CA LYS A 458 28.00 12.77 21.37
C LYS A 458 28.68 11.54 20.73
N SER A 459 27.96 10.42 20.61
CA SER A 459 28.45 9.17 20.01
C SER A 459 28.44 9.17 18.49
N ASP A 460 29.33 8.41 17.86
CA ASP A 460 29.43 8.34 16.40
C ASP A 460 28.25 7.55 15.80
N VAL A 461 27.85 6.46 16.47
CA VAL A 461 26.64 5.66 16.18
C VAL A 461 25.73 5.60 17.41
N PHE A 462 24.44 5.87 17.26
CA PHE A 462 23.41 5.65 18.28
C PHE A 462 22.52 4.46 17.90
N VAL A 463 22.15 3.61 18.85
CA VAL A 463 21.30 2.42 18.63
C VAL A 463 20.24 2.31 19.72
N MET A 464 19.00 1.99 19.36
CA MET A 464 17.86 1.89 20.29
C MET A 464 17.21 0.50 20.29
N THR A 465 17.05 -0.14 21.46
CA THR A 465 16.31 -1.42 21.54
C THR A 465 14.80 -1.27 21.74
N HIS A 466 14.33 -0.06 22.06
CA HIS A 466 12.91 0.29 22.11
C HIS A 466 12.70 1.80 21.93
N GLY A 467 11.50 2.20 21.52
CA GLY A 467 11.08 3.60 21.44
C GLY A 467 10.83 4.25 22.80
N GLY A 468 10.54 5.55 22.78
CA GLY A 468 10.30 6.37 23.96
C GLY A 468 11.10 7.67 23.93
N ASN A 469 10.76 8.60 24.80
CA ASN A 469 11.16 10.01 24.66
C ASN A 469 12.69 10.23 24.68
N PHE A 470 13.47 9.38 25.38
CA PHE A 470 14.94 9.40 25.34
C PHE A 470 15.48 9.16 23.92
N ALA A 471 15.06 8.06 23.27
CA ALA A 471 15.48 7.73 21.91
C ALA A 471 14.97 8.75 20.89
N LYS A 472 13.74 9.26 21.07
CA LYS A 472 13.18 10.32 20.22
C LYS A 472 14.02 11.58 20.26
N LEU A 473 14.25 12.15 21.44
CA LEU A 473 14.99 13.42 21.59
C LEU A 473 16.45 13.32 21.12
N ILE A 474 17.09 12.14 21.22
CA ILE A 474 18.45 11.93 20.70
C ILE A 474 18.46 11.83 19.17
N ILE A 475 17.51 11.09 18.57
CA ILE A 475 17.34 11.06 17.12
C ILE A 475 17.03 12.47 16.61
N GLY A 476 16.08 13.16 17.24
CA GLY A 476 15.74 14.55 16.96
C GLY A 476 16.97 15.45 17.00
N ALA A 477 17.73 15.47 18.10
CA ALA A 477 18.95 16.27 18.21
C ALA A 477 20.00 15.94 17.12
N ARG A 478 20.17 14.66 16.75
CA ARG A 478 21.11 14.24 15.68
C ARG A 478 20.60 14.65 14.28
N ARG A 479 19.28 14.71 14.06
CA ARG A 479 18.65 15.28 12.86
C ARG A 479 18.78 16.81 12.82
N TYR A 480 18.50 17.49 13.92
CA TYR A 480 18.65 18.94 14.13
C TYR A 480 20.08 19.42 13.81
N MET A 481 21.10 18.64 14.19
CA MET A 481 22.52 18.92 13.90
C MET A 481 22.93 18.61 12.43
N GLY A 482 21.97 18.34 11.54
CA GLY A 482 22.21 18.10 10.10
C GLY A 482 22.59 16.66 9.77
N HIS A 483 22.03 15.67 10.47
CA HIS A 483 22.20 14.23 10.20
C HIS A 483 23.67 13.71 10.24
N ARG A 484 24.59 14.44 10.88
CA ARG A 484 26.04 14.14 10.87
C ARG A 484 26.44 12.77 11.46
N HIS A 485 25.64 12.25 12.39
CA HIS A 485 25.98 11.03 13.15
C HIS A 485 24.90 9.95 13.00
N LYS A 486 25.33 8.70 12.85
CA LYS A 486 24.49 7.55 12.51
C LYS A 486 23.52 7.21 13.64
N SER A 487 22.30 6.80 13.31
CA SER A 487 21.22 6.52 14.27
C SER A 487 20.38 5.31 13.83
N ILE A 488 20.69 4.13 14.37
CA ILE A 488 20.11 2.85 13.98
C ILE A 488 18.81 2.58 14.76
N LYS A 489 17.71 2.37 14.01
CA LYS A 489 16.34 2.18 14.52
C LYS A 489 15.79 0.80 14.09
N PRO A 490 16.13 -0.29 14.81
CA PRO A 490 15.81 -1.66 14.40
C PRO A 490 14.33 -1.91 14.09
N ASP A 491 14.01 -2.66 13.03
CA ASP A 491 12.65 -3.13 12.81
C ASP A 491 12.33 -4.37 13.64
N LYS A 492 11.85 -4.11 14.85
CA LYS A 492 11.51 -5.14 15.83
C LYS A 492 10.33 -6.01 15.40
N GLY A 493 9.53 -5.60 14.41
CA GLY A 493 8.42 -6.38 13.86
C GLY A 493 8.92 -7.40 12.85
N LEU A 494 9.71 -6.95 11.86
CA LEU A 494 10.36 -7.80 10.86
C LEU A 494 11.37 -8.75 11.51
N MET A 495 12.27 -8.24 12.37
CA MET A 495 13.23 -9.06 13.09
C MET A 495 12.56 -10.12 13.99
N SER A 496 11.34 -9.88 14.49
CA SER A 496 10.60 -10.92 15.24
C SER A 496 10.19 -12.12 14.38
N LYS A 497 10.09 -11.94 13.06
CA LYS A 497 9.88 -13.03 12.09
C LYS A 497 11.19 -13.81 11.90
N SER A 498 12.27 -13.10 11.60
CA SER A 498 13.61 -13.67 11.37
C SER A 498 14.15 -14.42 12.60
N PHE A 499 13.96 -13.90 13.81
CA PHE A 499 14.23 -14.65 15.06
C PHE A 499 13.22 -15.77 15.34
N GLY A 500 12.01 -15.69 14.80
CA GLY A 500 10.96 -16.69 14.95
C GLY A 500 11.30 -17.98 14.21
N ASP A 501 11.71 -17.83 12.94
CA ASP A 501 12.04 -18.90 12.00
C ASP A 501 13.14 -19.86 12.55
N PRO A 502 12.93 -21.18 12.55
CA PRO A 502 13.97 -22.16 12.88
C PRO A 502 14.87 -22.54 11.68
N TYR A 503 14.44 -22.27 10.44
CA TYR A 503 15.14 -22.70 9.21
C TYR A 503 16.02 -21.60 8.57
N MET A 504 16.03 -20.39 9.16
CA MET A 504 16.81 -19.27 8.64
C MET A 504 18.31 -19.45 8.92
N GLY A 505 19.10 -19.59 7.84
CA GLY A 505 20.56 -19.64 7.89
C GLY A 505 21.18 -18.25 8.06
N TRP A 506 22.39 -18.19 8.61
CA TRP A 506 23.07 -16.91 8.92
C TRP A 506 23.21 -15.96 7.73
N ALA A 507 23.56 -16.46 6.53
CA ALA A 507 23.74 -15.60 5.35
C ALA A 507 22.44 -14.85 4.95
N THR A 508 21.31 -15.56 4.94
CA THR A 508 19.99 -14.96 4.69
C THR A 508 19.58 -14.00 5.80
N PHE A 509 19.92 -14.29 7.06
CA PHE A 509 19.68 -13.36 8.17
C PHE A 509 20.51 -12.07 8.06
N VAL A 510 21.76 -12.16 7.60
CA VAL A 510 22.62 -11.00 7.33
C VAL A 510 22.02 -10.14 6.21
N GLU A 511 21.57 -10.77 5.13
CA GLU A 511 20.89 -10.10 4.01
C GLU A 511 19.58 -9.41 4.48
N ASP A 512 18.70 -10.14 5.18
CA ASP A 512 17.50 -9.62 5.85
C ASP A 512 17.82 -8.39 6.71
N VAL A 513 18.86 -8.48 7.55
CA VAL A 513 19.27 -7.42 8.48
C VAL A 513 19.80 -6.19 7.72
N VAL A 514 20.65 -6.37 6.71
CA VAL A 514 21.20 -5.23 5.95
C VAL A 514 20.08 -4.53 5.18
N VAL A 515 19.29 -5.26 4.40
CA VAL A 515 18.20 -4.71 3.57
C VAL A 515 17.11 -4.06 4.43
N THR A 516 16.71 -4.69 5.55
CA THR A 516 15.67 -4.13 6.44
C THR A 516 16.08 -2.80 7.08
N HIS A 517 17.38 -2.53 7.23
CA HIS A 517 17.88 -1.40 8.00
C HIS A 517 18.58 -0.32 7.18
N GLU A 518 18.81 -0.50 5.88
CA GLU A 518 19.45 0.47 5.00
C GLU A 518 18.90 1.90 5.19
N THR A 519 17.59 2.08 5.04
CA THR A 519 16.88 3.36 5.23
C THR A 519 16.72 3.78 6.70
N ARG A 520 17.10 2.93 7.67
CA ARG A 520 16.84 3.08 9.12
C ARG A 520 18.11 3.35 9.94
N THR A 521 19.15 3.85 9.28
CA THR A 521 20.47 4.12 9.84
C THR A 521 20.72 5.58 10.22
N GLY A 522 19.75 6.49 10.05
CA GLY A 522 19.90 7.92 10.36
C GLY A 522 19.79 8.84 9.13
N LEU A 523 19.49 8.28 7.97
CA LEU A 523 18.98 9.03 6.82
C LEU A 523 17.72 9.86 7.19
N PRO A 524 17.41 10.92 6.42
CA PRO A 524 16.16 11.65 6.56
C PRO A 524 14.93 10.77 6.26
N GLU A 525 13.90 10.88 7.09
CA GLU A 525 12.59 10.27 6.91
C GLU A 525 11.59 11.39 6.56
N GLU A 526 10.65 11.17 5.63
CA GLU A 526 9.62 12.15 5.29
C GLU A 526 8.68 12.42 6.48
N THR A 527 8.39 13.70 6.74
CA THR A 527 7.63 14.11 7.93
C THR A 527 6.14 14.26 7.63
N PHE A 528 5.38 13.21 7.93
CA PHE A 528 3.92 13.14 7.81
C PHE A 528 3.18 14.17 8.70
N PRO A 529 1.93 14.57 8.36
CA PRO A 529 1.22 15.71 8.97
C PRO A 529 0.94 15.61 10.48
N ASN A 530 1.09 14.44 11.10
CA ASN A 530 1.18 14.31 12.56
C ASN A 530 2.64 14.51 13.01
N TYR A 531 3.18 15.70 12.74
CA TYR A 531 4.59 16.07 12.90
C TYR A 531 5.08 15.95 14.35
N ASP A 532 5.86 14.90 14.64
CA ASP A 532 6.42 14.69 15.98
C ASP A 532 7.76 15.44 16.16
N LEU A 533 7.65 16.71 16.51
CA LEU A 533 8.74 17.69 16.73
C LEU A 533 9.96 17.15 17.51
N TRP A 534 9.76 16.18 18.41
CA TRP A 534 10.82 15.63 19.26
C TRP A 534 11.69 14.58 18.57
N GLU A 535 11.16 13.89 17.56
CA GLU A 535 11.91 12.92 16.73
C GLU A 535 12.28 13.53 15.37
N ASN A 536 11.52 14.53 14.90
CA ASN A 536 11.73 15.25 13.63
C ASN A 536 11.69 16.78 13.84
N PRO A 537 12.81 17.41 14.22
CA PRO A 537 12.88 18.85 14.50
C PRO A 537 13.25 19.68 13.27
N LEU A 538 12.35 19.71 12.29
CA LEU A 538 12.55 20.35 11.00
C LEU A 538 11.49 21.44 10.80
N THR A 539 11.85 22.62 10.30
CA THR A 539 10.80 23.58 9.92
C THR A 539 9.86 22.93 8.90
N PRO A 540 8.56 23.26 8.91
CA PRO A 540 7.69 23.19 7.73
C PRO A 540 8.13 24.21 6.67
N SER A 541 9.42 24.21 6.34
CA SER A 541 10.04 25.01 5.30
C SER A 541 9.78 24.31 3.99
N ILE A 542 8.63 24.65 3.41
CA ILE A 542 8.40 24.59 1.97
C ILE A 542 9.67 25.09 1.28
N LEU A 543 10.18 24.35 0.29
CA LEU A 543 11.50 24.58 -0.32
C LEU A 543 11.51 25.74 -1.34
N PHE A 544 11.04 26.91 -0.90
CA PHE A 544 11.20 28.18 -1.61
C PHE A 544 12.27 29.00 -0.92
N TYR A 545 13.35 29.26 -1.66
CA TYR A 545 14.34 30.24 -1.25
C TYR A 545 14.65 31.15 -2.44
N HIS A 546 14.03 32.33 -2.46
CA HIS A 546 14.57 33.44 -3.21
C HIS A 546 15.88 33.87 -2.55
N ASP A 547 16.98 33.89 -3.31
CA ASP A 547 18.07 34.83 -3.05
C ASP A 547 17.96 36.00 -4.04
N ARG A 548 18.21 37.22 -3.58
CA ARG A 548 18.05 38.45 -4.37
C ARG A 548 19.31 38.76 -5.16
N ARG A 549 19.59 37.95 -6.20
CA ARG A 549 20.53 38.29 -7.29
C ARG A 549 20.20 37.55 -8.60
N ASN A 550 19.21 38.06 -9.33
CA ASN A 550 18.92 37.86 -10.76
C ASN A 550 19.35 36.52 -11.44
N GLU A 551 18.75 35.41 -11.03
CA GLU A 551 18.57 34.24 -11.92
C GLU A 551 17.23 33.57 -11.58
N TRP A 552 16.32 33.46 -12.57
CA TRP A 552 14.92 33.14 -12.30
C TRP A 552 14.69 31.63 -12.14
N ARG A 553 14.75 31.16 -10.89
CA ARG A 553 14.07 29.95 -10.43
C ARG A 553 12.86 30.36 -9.61
N GLU A 554 11.65 30.04 -10.07
CA GLU A 554 10.42 30.26 -9.31
C GLU A 554 9.72 28.94 -9.01
N VAL A 555 9.29 28.81 -7.76
CA VAL A 555 8.29 27.86 -7.29
C VAL A 555 7.55 28.58 -6.16
N PHE A 556 6.21 28.59 -6.17
CA PHE A 556 5.41 29.06 -5.03
C PHE A 556 4.08 28.31 -4.91
N ILE A 557 3.63 28.11 -3.67
CA ILE A 557 2.35 27.53 -3.25
C ILE A 557 1.48 28.67 -2.68
N TRP A 558 0.16 28.54 -2.82
CA TRP A 558 -0.81 29.21 -1.94
C TRP A 558 -1.92 28.23 -1.54
N GLU A 559 -2.12 28.09 -0.22
CA GLU A 559 -3.35 27.60 0.40
C GLU A 559 -3.89 28.70 1.33
N GLY A 560 -5.21 28.72 1.55
CA GLY A 560 -5.79 29.33 2.76
C GLY A 560 -7.04 30.20 2.54
N LEU A 561 -8.01 30.05 3.45
CA LEU A 561 -9.25 30.84 3.63
C LEU A 561 -10.30 30.70 2.50
N GLY A 562 -11.49 30.09 2.69
CA GLY A 562 -11.95 29.23 3.79
C GLY A 562 -12.90 29.88 4.81
N GLU A 563 -14.20 29.52 4.77
CA GLU A 563 -15.19 29.47 5.88
C GLU A 563 -16.33 28.52 5.44
N TYR A 564 -16.68 27.49 6.23
CA TYR A 564 -17.69 27.44 7.30
C TYR A 564 -19.16 27.62 6.85
N GLY A 565 -20.07 26.86 7.46
CA GLY A 565 -21.45 26.72 6.98
C GLY A 565 -22.54 26.67 8.06
N SER A 566 -23.72 27.15 7.65
CA SER A 566 -25.07 26.93 8.20
C SER A 566 -25.35 27.25 9.67
N THR A 567 -26.17 28.27 9.91
CA THR A 567 -27.58 28.09 10.32
C THR A 567 -28.40 29.37 10.09
N GLN A 568 -29.73 29.27 10.06
CA GLN A 568 -30.65 30.37 9.73
C GLN A 568 -31.04 31.21 10.95
N ILE A 569 -31.28 32.51 10.76
CA ILE A 569 -32.28 33.36 11.44
C ILE A 569 -32.32 34.74 10.73
N GLY A 570 -33.50 35.38 10.68
CA GLY A 570 -33.62 36.83 10.45
C GLY A 570 -33.84 37.27 8.99
N ALA A 571 -34.91 38.03 8.76
CA ALA A 571 -35.27 38.57 7.46
C ALA A 571 -34.53 39.89 7.13
N GLY A 572 -34.49 40.24 5.85
CA GLY A 572 -33.59 41.25 5.30
C GLY A 572 -33.94 42.72 5.57
N MET A 573 -33.10 43.60 5.01
CA MET A 573 -33.50 44.93 4.52
C MET A 573 -32.44 45.50 3.54
N LEU A 574 -32.89 46.43 2.71
CA LEU A 574 -32.13 47.41 1.91
C LEU A 574 -31.22 46.91 0.77
N GLU A 575 -31.79 46.96 -0.43
CA GLU A 575 -31.08 47.44 -1.62
C GLU A 575 -30.54 48.86 -1.42
N GLN A 576 -29.41 49.22 -2.05
CA GLN A 576 -29.25 50.51 -2.75
C GLN A 576 -28.00 50.56 -3.65
N ALA A 577 -27.97 51.56 -4.55
CA ALA A 577 -26.81 52.03 -5.33
C ALA A 577 -26.13 51.05 -6.33
N ARG A 578 -26.76 50.88 -7.51
CA ARG A 578 -26.04 50.66 -8.79
C ARG A 578 -25.48 52.00 -9.33
N SER A 579 -24.53 51.91 -10.28
CA SER A 579 -24.34 52.80 -11.46
C SER A 579 -23.25 53.90 -11.45
N SER A 580 -22.73 54.17 -12.67
CA SER A 580 -21.98 55.37 -13.15
C SER A 580 -20.48 55.48 -12.76
N LEU A 581 -19.53 56.04 -13.53
CA LEU A 581 -19.37 56.40 -14.98
C LEU A 581 -17.97 55.88 -15.44
N VAL A 582 -17.66 55.44 -16.67
CA VAL A 582 -17.75 56.02 -18.04
C VAL A 582 -16.66 57.06 -18.42
N SER A 583 -15.47 56.55 -18.77
CA SER A 583 -14.63 56.91 -19.95
C SER A 583 -13.69 58.15 -20.05
N ARG A 584 -12.55 57.91 -20.72
CA ARG A 584 -11.78 58.76 -21.70
C ARG A 584 -10.85 59.95 -21.29
N THR A 585 -9.53 59.67 -21.32
CA THR A 585 -8.42 60.43 -21.99
C THR A 585 -8.07 61.87 -21.49
N LYS A 586 -6.92 62.54 -21.79
CA LYS A 586 -5.97 62.51 -22.94
C LYS A 586 -4.65 63.30 -22.63
N LEU A 587 -3.51 62.97 -23.29
CA LEU A 587 -2.21 63.74 -23.42
C LEU A 587 -1.42 64.05 -22.10
N ASP A 588 -0.14 64.48 -22.08
CA ASP A 588 0.72 65.16 -23.09
C ASP A 588 2.25 64.79 -23.06
N LYS A 589 3.16 65.52 -23.76
CA LYS A 589 4.59 65.16 -24.05
C LYS A 589 5.71 66.16 -23.62
N ALA A 590 6.84 65.64 -23.09
CA ALA A 590 8.26 66.13 -23.20
C ALA A 590 9.25 65.05 -22.63
N VAL A 591 10.52 64.78 -23.02
CA VAL A 591 11.53 65.19 -24.07
C VAL A 591 12.71 66.10 -23.60
N VAL A 592 13.94 65.86 -24.13
CA VAL A 592 15.26 66.59 -23.99
C VAL A 592 16.12 66.26 -22.73
N PRO A 593 17.48 66.06 -22.76
CA PRO A 593 18.43 65.54 -23.79
C PRO A 593 19.49 64.49 -23.25
N LYS A 594 20.61 64.27 -23.97
CA LYS A 594 21.77 63.39 -23.64
C LYS A 594 23.11 64.16 -23.44
N THR A 595 24.05 63.65 -22.62
CA THR A 595 25.54 63.81 -22.70
C THR A 595 26.24 63.02 -21.56
N ARG A 596 27.54 62.65 -21.52
CA ARG A 596 28.58 62.24 -22.52
C ARG A 596 29.88 61.76 -21.77
N ASN A 597 30.71 60.88 -22.35
CA ASN A 597 32.15 60.61 -22.02
C ASN A 597 32.51 60.01 -20.62
N LEU A 598 33.79 59.68 -20.30
CA LEU A 598 34.72 58.66 -20.87
C LEU A 598 36.02 58.52 -19.99
N HIS A 599 36.72 57.37 -20.08
CA HIS A 599 38.01 56.99 -19.43
C HIS A 599 38.01 56.81 -17.88
N ARG A 600 38.70 55.86 -17.20
CA ARG A 600 39.85 54.93 -17.42
C ARG A 600 41.22 55.47 -16.97
N VAL A 601 41.89 54.80 -16.00
CA VAL A 601 43.34 54.38 -16.02
C VAL A 601 43.82 53.69 -14.69
N SER A 602 44.71 52.70 -14.87
CA SER A 602 45.53 51.80 -13.99
C SER A 602 45.81 52.00 -12.49
N ALA A 603 46.10 50.86 -11.81
CA ALA A 603 47.39 50.59 -11.13
C ALA A 603 47.70 49.06 -11.05
N SER A 604 48.99 48.67 -10.89
CA SER A 604 49.56 47.29 -10.94
C SER A 604 51.08 47.35 -10.56
N PRO A 605 51.99 46.34 -10.72
CA PRO A 605 51.93 44.91 -11.12
C PRO A 605 52.81 43.94 -10.24
N VAL A 606 53.38 42.85 -10.82
CA VAL A 606 54.57 42.01 -10.40
C VAL A 606 54.32 40.85 -9.39
N ALA A 607 54.86 39.60 -9.53
CA ALA A 607 55.39 38.81 -10.67
C ALA A 607 55.62 37.29 -10.28
N CYS A 608 56.20 36.50 -11.20
CA CYS A 608 56.65 35.07 -11.14
C CYS A 608 55.54 33.99 -11.25
N VAL A 609 55.45 33.05 -12.22
CA VAL A 609 56.36 32.26 -13.13
C VAL A 609 56.67 30.85 -12.60
N SER A 610 56.01 29.79 -13.12
CA SER A 610 56.55 28.80 -14.11
C SER A 610 55.51 27.64 -14.33
N LEU A 611 55.44 26.85 -15.41
CA LEU A 611 55.93 26.89 -16.81
C LEU A 611 55.21 25.81 -17.68
N HIS A 612 54.87 26.08 -18.96
CA HIS A 612 54.93 25.18 -20.17
C HIS A 612 54.27 23.74 -20.22
N ILE A 613 53.91 23.10 -21.36
CA ILE A 613 53.63 23.47 -22.79
C ILE A 613 52.87 22.30 -23.52
N MET A 614 52.45 22.49 -24.80
CA MET A 614 51.88 21.52 -25.79
C MET A 614 50.47 20.95 -25.49
N GLN A 615 49.47 20.95 -26.38
CA GLN A 615 49.32 20.56 -27.81
C GLN A 615 49.31 19.04 -28.09
N LEU A 616 48.14 18.49 -28.43
CA LEU A 616 47.78 18.14 -29.81
C LEU A 616 46.29 17.77 -29.97
N ARG A 617 45.80 17.70 -31.22
CA ARG A 617 44.50 17.12 -31.59
C ARG A 617 44.74 15.71 -32.13
N CYS A 618 43.83 14.75 -31.88
CA CYS A 618 43.15 14.00 -32.96
C CYS A 618 42.20 12.88 -32.48
N TRP A 619 41.30 12.54 -33.41
CA TRP A 619 40.59 11.27 -33.63
C TRP A 619 39.39 10.88 -32.74
N GLU A 620 38.31 10.52 -33.46
CA GLU A 620 37.17 9.74 -33.00
C GLU A 620 37.46 8.23 -33.18
N LYS A 621 36.57 7.40 -32.62
CA LYS A 621 36.34 5.95 -32.86
C LYS A 621 37.14 4.94 -32.05
N GLU A 622 36.48 3.78 -31.95
CA GLU A 622 36.91 2.46 -31.45
C GLU A 622 36.95 2.27 -29.92
N LEU A 623 35.80 1.83 -29.40
CA LEU A 623 35.72 0.98 -28.22
C LEU A 623 35.26 -0.43 -28.64
N HIS A 624 36.23 -1.26 -29.02
CA HIS A 624 36.09 -2.71 -29.07
C HIS A 624 37.31 -3.31 -28.38
N CYS A 625 37.08 -4.11 -27.34
CA CYS A 625 38.09 -4.88 -26.59
C CYS A 625 39.26 -4.10 -25.93
N ILE A 626 39.41 -4.28 -24.62
CA ILE A 626 40.64 -4.85 -24.04
C ILE A 626 40.27 -5.53 -22.73
N SER A 627 40.75 -6.77 -22.58
CA SER A 627 40.81 -7.55 -21.34
C SER A 627 42.07 -8.42 -21.41
N VAL A 628 42.63 -8.77 -20.24
CA VAL A 628 43.85 -9.57 -20.01
C VAL A 628 45.17 -8.79 -19.90
N ILE A 629 45.69 -8.73 -18.66
CA ILE A 629 47.08 -8.50 -18.20
C ILE A 629 46.98 -8.62 -16.65
N ILE A 630 47.75 -9.39 -15.85
CA ILE A 630 48.86 -10.35 -16.03
C ILE A 630 48.73 -11.47 -14.96
N ILE A 631 49.25 -12.67 -15.22
CA ILE A 631 49.67 -13.62 -14.15
C ILE A 631 51.21 -13.59 -14.01
N LYS A 632 51.69 -13.49 -12.77
CA LYS A 632 53.12 -13.44 -12.37
C LYS A 632 53.89 -14.68 -12.93
N LYS A 633 55.21 -14.63 -13.20
CA LYS A 633 56.28 -14.46 -12.20
C LYS A 633 57.68 -14.24 -12.83
N LYS A 634 58.56 -13.57 -12.06
CA LYS A 634 60.02 -13.34 -12.25
C LYS A 634 60.79 -14.18 -13.30
N ARG A 635 61.65 -13.49 -14.06
CA ARG A 635 63.06 -13.91 -14.27
C ARG A 635 63.98 -12.68 -14.47
N THR A 636 65.25 -12.87 -14.13
CA THR A 636 66.41 -11.96 -14.31
C THR A 636 67.67 -12.82 -14.17
N PRO A 637 68.78 -12.54 -14.88
CA PRO A 637 68.92 -11.77 -16.12
C PRO A 637 69.86 -12.47 -17.16
N ASP A 638 70.30 -11.70 -18.17
CA ASP A 638 71.57 -11.78 -18.92
C ASP A 638 71.86 -12.79 -20.07
N CYS A 639 72.55 -12.21 -21.07
CA CYS A 639 73.49 -12.70 -22.10
C CYS A 639 73.09 -13.65 -23.27
N GLU A 640 73.08 -13.05 -24.46
CA GLU A 640 73.91 -13.37 -25.66
C GLU A 640 73.87 -14.77 -26.33
N ASP A 641 73.04 -14.85 -27.39
CA ASP A 641 73.43 -15.17 -28.79
C ASP A 641 73.98 -16.61 -29.11
N PRO A 642 74.38 -16.96 -30.36
CA PRO A 642 73.50 -17.83 -31.17
C PRO A 642 74.14 -19.14 -31.69
N THR A 643 73.32 -20.11 -32.13
CA THR A 643 73.31 -20.66 -33.52
C THR A 643 72.40 -21.90 -33.71
N VAL A 644 71.76 -21.97 -34.90
CA VAL A 644 71.48 -23.17 -35.75
C VAL A 644 70.70 -24.39 -35.17
N GLU A 645 69.46 -24.58 -35.66
CA GLU A 645 68.76 -25.85 -36.07
C GLU A 645 68.66 -27.09 -35.12
N PRO A 646 67.76 -28.09 -35.32
CA PRO A 646 67.08 -28.48 -36.58
C PRO A 646 65.61 -28.99 -36.56
N SER A 647 65.11 -29.24 -37.78
CA SER A 647 64.19 -30.34 -38.19
C SER A 647 62.71 -30.39 -37.75
N PHE A 648 61.85 -30.57 -38.76
CA PHE A 648 60.46 -31.04 -38.66
C PHE A 648 60.38 -32.58 -38.53
N SER A 649 59.29 -33.12 -37.97
CA SER A 649 58.58 -34.25 -38.62
C SER A 649 57.11 -34.44 -38.18
N SER A 650 56.20 -34.41 -39.15
CA SER A 650 54.81 -34.93 -39.12
C SER A 650 53.75 -34.31 -38.17
N TRP A 651 52.51 -34.23 -38.65
CA TRP A 651 51.32 -35.01 -38.23
C TRP A 651 50.26 -34.87 -39.36
N SER A 652 49.21 -35.70 -39.41
CA SER A 652 48.50 -35.97 -40.69
C SER A 652 47.40 -34.96 -41.11
N PRO A 653 47.03 -34.90 -42.41
CA PRO A 653 46.06 -33.91 -42.94
C PRO A 653 44.62 -34.02 -42.42
N VAL A 654 44.24 -35.16 -41.83
CA VAL A 654 42.85 -35.47 -41.45
C VAL A 654 42.32 -34.50 -40.38
N SER A 655 43.18 -34.00 -39.49
CA SER A 655 42.81 -33.08 -38.42
C SER A 655 42.33 -31.71 -38.94
N LEU A 656 42.75 -31.28 -40.13
CA LEU A 656 42.42 -29.95 -40.66
C LEU A 656 40.95 -29.86 -41.12
N PHE A 657 40.45 -30.88 -41.82
CA PHE A 657 39.08 -30.90 -42.32
C PHE A 657 38.03 -31.05 -41.22
N ILE A 658 38.33 -31.84 -40.17
CA ILE A 658 37.43 -31.98 -39.01
C ILE A 658 37.31 -30.63 -38.27
N GLY A 659 38.40 -29.88 -38.10
CA GLY A 659 38.38 -28.57 -37.46
C GLY A 659 37.53 -27.53 -38.20
N VAL A 660 37.64 -27.45 -39.53
CA VAL A 660 36.86 -26.50 -40.35
C VAL A 660 35.37 -26.88 -40.36
N SER A 661 35.04 -28.16 -40.53
CA SER A 661 33.64 -28.63 -40.55
C SER A 661 32.96 -28.44 -39.18
N LEU A 662 33.65 -28.77 -38.08
CA LEU A 662 33.14 -28.53 -36.73
C LEU A 662 32.97 -27.04 -36.42
N SER A 663 33.86 -26.18 -36.93
CA SER A 663 33.73 -24.71 -36.82
C SER A 663 32.47 -24.19 -37.53
N MET A 664 32.18 -24.66 -38.75
CA MET A 664 30.93 -24.32 -39.44
C MET A 664 29.69 -24.88 -38.73
N PHE A 665 29.74 -26.13 -38.24
CA PHE A 665 28.61 -26.73 -37.53
C PHE A 665 28.32 -26.02 -36.19
N LEU A 666 29.36 -25.61 -35.46
CA LEU A 666 29.23 -24.80 -34.24
C LEU A 666 28.76 -23.37 -34.54
N ARG A 667 29.10 -22.78 -35.71
CA ARG A 667 28.49 -21.51 -36.17
C ARG A 667 27.01 -21.69 -36.49
N MET A 668 26.61 -22.76 -37.18
CA MET A 668 25.19 -23.07 -37.45
C MET A 668 24.39 -23.28 -36.16
N ILE A 669 24.95 -24.01 -35.17
CA ILE A 669 24.32 -24.17 -33.85
C ILE A 669 24.21 -22.83 -33.10
N ARG A 670 25.24 -21.97 -33.16
CA ARG A 670 25.16 -20.62 -32.55
C ARG A 670 24.16 -19.69 -33.24
N ILE A 671 23.91 -19.86 -34.54
CA ILE A 671 22.84 -19.14 -35.26
C ILE A 671 21.46 -19.72 -34.90
N GLY A 672 21.36 -21.04 -34.71
CA GLY A 672 20.11 -21.72 -34.32
C GLY A 672 19.64 -21.50 -32.88
N VAL A 673 20.54 -21.13 -31.95
CA VAL A 673 20.24 -20.98 -30.50
C VAL A 673 20.49 -19.54 -30.00
N MET A 674 20.46 -18.55 -30.89
CA MET A 674 20.34 -17.12 -30.52
C MET A 674 19.11 -16.44 -31.16
N VAL A 675 17.99 -17.19 -31.25
CA VAL A 675 16.69 -16.54 -31.09
C VAL A 675 16.62 -16.04 -29.65
N SER A 676 16.90 -14.76 -29.44
CA SER A 676 16.62 -14.10 -28.17
C SER A 676 15.12 -14.20 -27.90
N SER A 677 14.73 -14.98 -26.89
CA SER A 677 13.35 -15.01 -26.42
C SER A 677 13.06 -13.67 -25.74
N GLN A 678 12.50 -12.74 -26.51
CA GLN A 678 11.91 -11.50 -25.99
C GLN A 678 11.02 -11.86 -24.79
N PRO A 679 11.16 -11.17 -23.64
CA PRO A 679 10.41 -11.52 -22.44
C PRO A 679 8.91 -11.40 -22.69
N GLU A 680 8.15 -12.47 -22.48
CA GLU A 680 6.74 -12.57 -22.85
C GLU A 680 5.89 -11.51 -22.11
N HIS A 681 5.33 -10.55 -22.89
CA HIS A 681 4.53 -9.45 -22.35
C HIS A 681 3.29 -9.99 -21.64
N ALA A 682 2.98 -9.41 -20.47
CA ALA A 682 1.88 -9.83 -19.61
C ALA A 682 1.86 -11.35 -19.31
N SER A 683 3.01 -12.02 -19.19
CA SER A 683 3.11 -13.45 -18.81
C SER A 683 2.47 -13.82 -17.45
N PHE A 684 2.01 -12.81 -16.70
CA PHE A 684 1.05 -12.87 -15.61
C PHE A 684 0.00 -11.76 -15.82
N PRO A 685 -1.20 -11.87 -15.22
CA PRO A 685 -2.16 -10.76 -15.21
C PRO A 685 -1.52 -9.50 -14.61
N PRO A 686 -1.62 -8.33 -15.28
CA PRO A 686 -1.10 -7.07 -14.76
C PRO A 686 -1.63 -6.74 -13.35
N ARG A 687 -0.78 -6.10 -12.53
CA ARG A 687 -1.13 -5.66 -11.18
C ARG A 687 -0.68 -4.22 -10.97
N GLY A 688 -1.53 -3.40 -10.38
CA GLY A 688 -1.24 -1.99 -10.25
C GLY A 688 -2.34 -1.21 -9.55
N TRP A 689 -2.38 0.07 -9.86
CA TRP A 689 -3.35 1.03 -9.35
C TRP A 689 -3.87 1.89 -10.50
N ASN A 690 -5.12 2.28 -10.39
CA ASN A 690 -5.81 3.16 -11.32
C ASN A 690 -6.54 4.26 -10.52
N THR A 691 -6.59 5.47 -11.05
CA THR A 691 -7.12 6.66 -10.34
C THR A 691 -8.63 6.83 -10.40
N TYR A 692 -9.36 6.00 -11.16
CA TYR A 692 -10.79 6.19 -11.46
C TYR A 692 -11.70 6.14 -10.22
N ASP A 693 -11.73 5.04 -9.48
CA ASP A 693 -12.70 4.84 -8.38
C ASP A 693 -12.49 5.83 -7.22
N SER A 694 -11.31 6.44 -7.13
CA SER A 694 -10.91 7.40 -6.10
C SER A 694 -10.97 8.87 -6.54
N PHE A 695 -10.52 9.20 -7.74
CA PHE A 695 -10.38 10.57 -8.24
C PHE A 695 -11.15 10.85 -9.56
N CYS A 696 -11.91 9.88 -10.08
CA CYS A 696 -12.68 9.93 -11.33
C CYS A 696 -11.88 10.45 -12.53
N TRP A 697 -11.91 11.75 -12.82
CA TRP A 697 -11.12 12.40 -13.88
C TRP A 697 -10.28 13.59 -13.39
N ILE A 698 -10.36 13.94 -12.11
CA ILE A 698 -9.91 15.23 -11.58
C ILE A 698 -8.48 15.24 -10.98
N ILE A 699 -7.82 14.08 -10.88
CA ILE A 699 -6.53 13.94 -10.16
C ILE A 699 -5.45 14.91 -10.64
N SER A 700 -4.58 15.34 -9.71
CA SER A 700 -3.38 16.14 -9.97
C SER A 700 -2.10 15.28 -10.07
N GLU A 701 -1.03 15.88 -10.59
CA GLU A 701 0.31 15.27 -10.57
C GLU A 701 0.82 14.99 -9.15
N GLU A 702 0.44 15.80 -8.16
CA GLU A 702 0.91 15.65 -6.78
C GLU A 702 0.23 14.44 -6.11
N ASP A 703 -1.10 14.35 -6.16
CA ASP A 703 -1.86 13.19 -5.66
C ASP A 703 -1.39 11.89 -6.33
N PHE A 704 -1.22 11.94 -7.67
CA PHE A 704 -0.81 10.78 -8.46
C PHE A 704 0.57 10.27 -8.05
N LEU A 705 1.57 11.15 -7.95
CA LEU A 705 2.92 10.78 -7.57
C LEU A 705 3.01 10.33 -6.11
N GLN A 706 2.22 10.93 -5.21
CA GLN A 706 2.16 10.54 -3.80
C GLN A 706 1.62 9.11 -3.64
N SER A 707 0.49 8.79 -4.27
CA SER A 707 -0.08 7.44 -4.18
C SER A 707 0.74 6.40 -4.97
N ALA A 708 1.35 6.76 -6.10
CA ALA A 708 2.38 5.94 -6.76
C ALA A 708 3.57 5.63 -5.83
N GLY A 709 4.03 6.60 -5.04
CA GLY A 709 5.04 6.40 -4.00
C GLY A 709 4.62 5.37 -2.94
N ILE A 710 3.38 5.44 -2.46
CA ILE A 710 2.82 4.49 -1.49
C ILE A 710 2.77 3.07 -2.08
N ILE A 711 2.39 2.93 -3.35
CA ILE A 711 2.35 1.64 -4.07
C ILE A 711 3.74 1.03 -4.21
N SER A 712 4.74 1.84 -4.57
CA SER A 712 6.13 1.40 -4.65
C SER A 712 6.66 0.93 -3.29
N GLN A 713 6.33 1.64 -2.20
CA GLN A 713 6.76 1.27 -0.85
C GLN A 713 6.03 0.02 -0.30
N ARG A 714 4.75 -0.18 -0.62
CA ARG A 714 3.90 -1.18 0.07
C ARG A 714 3.45 -2.37 -0.76
N LEU A 715 3.18 -2.18 -2.06
CA LEU A 715 2.54 -3.18 -2.91
C LEU A 715 3.47 -3.79 -3.97
N LYS A 716 4.52 -3.07 -4.37
CA LYS A 716 5.57 -3.57 -5.26
C LYS A 716 6.24 -4.88 -4.80
N PRO A 717 6.52 -5.11 -3.51
CA PRO A 717 7.01 -6.43 -3.03
C PRO A 717 6.02 -7.60 -3.27
N TYR A 718 4.75 -7.30 -3.51
CA TYR A 718 3.69 -8.28 -3.81
C TYR A 718 3.36 -8.33 -5.32
N GLY A 719 4.20 -7.71 -6.16
CA GLY A 719 4.13 -7.75 -7.62
C GLY A 719 3.21 -6.72 -8.26
N TYR A 720 2.80 -5.67 -7.53
CA TYR A 720 2.14 -4.50 -8.15
C TYR A 720 3.18 -3.64 -8.86
N GLU A 721 3.03 -3.43 -10.15
CA GLU A 721 4.02 -2.72 -10.97
C GLU A 721 3.46 -1.51 -11.74
N TYR A 722 2.16 -1.43 -12.06
CA TYR A 722 1.59 -0.28 -12.80
C TYR A 722 0.99 0.79 -11.88
N ALA A 723 1.17 2.06 -12.25
CA ALA A 723 0.39 3.20 -11.77
C ALA A 723 -0.24 3.91 -12.98
N VAL A 724 -1.57 3.94 -13.06
CA VAL A 724 -2.33 4.31 -14.27
C VAL A 724 -3.16 5.58 -14.05
N VAL A 725 -2.95 6.60 -14.87
CA VAL A 725 -3.73 7.85 -14.86
C VAL A 725 -5.00 7.70 -15.69
N ASP A 726 -6.14 7.92 -15.06
CA ASP A 726 -7.49 7.63 -15.55
C ASP A 726 -8.47 8.68 -15.00
N TYR A 727 -9.37 9.29 -15.76
CA TYR A 727 -9.38 9.53 -17.22
C TYR A 727 -9.37 11.05 -17.50
N LEU A 728 -9.48 11.48 -18.77
CA LEU A 728 -9.50 12.91 -19.19
C LEU A 728 -8.35 13.76 -18.62
N TRP A 729 -7.13 13.22 -18.47
CA TRP A 729 -5.96 13.97 -17.96
C TRP A 729 -5.61 15.23 -18.79
N TYR A 730 -6.11 15.32 -20.02
CA TYR A 730 -6.02 16.45 -20.95
C TYR A 730 -7.12 17.50 -20.79
N ARG A 731 -8.20 17.23 -20.04
CA ARG A 731 -9.31 18.17 -19.85
C ARG A 731 -9.00 19.16 -18.73
N LYS A 732 -9.26 20.44 -18.98
CA LYS A 732 -9.11 21.51 -17.98
C LYS A 732 -10.08 21.29 -16.83
N ASN A 733 -9.57 21.17 -15.60
CA ASN A 733 -10.43 21.16 -14.42
C ASN A 733 -10.81 22.61 -14.05
N VAL A 734 -11.92 23.09 -14.62
CA VAL A 734 -12.45 24.46 -14.45
C VAL A 734 -13.98 24.44 -14.36
N PRO A 735 -14.64 25.47 -13.78
CA PRO A 735 -16.09 25.56 -13.75
C PRO A 735 -16.71 25.44 -15.15
N GLY A 736 -17.67 24.52 -15.30
CA GLY A 736 -18.31 24.18 -16.58
C GLY A 736 -17.72 22.98 -17.32
N ALA A 737 -16.53 22.49 -16.92
CA ALA A 737 -15.97 21.24 -17.45
C ALA A 737 -16.56 20.01 -16.73
N TYR A 738 -16.86 18.96 -17.49
CA TYR A 738 -17.39 17.67 -17.01
C TYR A 738 -17.10 16.55 -18.02
N PRO A 739 -17.47 15.27 -17.77
CA PRO A 739 -17.10 14.15 -18.65
C PRO A 739 -17.46 14.24 -20.14
N ASP A 740 -18.50 14.99 -20.54
CA ASP A 740 -18.90 15.17 -21.94
C ASP A 740 -18.94 16.67 -22.35
N SER A 741 -18.12 17.51 -21.72
CA SER A 741 -18.04 18.95 -22.02
C SER A 741 -17.13 19.26 -23.21
N LEU A 742 -17.68 19.83 -24.28
CA LEU A 742 -16.93 20.29 -25.45
C LEU A 742 -16.09 21.56 -25.16
N GLY A 743 -14.89 21.67 -25.74
CA GLY A 743 -14.06 22.89 -25.73
C GLY A 743 -13.08 23.03 -24.56
N PHE A 744 -13.08 22.08 -23.62
CA PHE A 744 -12.24 22.11 -22.42
C PHE A 744 -10.95 21.27 -22.54
N ASP A 745 -10.73 20.57 -23.65
CA ASP A 745 -9.57 19.70 -23.83
C ASP A 745 -8.32 20.50 -24.25
N VAL A 746 -7.14 20.06 -23.80
CA VAL A 746 -5.86 20.62 -24.23
C VAL A 746 -5.31 19.75 -25.36
N ILE A 747 -5.18 20.35 -26.55
CA ILE A 747 -4.65 19.72 -27.77
C ILE A 747 -3.45 20.49 -28.32
N ASP A 748 -2.54 19.79 -29.00
CA ASP A 748 -1.47 20.40 -29.79
C ASP A 748 -1.91 20.83 -31.20
N GLU A 749 -1.02 21.43 -32.00
CA GLU A 749 -1.33 21.88 -33.36
C GLU A 749 -1.76 20.75 -34.33
N TRP A 750 -1.57 19.49 -33.94
CA TRP A 750 -1.90 18.29 -34.70
C TRP A 750 -3.20 17.61 -34.20
N GLY A 751 -3.89 18.22 -33.22
CA GLY A 751 -5.11 17.67 -32.62
C GLY A 751 -4.87 16.56 -31.59
N ARG A 752 -3.62 16.32 -31.19
CA ARG A 752 -3.27 15.30 -30.20
C ARG A 752 -3.43 15.84 -28.78
N LEU A 753 -3.86 14.98 -27.86
CA LEU A 753 -4.18 15.32 -26.47
C LEU A 753 -2.91 15.57 -25.66
N ILE A 754 -2.89 16.62 -24.84
CA ILE A 754 -1.76 17.01 -23.98
C ILE A 754 -2.26 17.17 -22.54
N PRO A 755 -1.51 16.73 -21.50
CA PRO A 755 -1.98 16.84 -20.11
C PRO A 755 -2.19 18.29 -19.68
N ASP A 756 -3.34 18.55 -19.03
CA ASP A 756 -3.73 19.88 -18.55
C ASP A 756 -2.62 20.48 -17.67
N PRO A 757 -1.93 21.55 -18.10
CA PRO A 757 -0.76 22.07 -17.40
C PRO A 757 -1.08 22.72 -16.04
N ASN A 758 -2.36 22.85 -15.67
CA ASN A 758 -2.77 23.24 -14.33
C ASN A 758 -2.78 22.04 -13.37
N ARG A 759 -3.23 20.87 -13.82
CA ARG A 759 -3.20 19.61 -13.03
C ARG A 759 -1.89 18.84 -13.15
N TRP A 760 -1.17 19.03 -14.25
CA TRP A 760 0.10 18.38 -14.58
C TRP A 760 1.18 19.43 -14.83
N PRO A 761 1.69 20.13 -13.80
CA PRO A 761 2.62 21.25 -13.98
C PRO A 761 3.89 20.89 -14.75
N SER A 762 4.32 19.63 -14.71
CA SER A 762 5.46 19.15 -15.49
C SER A 762 5.21 19.05 -17.01
N SER A 763 3.95 19.00 -17.47
CA SER A 763 3.61 18.90 -18.90
C SER A 763 3.95 20.17 -19.70
N LYS A 764 4.12 21.30 -18.99
CA LYS A 764 4.44 22.63 -19.51
C LYS A 764 5.65 22.58 -20.45
N ASN A 765 5.64 23.48 -21.44
CA ASN A 765 6.64 23.53 -22.51
C ASN A 765 6.68 22.25 -23.38
N ARG A 766 5.51 21.60 -23.57
CA ARG A 766 5.30 20.43 -24.45
C ARG A 766 6.02 19.15 -24.01
N LYS A 767 6.30 19.01 -22.71
CA LYS A 767 6.93 17.80 -22.13
C LYS A 767 5.95 16.63 -22.00
N GLY A 768 4.64 16.91 -21.94
CA GLY A 768 3.62 15.87 -21.72
C GLY A 768 3.88 15.10 -20.43
N PHE A 769 3.73 13.78 -20.44
CA PHE A 769 3.97 12.95 -19.25
C PHE A 769 5.44 12.58 -18.98
N THR A 770 6.40 13.05 -19.80
CA THR A 770 7.81 12.59 -19.74
C THR A 770 8.42 12.63 -18.33
N GLU A 771 8.18 13.70 -17.56
CA GLU A 771 8.71 13.82 -16.20
C GLU A 771 7.92 12.99 -15.18
N VAL A 772 6.61 12.84 -15.35
CA VAL A 772 5.75 11.98 -14.50
C VAL A 772 6.16 10.52 -14.65
N ALA A 773 6.33 10.06 -15.89
CA ALA A 773 6.80 8.71 -16.20
C ALA A 773 8.20 8.46 -15.60
N GLN A 774 9.15 9.39 -15.78
CA GLN A 774 10.48 9.28 -15.20
C GLN A 774 10.47 9.17 -13.66
N LYS A 775 9.59 9.92 -12.97
CA LYS A 775 9.40 9.80 -11.51
C LYS A 775 8.83 8.43 -11.13
N VAL A 776 7.84 7.92 -11.86
CA VAL A 776 7.27 6.58 -11.63
C VAL A 776 8.31 5.47 -11.91
N HIS A 777 9.14 5.62 -12.94
CA HIS A 777 10.26 4.73 -13.24
C HIS A 777 11.36 4.79 -12.17
N SER A 778 11.64 5.96 -11.58
CA SER A 778 12.62 6.06 -10.48
C SER A 778 12.10 5.43 -9.18
N MET A 779 10.79 5.38 -8.98
CA MET A 779 10.15 4.52 -7.96
C MET A 779 10.22 3.02 -8.34
N GLY A 780 10.70 2.66 -9.53
CA GLY A 780 10.70 1.31 -10.09
C GLY A 780 9.30 0.73 -10.25
N LEU A 781 8.34 1.59 -10.61
CA LEU A 781 7.04 1.21 -11.14
C LEU A 781 7.01 1.51 -12.66
N LYS A 782 5.91 1.13 -13.31
CA LYS A 782 5.59 1.37 -14.72
C LYS A 782 4.46 2.39 -14.80
N PHE A 783 4.54 3.30 -15.77
CA PHE A 783 3.59 4.40 -15.93
C PHE A 783 2.52 4.06 -16.96
N GLY A 784 1.24 4.19 -16.61
CA GLY A 784 0.12 3.93 -17.51
C GLY A 784 -0.79 5.15 -17.69
N ILE A 785 -1.51 5.18 -18.81
CA ILE A 785 -2.54 6.19 -19.09
C ILE A 785 -3.81 5.55 -19.68
N HIS A 786 -4.95 6.16 -19.37
CA HIS A 786 -6.21 6.01 -20.08
C HIS A 786 -6.18 6.82 -21.39
N VAL A 787 -6.78 6.32 -22.47
CA VAL A 787 -7.05 7.10 -23.69
C VAL A 787 -8.42 6.71 -24.26
N MET A 788 -9.18 7.70 -24.74
CA MET A 788 -10.43 7.47 -25.49
C MET A 788 -10.13 7.01 -26.93
N ARG A 789 -11.11 6.34 -27.59
CA ARG A 789 -11.03 6.01 -29.03
C ARG A 789 -10.69 7.22 -29.89
N GLY A 790 -9.97 6.96 -30.99
CA GLY A 790 -9.91 7.84 -32.16
C GLY A 790 -9.53 9.30 -31.87
N LEU A 791 -10.46 10.21 -32.18
CA LEU A 791 -10.23 11.65 -32.33
C LEU A 791 -11.16 12.47 -31.44
N SER A 792 -10.61 13.48 -30.77
CA SER A 792 -11.41 14.42 -29.98
C SER A 792 -12.27 15.32 -30.87
N ARG A 793 -13.50 15.58 -30.44
CA ARG A 793 -14.44 16.44 -31.17
C ARG A 793 -13.93 17.86 -31.32
N GLN A 794 -13.16 18.34 -30.35
CA GLN A 794 -12.52 19.66 -30.41
C GLN A 794 -11.47 19.74 -31.52
N ALA A 795 -10.62 18.71 -31.71
CA ALA A 795 -9.68 18.65 -32.83
C ALA A 795 -10.40 18.53 -34.18
N TYR A 796 -11.47 17.73 -34.23
CA TYR A 796 -12.35 17.64 -35.40
C TYR A 796 -12.92 19.01 -35.77
N ASP A 797 -13.62 19.71 -34.88
CA ASP A 797 -14.30 20.97 -35.21
C ASP A 797 -13.31 22.10 -35.56
N ALA A 798 -12.15 22.15 -34.88
CA ALA A 798 -11.04 23.04 -35.20
C ALA A 798 -10.31 22.69 -36.52
N ASN A 799 -10.54 21.50 -37.08
CA ASN A 799 -9.96 21.01 -38.34
C ASN A 799 -8.41 21.02 -38.37
N THR A 800 -7.80 20.53 -37.29
CA THR A 800 -6.33 20.47 -37.14
C THR A 800 -5.68 19.63 -38.25
N LEU A 801 -4.42 19.93 -38.56
CA LEU A 801 -3.62 19.11 -39.48
C LEU A 801 -3.29 17.77 -38.84
N ILE A 802 -3.13 16.71 -39.64
CA ILE A 802 -2.60 15.43 -39.15
C ILE A 802 -1.07 15.46 -39.20
N LEU A 803 -0.41 15.03 -38.13
CA LEU A 803 1.05 14.86 -38.09
C LEU A 803 1.46 13.60 -38.86
N ASP A 804 2.43 13.73 -39.78
CA ASP A 804 3.22 12.59 -40.21
C ASP A 804 4.52 12.46 -39.39
N THR A 805 4.79 11.23 -38.97
CA THR A 805 6.03 10.84 -38.28
C THR A 805 6.95 10.01 -39.17
N ALA A 806 6.49 9.46 -40.30
CA ALA A 806 7.30 8.62 -41.18
C ALA A 806 8.45 9.41 -41.85
N THR A 807 8.20 10.66 -42.25
CA THR A 807 9.19 11.61 -42.79
C THR A 807 10.35 11.91 -41.82
N ILE A 808 10.18 11.70 -40.51
CA ILE A 808 11.25 11.79 -39.51
C ILE A 808 12.22 10.60 -39.65
N ALA A 809 11.73 9.40 -39.96
CA ALA A 809 12.56 8.21 -40.10
C ALA A 809 13.38 8.21 -41.41
N GLU A 810 12.82 8.71 -42.52
CA GLU A 810 13.54 8.79 -43.80
C GLU A 810 14.66 9.82 -43.77
N SER A 811 14.42 11.00 -43.21
CA SER A 811 15.42 12.08 -43.16
C SER A 811 16.63 11.73 -42.28
N CYS A 812 16.50 10.83 -41.32
CA CYS A 812 17.63 10.28 -40.54
C CYS A 812 18.57 9.39 -41.37
N LYS A 813 18.09 8.69 -42.42
CA LYS A 813 18.95 7.86 -43.29
C LYS A 813 19.92 8.70 -44.13
N LEU A 814 19.57 9.96 -44.42
CA LEU A 814 20.35 10.85 -45.28
C LEU A 814 21.43 11.65 -44.54
N TYR A 815 21.39 11.73 -43.20
CA TYR A 815 22.16 12.70 -42.42
C TYR A 815 23.45 12.18 -41.77
N HIS A 816 23.88 10.96 -42.12
CA HIS A 816 24.93 10.23 -41.40
C HIS A 816 26.37 10.79 -41.50
N HIS A 817 26.57 11.98 -42.10
CA HIS A 817 27.90 12.47 -42.50
C HIS A 817 28.39 13.78 -41.84
N LYS A 818 27.58 14.49 -41.03
CA LYS A 818 28.02 15.68 -40.29
C LYS A 818 27.39 15.78 -38.88
N ASN A 819 28.24 15.89 -37.85
CA ASN A 819 27.84 16.01 -36.44
C ASN A 819 27.11 17.32 -36.12
N ARG A 820 25.79 17.37 -36.33
CA ARG A 820 24.89 18.35 -35.68
C ARG A 820 23.46 17.81 -35.58
N LEU A 821 23.12 17.20 -34.44
CA LEU A 821 21.76 16.70 -34.17
C LEU A 821 20.75 17.85 -34.08
N VAL A 822 19.98 18.06 -35.14
CA VAL A 822 18.78 18.89 -35.14
C VAL A 822 17.59 17.99 -35.46
N ARG A 823 16.79 17.66 -34.44
CA ARG A 823 15.48 17.01 -34.66
C ARG A 823 14.63 17.94 -35.52
N ARG A 824 14.41 17.58 -36.80
CA ARG A 824 13.36 18.22 -37.61
C ARG A 824 12.00 17.88 -36.97
N LYS A 825 11.09 18.85 -36.92
CA LYS A 825 9.67 18.56 -36.65
C LYS A 825 9.11 17.73 -37.82
N GLY A 826 8.21 16.80 -37.53
CA GLY A 826 7.41 16.12 -38.55
C GLY A 826 6.52 17.09 -39.33
N GLY A 827 6.13 16.69 -40.54
CA GLY A 827 5.30 17.49 -41.43
C GLY A 827 3.80 17.24 -41.22
N ALA A 828 2.97 17.96 -41.98
CA ALA A 828 1.59 17.54 -42.18
C ALA A 828 1.55 16.27 -43.03
N TYR A 829 0.59 15.39 -42.78
CA TYR A 829 0.39 14.20 -43.59
C TYR A 829 -0.14 14.58 -44.98
N GLU A 830 0.67 14.29 -46.00
CA GLU A 830 0.37 14.57 -47.41
C GLU A 830 0.23 13.26 -48.20
N GLU A 831 -0.91 13.09 -48.84
CA GLU A 831 -1.24 11.95 -49.69
C GLU A 831 -2.09 12.47 -50.86
N SER A 832 -1.79 12.02 -52.08
CA SER A 832 -2.40 12.52 -53.33
C SER A 832 -2.32 14.05 -53.52
N GLY A 833 -1.24 14.67 -53.03
CA GLY A 833 -0.98 16.11 -53.19
C GLY A 833 -1.81 17.02 -52.29
N ARG A 834 -2.56 16.50 -51.31
CA ARG A 834 -3.29 17.30 -50.31
C ARG A 834 -2.79 17.03 -48.89
N GLN A 835 -2.78 18.07 -48.06
CA GLN A 835 -2.63 17.93 -46.60
C GLN A 835 -3.95 17.48 -45.98
N TRP A 836 -3.91 16.41 -45.20
CA TRP A 836 -5.09 15.84 -44.53
C TRP A 836 -5.32 16.45 -43.14
N ARG A 837 -6.59 16.51 -42.75
CA ARG A 837 -7.04 17.16 -41.50
C ARG A 837 -7.99 16.29 -40.69
N ALA A 838 -8.24 16.71 -39.45
CA ALA A 838 -9.15 16.05 -38.52
C ALA A 838 -10.55 15.81 -39.10
N LYS A 839 -11.09 16.73 -39.93
CA LYS A 839 -12.41 16.54 -40.57
C LYS A 839 -12.42 15.50 -41.69
N ASP A 840 -11.27 15.17 -42.28
CA ASP A 840 -11.16 14.13 -43.31
C ASP A 840 -11.14 12.71 -42.73
N ILE A 841 -10.85 12.55 -41.43
CA ILE A 841 -10.60 11.23 -40.81
C ILE A 841 -11.57 10.85 -39.68
N GLY A 842 -12.27 11.79 -39.04
CA GLY A 842 -13.20 11.50 -37.93
C GLY A 842 -14.59 11.05 -38.41
N ILE A 843 -15.10 9.95 -37.84
CA ILE A 843 -16.42 9.38 -38.17
C ILE A 843 -17.42 9.79 -37.08
N LYS A 844 -18.20 10.86 -37.30
CA LYS A 844 -19.16 11.39 -36.31
C LYS A 844 -20.24 10.38 -35.92
N GLU A 845 -20.60 9.52 -36.87
CA GLU A 845 -21.61 8.48 -36.77
C GLU A 845 -21.15 7.33 -35.84
N ARG A 846 -19.85 7.30 -35.50
CA ARG A 846 -19.24 6.44 -34.49
C ARG A 846 -18.62 7.28 -33.37
N ALA A 847 -19.41 8.21 -32.83
CA ALA A 847 -19.12 8.84 -31.55
C ALA A 847 -19.09 7.81 -30.40
N CYS A 848 -18.45 8.16 -29.28
CA CYS A 848 -18.50 7.35 -28.07
C CYS A 848 -19.90 7.38 -27.44
N ALA A 849 -20.50 6.21 -27.16
CA ALA A 849 -21.91 6.12 -26.75
C ALA A 849 -22.26 6.92 -25.49
N TRP A 850 -21.33 6.97 -24.53
CA TRP A 850 -21.46 7.69 -23.25
C TRP A 850 -20.72 9.05 -23.22
N MET A 851 -20.05 9.44 -24.31
CA MET A 851 -19.33 10.71 -24.45
C MET A 851 -19.43 11.22 -25.89
N SER A 852 -20.66 11.44 -26.34
CA SER A 852 -20.99 11.69 -27.74
C SER A 852 -20.58 13.09 -28.24
N HIS A 853 -20.35 14.03 -27.33
CA HIS A 853 -19.79 15.35 -27.62
C HIS A 853 -18.26 15.39 -27.47
N GLY A 854 -17.65 14.40 -26.81
CA GLY A 854 -16.21 14.32 -26.58
C GLY A 854 -15.40 13.66 -27.70
N PHE A 855 -15.73 12.43 -28.12
CA PHE A 855 -14.84 11.58 -28.94
C PHE A 855 -15.55 10.77 -30.03
N MET A 856 -14.83 10.44 -31.11
CA MET A 856 -15.32 9.63 -32.24
C MET A 856 -14.24 8.75 -32.87
N SER A 857 -14.63 7.64 -33.51
CA SER A 857 -13.71 6.72 -34.20
C SER A 857 -12.94 7.41 -35.33
N VAL A 858 -11.71 6.95 -35.59
CA VAL A 858 -10.93 7.39 -36.75
C VAL A 858 -11.07 6.39 -37.89
N ASN A 859 -11.21 6.90 -39.12
CA ASN A 859 -11.25 6.08 -40.33
C ASN A 859 -9.86 5.51 -40.66
N THR A 860 -9.55 4.36 -40.05
CA THR A 860 -8.32 3.58 -40.24
C THR A 860 -8.17 2.98 -41.64
N LYS A 861 -9.12 3.17 -42.56
CA LYS A 861 -8.99 2.78 -43.98
C LYS A 861 -8.23 3.84 -44.79
N LEU A 862 -8.07 5.06 -44.25
CA LEU A 862 -7.30 6.15 -44.82
C LEU A 862 -5.86 6.15 -44.30
N GLY A 863 -4.89 6.48 -45.15
CA GLY A 863 -3.49 6.67 -44.75
C GLY A 863 -3.33 7.72 -43.65
N ALA A 864 -4.09 8.82 -43.77
CA ALA A 864 -4.13 9.89 -42.76
C ALA A 864 -4.70 9.45 -41.41
N GLY A 865 -5.74 8.60 -41.38
CA GLY A 865 -6.30 8.08 -40.14
C GLY A 865 -5.29 7.19 -39.39
N ARG A 866 -4.58 6.34 -40.16
CA ARG A 866 -3.44 5.55 -39.65
C ARG A 866 -2.27 6.41 -39.17
N ALA A 867 -1.97 7.51 -39.85
CA ALA A 867 -0.92 8.45 -39.44
C ALA A 867 -1.27 9.15 -38.11
N PHE A 868 -2.50 9.64 -37.96
CA PHE A 868 -2.97 10.26 -36.72
C PHE A 868 -2.84 9.32 -35.52
N LEU A 869 -3.42 8.12 -35.61
CA LEU A 869 -3.33 7.12 -34.54
C LEU A 869 -1.87 6.76 -34.20
N ARG A 870 -1.02 6.53 -35.22
CA ARG A 870 0.41 6.27 -35.00
C ARG A 870 1.08 7.41 -34.22
N SER A 871 0.79 8.66 -34.59
CA SER A 871 1.37 9.85 -33.97
C SER A 871 0.96 10.09 -32.50
N LEU A 872 -0.11 9.43 -32.03
CA LEU A 872 -0.50 9.37 -30.61
C LEU A 872 0.34 8.33 -29.86
N TYR A 873 0.35 7.08 -30.33
CA TYR A 873 1.05 5.99 -29.63
C TYR A 873 2.59 6.13 -29.65
N GLU A 874 3.15 6.75 -30.68
CA GLU A 874 4.57 7.17 -30.70
C GLU A 874 4.84 8.31 -29.69
N GLN A 875 3.92 9.25 -29.51
CA GLN A 875 4.03 10.30 -28.49
C GLN A 875 3.96 9.73 -27.07
N TYR A 876 3.09 8.75 -26.82
CA TYR A 876 3.02 8.04 -25.54
C TYR A 876 4.32 7.27 -25.25
N ALA A 877 4.93 6.66 -26.28
CA ALA A 877 6.23 6.02 -26.18
C ALA A 877 7.37 7.01 -25.91
N GLU A 878 7.38 8.20 -26.54
CA GLU A 878 8.33 9.28 -26.24
C GLU A 878 8.21 9.80 -24.81
N TRP A 879 7.00 9.86 -24.26
CA TRP A 879 6.77 10.19 -22.84
C TRP A 879 7.15 9.07 -21.87
N GLY A 880 7.45 7.86 -22.36
CA GLY A 880 7.80 6.72 -21.53
C GLY A 880 6.62 5.96 -20.91
N VAL A 881 5.44 6.01 -21.52
CA VAL A 881 4.30 5.16 -21.14
C VAL A 881 4.65 3.67 -21.30
N ASP A 882 4.15 2.84 -20.39
CA ASP A 882 4.32 1.38 -20.33
C ASP A 882 3.00 0.61 -20.46
N PHE A 883 1.86 1.30 -20.33
CA PHE A 883 0.52 0.71 -20.29
C PHE A 883 -0.52 1.69 -20.83
N VAL A 884 -1.43 1.24 -21.70
CA VAL A 884 -2.56 2.06 -22.18
C VAL A 884 -3.88 1.32 -22.00
N LYS A 885 -4.81 1.94 -21.27
CA LYS A 885 -6.24 1.57 -21.21
C LYS A 885 -6.98 2.35 -22.29
N HIS A 886 -7.25 1.70 -23.41
CA HIS A 886 -7.96 2.25 -24.56
C HIS A 886 -9.47 2.03 -24.36
N ASP A 887 -10.20 3.13 -24.26
CA ASP A 887 -11.57 3.16 -23.76
C ASP A 887 -12.59 3.64 -24.79
N CYS A 888 -13.84 3.24 -24.57
CA CYS A 888 -14.93 3.36 -25.51
C CYS A 888 -14.63 2.68 -26.85
N VAL A 889 -13.89 1.56 -26.88
CA VAL A 889 -13.50 0.84 -28.12
C VAL A 889 -13.92 -0.64 -28.14
N PHE A 890 -14.49 -1.11 -27.03
CA PHE A 890 -14.86 -2.51 -26.79
C PHE A 890 -16.24 -2.61 -26.14
N GLY A 891 -16.77 -3.84 -26.00
CA GLY A 891 -18.17 -4.05 -25.65
C GLY A 891 -19.12 -3.64 -26.77
N ASP A 892 -20.23 -2.99 -26.42
CA ASP A 892 -21.19 -2.42 -27.38
C ASP A 892 -20.53 -1.43 -28.38
N ASP A 893 -19.39 -0.84 -28.00
CA ASP A 893 -18.61 0.13 -28.78
C ASP A 893 -17.49 -0.49 -29.64
N LEU A 894 -17.52 -1.81 -29.89
CA LEU A 894 -16.47 -2.60 -30.55
C LEU A 894 -15.93 -1.99 -31.87
N ASP A 895 -14.63 -1.65 -31.90
CA ASP A 895 -13.94 -1.14 -33.10
C ASP A 895 -12.69 -1.97 -33.47
N VAL A 896 -12.91 -3.15 -34.05
CA VAL A 896 -11.83 -4.10 -34.41
C VAL A 896 -10.81 -3.49 -35.37
N ASP A 897 -11.23 -2.65 -36.31
CA ASP A 897 -10.35 -1.96 -37.27
C ASP A 897 -9.37 -1.02 -36.55
N GLU A 898 -9.81 -0.32 -35.50
CA GLU A 898 -8.95 0.57 -34.70
C GLU A 898 -8.07 -0.22 -33.73
N ILE A 899 -8.62 -1.22 -33.04
CA ILE A 899 -7.87 -2.13 -32.14
C ILE A 899 -6.72 -2.82 -32.88
N THR A 900 -6.98 -3.33 -34.10
CA THR A 900 -5.98 -4.00 -34.92
C THR A 900 -4.86 -3.05 -35.31
N PHE A 901 -5.19 -1.84 -35.78
CA PHE A 901 -4.17 -0.87 -36.19
C PHE A 901 -3.34 -0.35 -35.01
N VAL A 902 -3.94 -0.12 -33.84
CA VAL A 902 -3.19 0.25 -32.64
C VAL A 902 -2.27 -0.89 -32.19
N SER A 903 -2.75 -2.14 -32.18
CA SER A 903 -1.93 -3.33 -31.90
C SER A 903 -0.71 -3.41 -32.83
N GLU A 904 -0.91 -3.20 -34.13
CA GLU A 904 0.14 -3.11 -35.13
C GLU A 904 1.17 -1.99 -34.87
N VAL A 905 0.73 -0.83 -34.37
CA VAL A 905 1.65 0.27 -34.00
C VAL A 905 2.45 -0.12 -32.75
N LEU A 906 1.78 -0.60 -31.70
CA LEU A 906 2.41 -1.01 -30.44
C LEU A 906 3.45 -2.12 -30.64
N GLN A 907 3.20 -3.06 -31.57
CA GLN A 907 4.16 -4.11 -31.93
C GLN A 907 5.46 -3.58 -32.56
N LYS A 908 5.43 -2.37 -33.15
CA LYS A 908 6.55 -1.75 -33.88
C LYS A 908 7.31 -0.71 -33.05
N LEU A 909 6.87 -0.42 -31.82
CA LEU A 909 7.55 0.51 -30.92
C LEU A 909 8.80 -0.10 -30.29
N ASN A 910 9.87 0.69 -30.18
CA ASN A 910 11.07 0.30 -29.42
C ASN A 910 10.85 0.26 -27.90
N ARG A 911 9.74 0.85 -27.40
CA ARG A 911 9.31 0.75 -26.00
C ARG A 911 8.13 -0.21 -25.91
N PRO A 912 8.16 -1.23 -25.03
CA PRO A 912 7.02 -2.10 -24.81
C PRO A 912 5.91 -1.35 -24.08
N ILE A 913 4.70 -1.39 -24.62
CA ILE A 913 3.48 -0.84 -23.99
C ILE A 913 2.45 -1.97 -23.92
N LEU A 914 1.92 -2.25 -22.72
CA LEU A 914 0.82 -3.19 -22.54
C LEU A 914 -0.49 -2.55 -23.01
N TYR A 915 -1.29 -3.32 -23.75
CA TYR A 915 -2.54 -2.85 -24.34
C TYR A 915 -3.77 -3.41 -23.61
N SER A 916 -4.61 -2.52 -23.08
CA SER A 916 -5.83 -2.83 -22.33
C SER A 916 -7.05 -2.25 -23.03
N LEU A 917 -8.15 -3.00 -23.18
CA LEU A 917 -9.40 -2.51 -23.79
C LEU A 917 -10.52 -2.25 -22.77
N SER A 918 -11.37 -1.28 -23.09
CA SER A 918 -12.48 -0.81 -22.26
C SER A 918 -13.57 -0.15 -23.13
N PRO A 919 -14.84 -0.04 -22.67
CA PRO A 919 -15.43 -0.77 -21.54
C PRO A 919 -15.69 -2.25 -21.92
N GLY A 920 -16.31 -3.02 -21.03
CA GLY A 920 -16.72 -4.41 -21.27
C GLY A 920 -18.24 -4.60 -21.31
N THR A 921 -19.00 -3.54 -21.57
CA THR A 921 -20.47 -3.58 -21.65
C THR A 921 -20.93 -4.62 -22.68
N SER A 922 -21.88 -5.48 -22.28
CA SER A 922 -22.45 -6.55 -23.12
C SER A 922 -21.43 -7.56 -23.72
N VAL A 923 -20.20 -7.62 -23.22
CA VAL A 923 -19.13 -8.45 -23.80
C VAL A 923 -19.43 -9.94 -23.74
N THR A 924 -19.13 -10.63 -24.85
CA THR A 924 -19.25 -12.09 -24.97
C THR A 924 -17.89 -12.75 -25.23
N PRO A 925 -17.71 -14.04 -24.87
CA PRO A 925 -16.49 -14.78 -25.23
C PRO A 925 -16.26 -14.92 -26.75
N THR A 926 -17.30 -14.71 -27.56
CA THR A 926 -17.22 -14.62 -29.02
C THR A 926 -16.48 -13.35 -29.45
N MET A 927 -16.89 -12.16 -28.98
CA MET A 927 -16.21 -10.89 -29.30
C MET A 927 -14.73 -10.91 -28.87
N ALA A 928 -14.46 -11.51 -27.70
CA ALA A 928 -13.11 -11.69 -27.20
C ALA A 928 -12.25 -12.66 -28.02
N LYS A 929 -12.83 -13.50 -28.90
CA LYS A 929 -12.07 -14.35 -29.84
C LYS A 929 -11.29 -13.52 -30.83
N ASP A 930 -11.88 -12.44 -31.32
CA ASP A 930 -11.34 -11.68 -32.43
C ASP A 930 -10.30 -10.67 -31.94
N ILE A 931 -10.45 -10.16 -30.70
CA ILE A 931 -9.50 -9.21 -30.09
C ILE A 931 -8.44 -9.83 -29.17
N SER A 932 -8.60 -11.05 -28.63
CA SER A 932 -7.65 -11.58 -27.63
C SER A 932 -6.23 -11.74 -28.16
N GLY A 933 -6.06 -11.94 -29.48
CA GLY A 933 -4.75 -12.02 -30.13
C GLY A 933 -4.03 -10.67 -30.28
N LEU A 934 -4.77 -9.56 -30.14
CA LEU A 934 -4.30 -8.20 -30.45
C LEU A 934 -3.93 -7.39 -29.21
N VAL A 935 -4.22 -7.87 -28.00
CA VAL A 935 -4.15 -7.07 -26.75
C VAL A 935 -3.52 -7.86 -25.59
N ASN A 936 -3.32 -7.22 -24.44
CA ASN A 936 -2.84 -7.86 -23.22
C ASN A 936 -3.90 -8.00 -22.12
N MET A 937 -4.94 -7.18 -22.15
CA MET A 937 -6.15 -7.36 -21.34
C MET A 937 -7.34 -6.66 -21.97
N TYR A 938 -8.56 -7.06 -21.59
CA TYR A 938 -9.80 -6.46 -22.08
C TYR A 938 -10.92 -6.62 -21.05
N ARG A 939 -11.63 -5.54 -20.74
CA ARG A 939 -12.72 -5.55 -19.76
C ARG A 939 -13.87 -6.45 -20.24
N VAL A 940 -14.44 -7.27 -19.36
CA VAL A 940 -15.56 -8.19 -19.72
C VAL A 940 -16.90 -7.85 -19.04
N THR A 941 -16.94 -6.73 -18.31
CA THR A 941 -18.14 -6.16 -17.67
C THR A 941 -18.23 -4.65 -17.92
N GLY A 942 -19.32 -4.01 -17.52
CA GLY A 942 -19.31 -2.56 -17.30
C GLY A 942 -18.38 -2.16 -16.14
N ASP A 943 -18.42 -0.87 -15.76
CA ASP A 943 -17.76 -0.36 -14.55
C ASP A 943 -18.16 -1.17 -13.30
N ASP A 944 -17.18 -1.79 -12.66
CA ASP A 944 -17.37 -2.38 -11.32
C ASP A 944 -17.39 -1.28 -10.26
N TRP A 945 -18.28 -1.42 -9.29
CA TRP A 945 -18.41 -0.52 -8.16
C TRP A 945 -18.68 -1.30 -6.88
N ASP A 946 -18.55 -0.63 -5.73
CA ASP A 946 -18.56 -1.24 -4.41
C ASP A 946 -19.97 -1.63 -3.89
N THR A 947 -20.80 -2.22 -4.75
CA THR A 947 -22.06 -2.87 -4.35
C THR A 947 -22.00 -4.39 -4.59
N TRP A 948 -22.69 -5.15 -3.74
CA TRP A 948 -22.78 -6.60 -3.91
C TRP A 948 -23.47 -7.01 -5.21
N GLY A 949 -24.32 -6.16 -5.80
CA GLY A 949 -24.97 -6.45 -7.08
C GLY A 949 -23.98 -6.56 -8.23
N ASP A 950 -22.95 -5.71 -8.21
CA ASP A 950 -21.92 -5.63 -9.24
C ASP A 950 -20.94 -6.80 -9.05
N VAL A 951 -20.39 -6.95 -7.84
CA VAL A 951 -19.52 -8.09 -7.44
C VAL A 951 -20.15 -9.46 -7.74
N ALA A 952 -21.46 -9.61 -7.56
CA ALA A 952 -22.17 -10.86 -7.84
C ALA A 952 -22.29 -11.18 -9.35
N ALA A 953 -22.34 -10.17 -10.23
CA ALA A 953 -22.49 -10.37 -11.67
C ALA A 953 -21.25 -11.05 -12.31
N HIS A 954 -20.06 -10.77 -11.78
CA HIS A 954 -18.80 -11.35 -12.26
C HIS A 954 -18.73 -12.87 -12.19
N PHE A 955 -19.49 -13.53 -11.32
CA PHE A 955 -19.44 -14.99 -11.16
C PHE A 955 -19.88 -15.75 -12.42
N ASP A 956 -20.91 -15.27 -13.11
CA ASP A 956 -21.41 -15.89 -14.33
C ASP A 956 -20.54 -15.49 -15.54
N VAL A 957 -20.09 -14.23 -15.61
CA VAL A 957 -19.21 -13.74 -16.69
C VAL A 957 -17.85 -14.44 -16.65
N SER A 958 -17.21 -14.51 -15.49
CA SER A 958 -15.91 -15.19 -15.33
C SER A 958 -16.01 -16.68 -15.68
N ARG A 959 -17.09 -17.39 -15.29
CA ARG A 959 -17.36 -18.78 -15.68
C ARG A 959 -17.35 -18.92 -17.20
N ASP A 960 -18.07 -18.07 -17.92
CA ASP A 960 -18.22 -18.20 -19.37
C ASP A 960 -16.91 -17.90 -20.11
N PHE A 961 -16.10 -16.96 -19.59
CA PHE A 961 -14.75 -16.69 -20.07
C PHE A 961 -13.74 -17.81 -19.75
N ALA A 962 -13.90 -18.50 -18.62
CA ALA A 962 -13.12 -19.68 -18.28
C ALA A 962 -13.48 -20.87 -19.21
N ALA A 963 -14.77 -21.15 -19.39
CA ALA A 963 -15.27 -22.21 -20.26
C ALA A 963 -14.86 -22.02 -21.73
N ALA A 964 -14.83 -20.76 -22.20
CA ALA A 964 -14.35 -20.39 -23.53
C ALA A 964 -12.80 -20.38 -23.67
N ASN A 965 -12.06 -20.86 -22.66
CA ASN A 965 -10.59 -20.94 -22.63
C ASN A 965 -9.89 -19.60 -22.92
N LYS A 966 -10.44 -18.48 -22.39
CA LYS A 966 -9.91 -17.13 -22.65
C LYS A 966 -8.88 -16.63 -21.63
N ILE A 967 -8.81 -17.25 -20.46
CA ILE A 967 -7.89 -16.86 -19.38
C ILE A 967 -6.44 -17.21 -19.77
N GLY A 968 -5.62 -16.19 -20.05
CA GLY A 968 -4.21 -16.39 -20.43
C GLY A 968 -4.01 -16.88 -21.87
N ALA A 969 -4.96 -16.52 -22.76
CA ALA A 969 -4.84 -16.74 -24.20
C ALA A 969 -3.60 -16.05 -24.78
N LYS A 970 -3.18 -16.43 -26.00
CA LYS A 970 -2.13 -15.70 -26.73
C LYS A 970 -2.64 -14.30 -27.08
N GLY A 971 -1.83 -13.28 -26.79
CA GLY A 971 -2.10 -11.87 -27.06
C GLY A 971 -0.88 -11.11 -27.55
N LEU A 972 -0.93 -9.78 -27.49
CA LEU A 972 0.10 -8.88 -28.04
C LEU A 972 1.47 -9.12 -27.38
N LEU A 973 2.41 -9.66 -28.17
CA LEU A 973 3.76 -10.02 -27.73
C LEU A 973 3.82 -10.92 -26.48
N GLY A 974 2.73 -11.66 -26.19
CA GLY A 974 2.66 -12.57 -25.06
C GLY A 974 1.24 -13.06 -24.75
N ARG A 975 0.69 -12.66 -23.61
CA ARG A 975 -0.63 -13.13 -23.13
C ARG A 975 -1.69 -12.04 -23.15
N SER A 976 -2.94 -12.47 -23.22
CA SER A 976 -4.14 -11.67 -22.98
C SER A 976 -4.96 -12.23 -21.81
N TRP A 977 -5.49 -11.33 -20.98
CA TRP A 977 -6.29 -11.68 -19.79
C TRP A 977 -7.70 -11.05 -19.88
N PRO A 978 -8.78 -11.81 -19.63
CA PRO A 978 -10.09 -11.23 -19.35
C PRO A 978 -9.99 -10.38 -18.09
N ASP A 979 -10.49 -9.15 -18.15
CA ASP A 979 -10.42 -8.19 -17.05
C ASP A 979 -11.80 -7.98 -16.42
N LEU A 980 -11.91 -8.35 -15.15
CA LEU A 980 -13.08 -8.12 -14.29
C LEU A 980 -13.11 -6.70 -13.73
N ASP A 981 -12.28 -5.81 -14.27
CA ASP A 981 -12.17 -4.39 -13.90
C ASP A 981 -11.44 -4.15 -12.56
N MET A 982 -11.39 -2.86 -12.20
CA MET A 982 -10.74 -2.34 -11.01
C MET A 982 -11.38 -2.87 -9.72
N LEU A 983 -10.64 -2.73 -8.61
CA LEU A 983 -11.05 -3.16 -7.29
C LEU A 983 -11.43 -1.93 -6.45
N PRO A 984 -12.74 -1.67 -6.25
CA PRO A 984 -13.26 -0.49 -5.53
C PRO A 984 -13.13 -0.71 -4.01
N LEU A 985 -11.88 -0.68 -3.55
CA LEU A 985 -11.43 -0.97 -2.20
C LEU A 985 -10.63 0.22 -1.65
N GLY A 986 -10.73 0.52 -0.35
CA GLY A 986 -10.05 1.68 0.25
C GLY A 986 -10.93 2.93 0.29
N ARG A 987 -10.35 4.11 -0.04
CA ARG A 987 -11.12 5.37 -0.16
C ARG A 987 -11.52 5.64 -1.60
N LEU A 988 -12.78 5.99 -1.80
CA LEU A 988 -13.43 6.13 -3.11
C LEU A 988 -14.15 7.48 -3.25
N THR A 989 -14.61 7.75 -4.46
CA THR A 989 -15.61 8.77 -4.80
C THR A 989 -16.91 8.10 -5.28
N ASP A 990 -18.00 8.86 -5.46
CA ASP A 990 -19.15 8.36 -6.22
C ASP A 990 -18.92 8.52 -7.74
N PRO A 991 -19.56 7.67 -8.58
CA PRO A 991 -19.44 7.73 -10.03
C PRO A 991 -19.75 9.12 -10.59
N GLY A 992 -18.93 9.60 -11.52
CA GLY A 992 -19.11 10.91 -12.17
C GLY A 992 -18.91 12.15 -11.28
N SER A 993 -18.43 11.98 -10.04
CA SER A 993 -18.17 13.12 -9.16
C SER A 993 -16.95 13.94 -9.60
N ASN A 994 -17.10 15.27 -9.55
CA ASN A 994 -16.02 16.25 -9.78
C ASN A 994 -15.24 16.62 -8.50
N ARG A 995 -15.39 15.86 -7.40
CA ARG A 995 -14.64 16.01 -6.13
C ARG A 995 -14.47 14.64 -5.46
N GLY A 996 -13.27 14.30 -4.96
CA GLY A 996 -12.99 13.01 -4.32
C GLY A 996 -11.50 12.82 -4.07
N PRO A 997 -11.09 11.76 -3.33
CA PRO A 997 -11.92 10.75 -2.67
C PRO A 997 -12.47 11.22 -1.31
N TYR A 998 -13.74 10.89 -1.00
CA TYR A 998 -14.38 11.28 0.26
C TYR A 998 -14.89 10.10 1.12
N ARG A 999 -15.39 9.03 0.51
CA ARG A 999 -15.97 7.88 1.23
C ARG A 999 -15.01 6.69 1.30
N THR A 1000 -15.39 5.65 2.01
CA THR A 1000 -14.80 4.31 1.89
C THR A 1000 -15.65 3.43 0.97
N SER A 1001 -15.07 2.32 0.51
CA SER A 1001 -15.84 1.20 -0.06
C SER A 1001 -16.98 0.76 0.88
N ASN A 1002 -18.17 0.57 0.31
CA ASN A 1002 -19.38 0.07 0.99
C ASN A 1002 -19.38 -1.46 1.11
N LEU A 1003 -18.57 -2.18 0.32
CA LEU A 1003 -18.40 -3.63 0.45
C LEU A 1003 -17.89 -3.98 1.86
N ASN A 1004 -18.56 -4.91 2.52
CA ASN A 1004 -18.12 -5.41 3.82
C ASN A 1004 -16.91 -6.35 3.68
N LEU A 1005 -16.20 -6.64 4.78
CA LEU A 1005 -14.94 -7.40 4.75
C LEU A 1005 -15.08 -8.83 4.14
N ASN A 1006 -16.27 -9.44 4.17
CA ASN A 1006 -16.51 -10.71 3.50
C ASN A 1006 -16.66 -10.54 1.99
N GLU A 1007 -17.40 -9.51 1.55
CA GLU A 1007 -17.57 -9.15 0.13
C GLU A 1007 -16.23 -8.76 -0.51
N GLN A 1008 -15.41 -7.95 0.17
CA GLN A 1008 -14.06 -7.59 -0.29
C GLN A 1008 -13.14 -8.82 -0.46
N LYS A 1009 -13.21 -9.80 0.45
CA LYS A 1009 -12.49 -11.07 0.32
C LYS A 1009 -13.03 -11.92 -0.83
N THR A 1010 -14.35 -11.96 -1.00
CA THR A 1010 -15.03 -12.67 -2.08
C THR A 1010 -14.60 -12.12 -3.44
N GLN A 1011 -14.61 -10.79 -3.62
CA GLN A 1011 -14.14 -10.13 -4.84
C GLN A 1011 -12.66 -10.45 -5.12
N MET A 1012 -11.78 -10.21 -4.16
CA MET A 1012 -10.35 -10.51 -4.27
C MET A 1012 -10.08 -11.99 -4.59
N THR A 1013 -10.85 -12.91 -4.00
CA THR A 1013 -10.74 -14.35 -4.26
C THR A 1013 -11.22 -14.70 -5.66
N LEU A 1014 -12.32 -14.11 -6.14
CA LEU A 1014 -12.80 -14.34 -7.51
C LEU A 1014 -11.81 -13.83 -8.55
N TRP A 1015 -11.33 -12.58 -8.43
CA TRP A 1015 -10.33 -12.01 -9.35
C TRP A 1015 -9.06 -12.86 -9.39
N ALA A 1016 -8.55 -13.29 -8.23
CA ALA A 1016 -7.36 -14.13 -8.16
C ALA A 1016 -7.54 -15.53 -8.78
N MET A 1017 -8.71 -16.15 -8.60
CA MET A 1017 -9.01 -17.50 -9.11
C MET A 1017 -9.35 -17.50 -10.61
N ALA A 1018 -10.05 -16.47 -11.09
CA ALA A 1018 -10.28 -16.20 -12.51
C ALA A 1018 -9.01 -15.68 -13.24
N ARG A 1019 -7.97 -15.29 -12.50
CA ARG A 1019 -6.74 -14.66 -13.00
C ARG A 1019 -7.02 -13.35 -13.78
N SER A 1020 -7.94 -12.55 -13.26
CA SER A 1020 -8.10 -11.16 -13.67
C SER A 1020 -6.81 -10.36 -13.39
N PRO A 1021 -6.52 -9.28 -14.14
CA PRO A 1021 -5.68 -8.20 -13.65
C PRO A 1021 -6.15 -7.71 -12.27
N LEU A 1022 -5.21 -7.16 -11.48
CA LEU A 1022 -5.48 -6.62 -10.14
C LEU A 1022 -5.12 -5.14 -10.12
N MET A 1023 -6.03 -4.30 -10.60
CA MET A 1023 -5.91 -2.85 -10.49
C MET A 1023 -6.68 -2.38 -9.24
N PHE A 1024 -5.97 -1.91 -8.22
CA PHE A 1024 -6.59 -1.23 -7.08
C PHE A 1024 -7.13 0.13 -7.57
N GLY A 1025 -8.40 0.45 -7.34
CA GLY A 1025 -8.97 1.73 -7.81
C GLY A 1025 -9.08 2.82 -6.74
N GLY A 1026 -9.01 2.44 -5.47
CA GLY A 1026 -9.09 3.39 -4.35
C GLY A 1026 -7.80 4.14 -4.04
N ASP A 1027 -7.93 5.14 -3.19
CA ASP A 1027 -6.84 5.90 -2.62
C ASP A 1027 -6.36 5.29 -1.29
N PHE A 1028 -5.06 5.44 -1.01
CA PHE A 1028 -4.46 5.06 0.26
C PHE A 1028 -4.65 6.19 1.25
N PRO A 1029 -5.34 5.98 2.39
CA PRO A 1029 -5.72 7.08 3.27
C PRO A 1029 -4.49 7.88 3.71
N TYR A 1030 -4.46 9.15 3.28
CA TYR A 1030 -3.68 10.21 3.90
C TYR A 1030 -3.76 10.08 5.43
N ALA A 1031 -2.67 10.40 6.12
CA ALA A 1031 -2.65 10.51 7.58
C ALA A 1031 -3.34 11.80 8.09
N THR A 1032 -4.38 12.28 7.39
CA THR A 1032 -5.25 13.37 7.82
C THR A 1032 -6.04 12.93 9.05
N GLY A 1033 -5.90 13.68 10.15
CA GLY A 1033 -6.35 13.28 11.49
C GLY A 1033 -7.85 13.38 11.76
N THR A 1034 -8.72 12.93 10.84
CA THR A 1034 -10.17 12.92 11.06
C THR A 1034 -10.56 11.85 12.09
N LYS A 1035 -10.92 12.31 13.30
CA LYS A 1035 -11.39 11.46 14.41
C LYS A 1035 -12.81 10.94 14.12
N GLY A 1036 -12.92 9.87 13.33
CA GLY A 1036 -14.17 9.11 13.17
C GLY A 1036 -14.67 8.59 14.52
N SER A 1037 -15.85 9.03 14.97
CA SER A 1037 -16.27 8.81 16.34
C SER A 1037 -16.82 7.39 16.60
N THR A 1038 -16.25 6.70 17.59
CA THR A 1038 -16.92 5.55 18.23
C THR A 1038 -17.96 6.05 19.25
N ASN A 1039 -19.07 6.63 18.78
CA ASN A 1039 -20.20 7.01 19.63
C ASN A 1039 -20.92 5.76 20.17
N LYS A 1040 -20.48 5.25 21.32
CA LYS A 1040 -21.32 4.41 22.19
C LYS A 1040 -22.29 5.29 22.99
N THR A 1041 -23.29 5.84 22.33
CA THR A 1041 -24.45 6.46 22.99
C THR A 1041 -25.45 5.38 23.40
N MET A 1042 -25.28 4.83 24.61
CA MET A 1042 -26.43 4.25 25.31
C MET A 1042 -27.25 5.41 25.88
N ALA A 1043 -28.35 5.75 25.21
CA ALA A 1043 -29.38 6.63 25.75
C ALA A 1043 -30.62 5.78 26.05
N HIS A 1044 -31.06 5.74 27.31
CA HIS A 1044 -32.28 5.03 27.67
C HIS A 1044 -33.51 5.89 27.33
N SER A 1045 -34.43 5.32 26.55
CA SER A 1045 -35.84 5.68 26.58
C SER A 1045 -36.66 4.44 26.95
N GLN A 1046 -37.26 4.48 28.14
CA GLN A 1046 -38.38 3.61 28.47
C GLN A 1046 -39.63 4.19 27.78
N GLY A 1047 -40.52 3.43 27.15
CA GLY A 1047 -40.45 2.01 26.83
C GLY A 1047 -41.85 1.45 26.57
N SER A 1048 -41.97 0.33 25.87
CA SER A 1048 -43.20 -0.47 25.86
C SER A 1048 -42.85 -1.95 25.73
N ARG A 1049 -43.39 -2.77 26.63
CA ARG A 1049 -43.38 -4.22 26.51
C ARG A 1049 -44.71 -4.67 25.93
N ARG A 1050 -44.70 -5.27 24.74
CA ARG A 1050 -45.61 -6.38 24.40
C ARG A 1050 -44.80 -7.56 23.91
N CYS A 1051 -45.40 -8.74 24.03
CA CYS A 1051 -44.73 -10.02 23.95
C CYS A 1051 -44.52 -10.49 22.50
N LEU A 1052 -43.94 -11.69 22.35
CA LEU A 1052 -44.07 -12.47 21.12
C LEU A 1052 -45.55 -12.70 20.81
N GLU A 1053 -45.90 -12.52 19.54
CA GLU A 1053 -46.94 -13.28 18.85
C GLU A 1053 -46.27 -13.88 17.59
N GLU A 1054 -46.76 -15.03 17.15
CA GLU A 1054 -46.30 -15.68 15.91
C GLU A 1054 -47.05 -15.12 14.68
N VAL A 1055 -47.03 -15.84 13.55
CA VAL A 1055 -47.58 -15.47 12.22
C VAL A 1055 -46.66 -14.51 11.44
N GLY A 1056 -46.28 -14.82 10.19
CA GLY A 1056 -46.56 -16.02 9.40
C GLY A 1056 -45.61 -16.15 8.20
N LYS A 1057 -45.69 -17.28 7.47
CA LYS A 1057 -44.87 -17.49 6.26
C LYS A 1057 -45.33 -16.53 5.15
N SER A 1058 -44.37 -15.87 4.50
CA SER A 1058 -44.62 -15.07 3.30
C SER A 1058 -44.61 -15.97 2.07
N HIS A 1059 -45.81 -16.36 1.61
CA HIS A 1059 -46.00 -17.02 0.32
C HIS A 1059 -46.14 -15.97 -0.78
N THR A 1060 -45.08 -15.75 -1.57
CA THR A 1060 -45.16 -14.83 -2.71
C THR A 1060 -45.75 -15.54 -3.93
N GLN A 1061 -46.86 -15.01 -4.44
CA GLN A 1061 -47.42 -15.40 -5.73
C GLN A 1061 -46.78 -14.55 -6.85
N PHE A 1062 -46.43 -15.18 -7.97
CA PHE A 1062 -45.83 -14.50 -9.13
C PHE A 1062 -46.62 -14.78 -10.41
N LEU A 1063 -46.82 -13.73 -11.21
CA LEU A 1063 -47.44 -13.79 -12.53
C LEU A 1063 -46.42 -14.15 -13.62
N GLY A 1064 -46.77 -15.02 -14.56
CA GLY A 1064 -45.91 -15.39 -15.68
C GLY A 1064 -46.66 -16.06 -16.83
N PHE A 1065 -46.02 -16.17 -18.00
CA PHE A 1065 -46.66 -16.55 -19.26
C PHE A 1065 -46.30 -17.96 -19.73
N THR A 1066 -47.23 -18.62 -20.43
CA THR A 1066 -47.02 -19.94 -21.06
C THR A 1066 -47.97 -20.15 -22.25
N SER A 1067 -47.87 -21.29 -22.95
CA SER A 1067 -48.82 -21.68 -23.98
C SER A 1067 -50.21 -21.97 -23.40
N CYS A 1068 -51.26 -21.48 -24.06
CA CYS A 1068 -52.66 -21.64 -23.65
C CYS A 1068 -53.17 -23.11 -23.62
N ASN A 1069 -52.38 -24.08 -24.09
CA ASN A 1069 -52.70 -25.51 -23.94
C ASN A 1069 -52.29 -26.08 -22.56
N HIS A 1070 -51.65 -25.29 -21.70
CA HIS A 1070 -51.15 -25.74 -20.40
C HIS A 1070 -52.25 -25.64 -19.31
N PRO A 1071 -52.56 -26.71 -18.56
CA PRO A 1071 -53.76 -26.76 -17.69
C PRO A 1071 -53.80 -25.69 -16.58
N LYS A 1072 -52.64 -25.15 -16.15
CA LYS A 1072 -52.56 -24.03 -15.19
C LYS A 1072 -52.80 -22.62 -15.80
N VAL A 1073 -53.41 -22.52 -16.98
CA VAL A 1073 -53.86 -21.22 -17.56
C VAL A 1073 -55.33 -20.92 -17.29
N ASN A 1074 -56.11 -21.92 -16.90
CA ASN A 1074 -57.54 -21.78 -16.63
C ASN A 1074 -57.73 -21.47 -15.14
N GLY A 1075 -58.38 -20.35 -14.82
CA GLY A 1075 -58.60 -19.91 -13.43
C GLY A 1075 -58.91 -18.42 -13.28
N TRP A 1076 -58.78 -17.62 -14.34
CA TRP A 1076 -59.18 -16.21 -14.33
C TRP A 1076 -60.71 -16.08 -14.44
N SER A 1077 -61.29 -15.19 -13.64
CA SER A 1077 -62.73 -14.89 -13.65
C SER A 1077 -62.98 -13.39 -13.42
N ILE A 1078 -64.07 -12.85 -13.95
CA ILE A 1078 -64.46 -11.45 -13.69
C ILE A 1078 -65.20 -11.38 -12.36
N GLU A 1079 -64.84 -10.40 -11.53
CA GLU A 1079 -65.62 -9.95 -10.38
C GLU A 1079 -65.92 -8.45 -10.56
N ALA A 1080 -67.20 -8.10 -10.63
CA ALA A 1080 -67.63 -6.71 -10.75
C ALA A 1080 -67.69 -6.08 -9.36
N LEU A 1081 -67.00 -4.95 -9.15
CA LEU A 1081 -67.01 -4.26 -7.85
C LEU A 1081 -67.91 -3.01 -7.86
N ASP A 1082 -67.99 -2.26 -8.96
CA ASP A 1082 -69.02 -1.22 -9.13
C ASP A 1082 -69.23 -0.85 -10.62
N GLN A 1083 -70.22 0.00 -10.93
CA GLN A 1083 -70.77 0.20 -12.28
C GLN A 1083 -69.79 0.61 -13.41
N ASP A 1084 -68.59 1.09 -13.09
CA ASP A 1084 -67.57 1.52 -14.07
C ASP A 1084 -66.24 0.72 -13.94
N LEU A 1085 -66.14 -0.25 -13.01
CA LEU A 1085 -64.91 -1.01 -12.70
C LEU A 1085 -65.15 -2.51 -12.46
N ASP A 1086 -64.66 -3.30 -13.41
CA ASP A 1086 -64.49 -4.76 -13.32
C ASP A 1086 -63.08 -5.10 -12.80
N GLN A 1087 -62.93 -6.20 -12.07
CA GLN A 1087 -61.65 -6.87 -11.84
C GLN A 1087 -61.61 -8.25 -12.49
N ILE A 1088 -60.41 -8.72 -12.86
CA ILE A 1088 -60.15 -10.09 -13.31
C ILE A 1088 -59.24 -10.77 -12.28
N CYS A 1089 -59.78 -11.77 -11.58
CA CYS A 1089 -59.16 -12.42 -10.43
C CYS A 1089 -58.87 -13.90 -10.70
N TRP A 1090 -57.70 -14.36 -10.25
CA TRP A 1090 -57.27 -15.76 -10.33
C TRP A 1090 -57.82 -16.60 -9.17
N LYS A 1091 -58.74 -17.52 -9.47
CA LYS A 1091 -59.33 -18.45 -8.49
C LYS A 1091 -58.64 -19.81 -8.55
N GLU A 1092 -57.64 -20.00 -7.69
CA GLU A 1092 -57.09 -21.32 -7.36
C GLU A 1092 -57.92 -21.95 -6.23
N ASN A 1093 -58.22 -23.26 -6.32
CA ASN A 1093 -58.97 -24.00 -5.30
C ASN A 1093 -58.10 -24.32 -4.06
N MET A 1094 -57.64 -23.29 -3.36
CA MET A 1094 -57.00 -23.38 -2.04
C MET A 1094 -57.67 -22.39 -1.07
N GLY A 1095 -57.95 -22.84 0.15
CA GLY A 1095 -58.88 -22.14 1.05
C GLY A 1095 -58.33 -20.84 1.68
N SER A 1096 -59.23 -19.89 1.92
CA SER A 1096 -59.05 -18.73 2.82
C SER A 1096 -57.85 -17.81 2.53
N HIS A 1097 -57.53 -17.59 1.25
CA HIS A 1097 -56.57 -16.57 0.82
C HIS A 1097 -57.19 -15.65 -0.25
N GLU A 1098 -56.81 -14.37 -0.25
CA GLU A 1098 -57.27 -13.42 -1.26
C GLU A 1098 -56.69 -13.77 -2.65
N PRO A 1099 -57.51 -13.73 -3.72
CA PRO A 1099 -57.06 -14.05 -5.06
C PRO A 1099 -56.21 -12.92 -5.67
N LEU A 1100 -55.28 -13.27 -6.56
CA LEU A 1100 -54.55 -12.28 -7.34
C LEU A 1100 -55.49 -11.63 -8.37
N CYS A 1101 -55.83 -10.36 -8.18
CA CYS A 1101 -56.71 -9.59 -9.05
C CYS A 1101 -55.97 -8.53 -9.88
N LEU A 1102 -56.49 -8.26 -11.08
CA LEU A 1102 -56.06 -7.19 -11.98
C LEU A 1102 -57.27 -6.33 -12.35
N TYR A 1103 -57.09 -5.00 -12.39
CA TYR A 1103 -58.18 -4.08 -12.73
C TYR A 1103 -58.39 -4.00 -14.23
N LYS A 1104 -59.63 -4.05 -14.70
CA LYS A 1104 -60.03 -3.97 -16.12
C LYS A 1104 -60.63 -2.60 -16.40
N ARG A 1105 -60.13 -1.91 -17.43
CA ARG A 1105 -60.63 -0.59 -17.85
C ARG A 1105 -61.12 -0.62 -19.30
N LYS A 1106 -62.36 -0.18 -19.53
CA LYS A 1106 -62.86 0.08 -20.89
C LYS A 1106 -62.19 1.33 -21.47
N THR A 1107 -61.92 1.31 -22.77
CA THR A 1107 -61.29 2.40 -23.53
C THR A 1107 -62.24 3.60 -23.64
N ARG A 1108 -61.97 4.69 -22.89
CA ARG A 1108 -62.61 5.99 -23.14
C ARG A 1108 -61.88 6.69 -24.29
N LEU A 1109 -62.43 6.57 -25.49
CA LEU A 1109 -61.96 7.22 -26.71
C LEU A 1109 -61.87 8.75 -26.58
N ALA A 1110 -60.81 9.32 -27.12
CA ALA A 1110 -60.68 10.75 -27.40
C ALA A 1110 -60.22 10.92 -28.86
N SER A 1111 -61.16 11.37 -29.71
CA SER A 1111 -60.99 11.88 -31.08
C SER A 1111 -59.89 11.28 -32.00
N ASP A 1112 -60.37 10.57 -33.02
CA ASP A 1112 -59.87 10.67 -34.40
C ASP A 1112 -58.43 10.26 -34.74
N GLU A 1113 -58.14 8.96 -34.61
CA GLU A 1113 -57.63 8.24 -35.79
C GLU A 1113 -58.21 6.81 -35.85
N ARG A 1114 -58.53 6.31 -37.06
CA ARG A 1114 -59.28 5.05 -37.24
C ARG A 1114 -58.38 3.83 -37.21
N LEU A 1115 -58.34 3.15 -36.07
CA LEU A 1115 -57.98 1.73 -35.98
C LEU A 1115 -59.18 0.92 -35.49
N ILE A 1116 -59.52 -0.13 -36.23
CA ILE A 1116 -60.65 -1.02 -35.93
C ILE A 1116 -60.15 -2.11 -34.98
N TYR A 1117 -60.46 -1.96 -33.69
CA TYR A 1117 -60.23 -2.97 -32.66
C TYR A 1117 -61.55 -3.66 -32.30
N ASN A 1118 -61.47 -4.96 -31.96
CA ASN A 1118 -62.66 -5.75 -31.64
C ASN A 1118 -63.16 -5.46 -30.20
N GLU A 1119 -64.47 -5.59 -29.97
CA GLU A 1119 -65.13 -5.24 -28.69
C GLU A 1119 -64.79 -6.15 -27.49
N GLY A 1120 -63.80 -7.05 -27.63
CA GLY A 1120 -63.36 -8.00 -26.59
C GLY A 1120 -62.02 -7.68 -25.91
N GLU A 1121 -61.20 -6.78 -26.46
CA GLU A 1121 -59.81 -6.58 -26.00
C GLU A 1121 -59.70 -5.57 -24.83
N LEU A 1122 -58.84 -5.86 -23.85
CA LEU A 1122 -58.78 -5.16 -22.57
C LEU A 1122 -57.36 -4.77 -22.15
N HIS A 1123 -57.23 -3.62 -21.48
CA HIS A 1123 -56.04 -3.26 -20.70
C HIS A 1123 -56.21 -3.69 -19.24
N LEU A 1124 -55.14 -4.27 -18.68
CA LEU A 1124 -55.11 -4.79 -17.30
C LEU A 1124 -53.99 -4.16 -16.47
N PHE A 1125 -54.38 -3.67 -15.28
CA PHE A 1125 -53.55 -2.83 -14.42
C PHE A 1125 -53.24 -3.53 -13.10
N ALA A 1126 -52.01 -3.33 -12.58
CA ALA A 1126 -51.52 -3.97 -11.36
C ALA A 1126 -52.13 -3.40 -10.06
N SER A 1127 -52.68 -2.18 -10.10
CA SER A 1127 -53.38 -1.52 -9.00
C SER A 1127 -54.21 -0.35 -9.52
N ASP A 1128 -55.13 0.12 -8.67
CA ASP A 1128 -56.02 1.27 -8.91
C ASP A 1128 -55.24 2.59 -9.20
N GLY A 1129 -53.95 2.65 -8.84
CA GLY A 1129 -53.06 3.82 -9.06
C GLY A 1129 -52.60 4.06 -10.51
N MET A 1130 -52.92 3.19 -11.46
CA MET A 1130 -52.80 3.41 -12.93
C MET A 1130 -51.44 3.84 -13.52
N GLU A 1131 -50.29 3.42 -13.00
CA GLU A 1131 -48.99 3.62 -13.68
C GLU A 1131 -48.50 2.43 -14.54
N PHE A 1132 -48.90 1.19 -14.21
CA PHE A 1132 -48.32 -0.03 -14.79
C PHE A 1132 -49.36 -1.03 -15.33
N CYS A 1133 -49.14 -1.45 -16.57
CA CYS A 1133 -49.95 -2.38 -17.36
C CYS A 1133 -49.23 -3.72 -17.57
N LEU A 1134 -50.00 -4.80 -17.71
CA LEU A 1134 -49.47 -6.14 -17.98
C LEU A 1134 -48.97 -6.26 -19.44
N ASP A 1135 -47.70 -6.60 -19.63
CA ASP A 1135 -47.00 -6.66 -20.92
C ASP A 1135 -46.55 -8.08 -21.28
N ALA A 1136 -46.95 -8.55 -22.46
CA ALA A 1136 -46.70 -9.90 -22.96
C ALA A 1136 -45.47 -10.05 -23.89
N SER A 1137 -44.62 -9.01 -24.04
CA SER A 1137 -43.58 -8.96 -25.08
C SER A 1137 -42.55 -10.10 -24.99
N PRO A 1138 -42.50 -11.02 -25.97
CA PRO A 1138 -41.62 -12.19 -25.94
C PRO A 1138 -40.20 -11.90 -26.46
N ARG A 1139 -39.84 -10.64 -26.72
CA ARG A 1139 -38.58 -10.22 -27.37
C ARG A 1139 -37.71 -9.27 -26.54
N HIS A 1140 -37.90 -9.19 -25.22
CA HIS A 1140 -37.03 -8.42 -24.34
C HIS A 1140 -36.37 -9.27 -23.25
N LYS A 1141 -35.03 -9.29 -23.24
CA LYS A 1141 -34.24 -9.69 -22.07
C LYS A 1141 -34.28 -8.54 -21.07
N ARG A 1142 -35.16 -8.64 -20.07
CA ARG A 1142 -35.21 -7.68 -18.95
C ARG A 1142 -33.99 -7.83 -18.03
N THR A 1143 -33.63 -6.73 -17.38
CA THR A 1143 -32.48 -6.61 -16.48
C THR A 1143 -32.79 -7.10 -15.05
N SER A 1144 -31.75 -7.27 -14.23
CA SER A 1144 -31.89 -7.79 -12.85
C SER A 1144 -32.70 -6.89 -11.90
N ARG A 1145 -32.87 -5.59 -12.21
CA ARG A 1145 -33.75 -4.68 -11.44
C ARG A 1145 -35.23 -4.91 -11.73
N GLU A 1146 -35.58 -5.28 -12.96
CA GLU A 1146 -36.96 -5.47 -13.43
C GLU A 1146 -37.58 -6.82 -13.00
N LEU A 1147 -36.77 -7.70 -12.41
CA LEU A 1147 -37.19 -9.04 -12.00
C LEU A 1147 -38.06 -9.09 -10.72
N LYS A 1148 -38.30 -7.95 -10.06
CA LYS A 1148 -39.06 -7.86 -8.80
C LYS A 1148 -40.57 -7.73 -8.97
N SER A 1149 -41.05 -7.32 -10.14
CA SER A 1149 -42.49 -7.22 -10.47
C SER A 1149 -42.73 -7.84 -11.84
N GLY A 1150 -42.95 -9.16 -11.85
CA GLY A 1150 -43.04 -9.96 -13.07
C GLY A 1150 -44.05 -9.39 -14.07
N SER A 1151 -43.61 -9.23 -15.32
CA SER A 1151 -44.44 -8.95 -16.50
C SER A 1151 -45.12 -7.57 -16.61
N PHE A 1152 -44.98 -6.65 -15.65
CA PHE A 1152 -45.57 -5.31 -15.77
C PHE A 1152 -44.65 -4.32 -16.48
N SER A 1153 -45.21 -3.27 -17.10
CA SER A 1153 -44.49 -2.18 -17.78
C SER A 1153 -45.32 -0.88 -17.73
N PRO A 1154 -44.74 0.31 -17.99
CA PRO A 1154 -45.52 1.54 -18.07
C PRO A 1154 -46.63 1.44 -19.14
N CYS A 1155 -47.85 1.86 -18.80
CA CYS A 1155 -48.97 1.83 -19.74
C CYS A 1155 -48.72 2.74 -20.95
N ARG A 1156 -48.84 2.19 -22.17
CA ARG A 1156 -48.60 2.89 -23.44
C ARG A 1156 -49.67 2.67 -24.51
N SER A 1157 -50.66 1.81 -24.22
CA SER A 1157 -51.68 1.36 -25.18
C SER A 1157 -51.12 0.57 -26.37
N ASP A 1158 -49.93 -0.01 -26.22
CA ASP A 1158 -49.31 -0.89 -27.23
C ASP A 1158 -50.02 -2.26 -27.31
N ALA A 1159 -50.00 -2.92 -28.47
CA ALA A 1159 -50.69 -4.20 -28.69
C ALA A 1159 -50.25 -5.34 -27.74
N ASN A 1160 -48.99 -5.33 -27.29
CA ASN A 1160 -48.47 -6.28 -26.29
C ASN A 1160 -49.01 -6.05 -24.86
N GLN A 1161 -49.80 -4.99 -24.64
CA GLN A 1161 -50.54 -4.71 -23.41
C GLN A 1161 -52.06 -5.00 -23.54
N MET A 1162 -52.50 -5.60 -24.65
CA MET A 1162 -53.87 -6.07 -24.87
C MET A 1162 -54.05 -7.51 -24.40
N TRP A 1163 -55.14 -7.76 -23.69
CA TRP A 1163 -55.53 -9.06 -23.15
C TRP A 1163 -57.01 -9.36 -23.38
N GLU A 1164 -57.33 -10.60 -23.72
CA GLU A 1164 -58.68 -11.13 -23.88
C GLU A 1164 -58.91 -12.25 -22.85
N LEU A 1165 -60.06 -12.23 -22.16
CA LEU A 1165 -60.46 -13.29 -21.24
C LEU A 1165 -61.47 -14.22 -21.92
N ASN A 1166 -61.02 -15.45 -22.20
CA ASN A 1166 -61.87 -16.47 -22.79
C ASN A 1166 -62.87 -17.06 -21.78
N SER A 1167 -64.00 -17.55 -22.29
CA SER A 1167 -65.06 -18.21 -21.51
C SER A 1167 -64.64 -19.50 -20.79
N ASN A 1168 -63.47 -20.05 -21.11
CA ASN A 1168 -62.84 -21.18 -20.40
C ASN A 1168 -61.99 -20.75 -19.18
N GLY A 1169 -61.94 -19.45 -18.86
CA GLY A 1169 -61.15 -18.91 -17.75
C GLY A 1169 -59.65 -18.74 -18.06
N SER A 1170 -59.26 -18.78 -19.33
CA SER A 1170 -57.90 -18.44 -19.78
C SER A 1170 -57.77 -16.99 -20.22
N LEU A 1171 -56.69 -16.33 -19.79
CA LEU A 1171 -56.41 -14.92 -20.08
C LEU A 1171 -55.25 -14.84 -21.08
N VAL A 1172 -55.53 -14.42 -22.32
CA VAL A 1172 -54.63 -14.50 -23.48
C VAL A 1172 -54.18 -13.11 -23.90
N SER A 1173 -52.92 -12.93 -24.31
CA SER A 1173 -52.51 -11.70 -25.00
C SER A 1173 -52.72 -11.81 -26.50
N SER A 1174 -53.46 -10.86 -27.07
CA SER A 1174 -53.74 -10.76 -28.51
C SER A 1174 -52.47 -10.72 -29.37
N TYR A 1175 -51.39 -10.14 -28.84
CA TYR A 1175 -50.13 -9.94 -29.56
C TYR A 1175 -49.22 -11.17 -29.60
N SER A 1176 -49.17 -11.94 -28.51
CA SER A 1176 -48.23 -13.06 -28.37
C SER A 1176 -48.87 -14.44 -28.43
N GLY A 1177 -50.19 -14.54 -28.29
CA GLY A 1177 -50.91 -15.82 -28.16
C GLY A 1177 -50.56 -16.61 -26.88
N LEU A 1178 -49.89 -15.97 -25.92
CA LEU A 1178 -49.53 -16.57 -24.64
C LEU A 1178 -50.60 -16.29 -23.58
N CYS A 1179 -50.77 -17.25 -22.67
CA CYS A 1179 -51.69 -17.16 -21.55
C CYS A 1179 -50.97 -16.78 -20.25
N ALA A 1180 -51.65 -15.96 -19.43
CA ALA A 1180 -51.21 -15.60 -18.09
C ALA A 1180 -51.48 -16.71 -17.06
N THR A 1181 -50.52 -16.95 -16.18
CA THR A 1181 -50.56 -17.97 -15.11
C THR A 1181 -50.03 -17.40 -13.81
N VAL A 1182 -50.54 -17.89 -12.69
CA VAL A 1182 -50.01 -17.59 -11.35
C VAL A 1182 -49.21 -18.78 -10.84
N LYS A 1183 -48.09 -18.50 -10.16
CA LYS A 1183 -47.27 -19.48 -9.45
C LYS A 1183 -47.04 -19.03 -8.01
N SER A 1184 -47.57 -19.80 -7.07
CA SER A 1184 -47.17 -19.80 -5.66
C SER A 1184 -45.89 -20.61 -5.47
N THR A 1185 -45.02 -20.20 -4.55
CA THR A 1185 -43.85 -20.97 -4.14
C THR A 1185 -43.61 -20.91 -2.63
N ASP A 1186 -43.83 -22.03 -1.94
CA ASP A 1186 -43.43 -22.23 -0.55
C ASP A 1186 -41.91 -22.14 -0.38
N ALA A 1187 -41.46 -21.36 0.62
CA ALA A 1187 -40.06 -21.28 0.99
C ALA A 1187 -39.58 -22.59 1.66
N ASN A 1188 -38.97 -23.46 0.86
CA ASN A 1188 -38.19 -24.62 1.32
C ASN A 1188 -36.73 -24.53 0.83
N VAL A 1189 -35.81 -25.05 1.63
CA VAL A 1189 -34.35 -24.84 1.49
C VAL A 1189 -33.81 -25.40 0.17
N GLY A 1190 -33.03 -24.60 -0.57
CA GLY A 1190 -32.42 -25.01 -1.85
C GLY A 1190 -31.11 -24.28 -2.16
N SER A 1191 -30.07 -25.04 -2.54
CA SER A 1191 -28.65 -24.64 -2.61
C SER A 1191 -28.23 -23.71 -3.77
N SER A 1192 -29.17 -22.97 -4.38
CA SER A 1192 -29.01 -22.37 -5.72
C SER A 1192 -27.92 -21.29 -5.88
N ARG A 1193 -27.52 -20.59 -4.81
CA ARG A 1193 -26.52 -19.50 -4.85
C ARG A 1193 -25.18 -19.84 -4.19
N VAL A 1194 -24.89 -21.12 -3.99
CA VAL A 1194 -23.51 -21.55 -3.73
C VAL A 1194 -22.73 -21.53 -5.05
N ARG A 1195 -21.45 -21.14 -5.01
CA ARG A 1195 -20.50 -21.29 -6.12
C ARG A 1195 -19.18 -21.87 -5.61
N SER A 1196 -18.43 -22.53 -6.48
CA SER A 1196 -17.07 -22.97 -6.21
C SER A 1196 -16.19 -22.75 -7.44
N TRP A 1197 -14.88 -22.62 -7.22
CA TRP A 1197 -13.90 -22.44 -8.29
C TRP A 1197 -12.63 -23.22 -7.96
N ILE A 1198 -12.03 -23.84 -8.97
CA ILE A 1198 -10.81 -24.63 -8.84
C ILE A 1198 -9.71 -24.10 -9.76
N ALA A 1199 -8.47 -24.08 -9.28
CA ALA A 1199 -7.31 -23.68 -10.09
C ALA A 1199 -6.07 -24.48 -9.69
N THR A 1200 -5.15 -24.72 -10.63
CA THR A 1200 -3.87 -25.38 -10.35
C THR A 1200 -2.72 -24.37 -10.32
N GLY A 1201 -1.88 -24.48 -9.30
CA GLY A 1201 -0.66 -23.70 -9.08
C GLY A 1201 0.55 -24.25 -9.82
N ARG A 1202 1.60 -23.42 -9.95
CA ARG A 1202 2.79 -23.73 -10.76
C ARG A 1202 3.65 -24.89 -10.21
N LYS A 1203 3.51 -25.26 -8.93
CA LYS A 1203 4.20 -26.44 -8.35
C LYS A 1203 3.24 -27.63 -8.17
N GLY A 1204 2.06 -27.54 -8.79
CA GLY A 1204 1.03 -28.58 -8.74
C GLY A 1204 0.04 -28.47 -7.58
N GLU A 1205 0.11 -27.42 -6.74
CA GLU A 1205 -0.88 -27.15 -5.70
C GLU A 1205 -2.28 -26.96 -6.30
N ILE A 1206 -3.34 -27.35 -5.59
CA ILE A 1206 -4.73 -27.20 -6.06
C ILE A 1206 -5.41 -26.16 -5.16
N TYR A 1207 -5.89 -25.07 -5.76
CA TYR A 1207 -6.63 -24.02 -5.09
C TYR A 1207 -8.12 -24.31 -5.26
N VAL A 1208 -8.89 -24.25 -4.18
CA VAL A 1208 -10.35 -24.44 -4.19
C VAL A 1208 -11.00 -23.28 -3.42
N ALA A 1209 -11.72 -22.44 -4.12
CA ALA A 1209 -12.54 -21.39 -3.53
C ALA A 1209 -13.99 -21.89 -3.39
N LEU A 1210 -14.60 -21.62 -2.24
CA LEU A 1210 -16.02 -21.84 -1.95
C LEU A 1210 -16.65 -20.48 -1.65
N PHE A 1211 -17.76 -20.16 -2.30
CA PHE A 1211 -18.41 -18.84 -2.24
C PHE A 1211 -19.89 -18.97 -1.86
N ASN A 1212 -20.33 -18.14 -0.93
CA ASN A 1212 -21.71 -18.07 -0.49
C ASN A 1212 -22.38 -16.80 -1.03
N LEU A 1213 -23.21 -16.92 -2.07
CA LEU A 1213 -24.00 -15.81 -2.61
C LEU A 1213 -25.46 -15.80 -2.09
N ASN A 1214 -25.74 -16.55 -1.02
CA ASN A 1214 -26.98 -16.42 -0.26
C ASN A 1214 -26.91 -15.20 0.69
N SER A 1215 -28.08 -14.67 1.04
CA SER A 1215 -28.28 -13.68 2.11
C SER A 1215 -28.17 -14.28 3.53
N GLU A 1216 -27.78 -15.55 3.64
CA GLU A 1216 -27.70 -16.30 4.89
C GLU A 1216 -26.37 -17.08 4.95
N LYS A 1217 -25.86 -17.25 6.16
CA LYS A 1217 -24.64 -18.03 6.42
C LYS A 1217 -24.86 -19.49 6.04
N THR A 1218 -24.00 -20.05 5.19
CA THR A 1218 -24.20 -21.34 4.54
C THR A 1218 -23.01 -22.27 4.78
N VAL A 1219 -23.25 -23.53 5.17
CA VAL A 1219 -22.22 -24.58 5.14
C VAL A 1219 -22.02 -25.04 3.70
N ILE A 1220 -20.82 -24.85 3.16
CA ILE A 1220 -20.44 -25.26 1.81
C ILE A 1220 -19.38 -26.36 1.91
N SER A 1221 -19.53 -27.41 1.11
CA SER A 1221 -18.58 -28.52 1.02
C SER A 1221 -18.27 -28.90 -0.43
N ALA A 1222 -17.13 -29.56 -0.63
CA ALA A 1222 -16.73 -30.17 -1.89
C ALA A 1222 -16.00 -31.49 -1.61
N THR A 1223 -16.33 -32.55 -2.35
CA THR A 1223 -15.68 -33.86 -2.20
C THR A 1223 -14.39 -33.95 -3.04
N ILE A 1224 -13.42 -34.74 -2.61
CA ILE A 1224 -12.22 -35.01 -3.41
C ILE A 1224 -12.58 -35.69 -4.74
N SER A 1225 -13.67 -36.46 -4.79
CA SER A 1225 -14.21 -37.05 -6.04
C SER A 1225 -14.62 -35.98 -7.04
N ASP A 1226 -15.34 -34.94 -6.61
CA ASP A 1226 -15.78 -33.86 -7.51
C ASP A 1226 -14.63 -32.96 -7.94
N LEU A 1227 -13.67 -32.70 -7.05
CA LEU A 1227 -12.42 -32.00 -7.38
C LEU A 1227 -11.54 -32.79 -8.37
N THR A 1228 -11.62 -34.13 -8.34
CA THR A 1228 -10.96 -35.02 -9.32
C THR A 1228 -11.62 -34.91 -10.69
N LYS A 1229 -12.97 -34.93 -10.76
CA LYS A 1229 -13.73 -34.73 -12.02
C LYS A 1229 -13.39 -33.39 -12.68
N ALA A 1230 -13.13 -32.36 -11.89
CA ALA A 1230 -12.77 -31.01 -12.37
C ALA A 1230 -11.28 -30.85 -12.76
N LEU A 1231 -10.42 -31.85 -12.54
CA LEU A 1231 -9.00 -31.84 -12.90
C LEU A 1231 -8.64 -33.02 -13.82
N PRO A 1232 -9.04 -32.97 -15.12
CA PRO A 1232 -8.76 -34.04 -16.07
C PRO A 1232 -7.27 -34.37 -16.14
N GLY A 1233 -6.94 -35.65 -16.02
CA GLY A 1233 -5.55 -36.15 -16.01
C GLY A 1233 -4.88 -36.20 -14.64
N ARG A 1234 -5.57 -35.85 -13.54
CA ARG A 1234 -5.07 -36.04 -12.16
C ARG A 1234 -5.95 -37.00 -11.38
N SER A 1235 -5.36 -38.05 -10.81
CA SER A 1235 -5.99 -38.85 -9.76
C SER A 1235 -5.66 -38.25 -8.40
N LEU A 1236 -6.66 -37.83 -7.62
CA LEU A 1236 -6.44 -37.29 -6.28
C LEU A 1236 -6.69 -38.40 -5.25
N ASN A 1237 -5.63 -38.95 -4.66
CA ASN A 1237 -5.79 -39.83 -3.50
C ASN A 1237 -6.15 -38.98 -2.27
N ALA A 1238 -7.41 -39.06 -1.85
CA ALA A 1238 -7.92 -38.26 -0.74
C ALA A 1238 -7.08 -38.40 0.54
N THR A 1239 -6.57 -39.61 0.83
CA THR A 1239 -5.74 -39.93 2.02
C THR A 1239 -4.34 -39.30 2.04
N SER A 1240 -3.89 -38.69 0.92
CA SER A 1240 -2.61 -37.98 0.82
C SER A 1240 -2.76 -36.45 0.77
N CYS A 1241 -3.92 -35.91 0.44
CA CYS A 1241 -4.15 -34.47 0.29
C CYS A 1241 -4.12 -33.71 1.63
N HIS A 1242 -3.17 -32.78 1.78
CA HIS A 1242 -3.08 -31.86 2.94
C HIS A 1242 -3.69 -30.49 2.58
N GLY A 1243 -4.62 -29.98 3.38
CA GLY A 1243 -5.38 -28.75 3.08
C GLY A 1243 -5.21 -27.62 4.09
N THR A 1244 -5.03 -26.38 3.62
CA THR A 1244 -4.93 -25.17 4.47
C THR A 1244 -5.81 -24.05 3.89
N GLU A 1245 -6.56 -23.34 4.73
CA GLU A 1245 -7.38 -22.19 4.32
C GLU A 1245 -6.58 -20.87 4.42
N VAL A 1246 -6.62 -20.06 3.36
CA VAL A 1246 -5.70 -18.93 3.11
C VAL A 1246 -6.04 -17.71 3.96
N TRP A 1247 -7.32 -17.33 4.08
CA TRP A 1247 -7.71 -16.07 4.74
C TRP A 1247 -7.60 -16.11 6.26
N SER A 1248 -7.77 -17.30 6.85
CA SER A 1248 -7.59 -17.56 8.28
C SER A 1248 -6.20 -18.10 8.64
N GLY A 1249 -5.47 -18.65 7.65
CA GLY A 1249 -4.25 -19.42 7.88
C GLY A 1249 -4.49 -20.74 8.63
N LYS A 1250 -5.75 -21.21 8.71
CA LYS A 1250 -6.11 -22.44 9.43
C LYS A 1250 -5.66 -23.65 8.62
N ASP A 1251 -4.76 -24.44 9.20
CA ASP A 1251 -4.44 -25.76 8.68
C ASP A 1251 -5.56 -26.76 9.04
N PHE A 1252 -5.98 -27.57 8.06
CA PHE A 1252 -6.94 -28.66 8.23
C PHE A 1252 -6.26 -30.03 8.23
N GLY A 1253 -4.96 -30.10 7.96
CA GLY A 1253 -4.21 -31.35 7.95
C GLY A 1253 -4.55 -32.22 6.73
N LYS A 1254 -4.43 -33.55 6.90
CA LYS A 1254 -4.92 -34.52 5.92
C LYS A 1254 -6.44 -34.45 5.81
N ILE A 1255 -6.93 -34.23 4.60
CA ILE A 1255 -8.35 -34.36 4.27
C ILE A 1255 -8.72 -35.85 4.29
N LYS A 1256 -9.97 -36.17 4.64
CA LYS A 1256 -10.52 -37.52 4.55
C LYS A 1256 -11.17 -37.74 3.19
N ASP A 1257 -12.34 -37.15 2.99
CA ASP A 1257 -13.16 -37.37 1.77
C ASP A 1257 -13.69 -36.05 1.16
N SER A 1258 -13.86 -35.02 1.99
CA SER A 1258 -14.36 -33.70 1.61
C SER A 1258 -13.72 -32.57 2.41
N ILE A 1259 -13.69 -31.38 1.82
CA ILE A 1259 -13.55 -30.11 2.54
C ILE A 1259 -14.94 -29.56 2.83
N SER A 1260 -15.14 -28.97 4.00
CA SER A 1260 -16.40 -28.35 4.42
C SER A 1260 -16.13 -27.15 5.32
N MET A 1261 -16.84 -26.05 5.10
CA MET A 1261 -16.71 -24.84 5.88
C MET A 1261 -18.03 -24.08 5.96
N GLU A 1262 -18.29 -23.52 7.15
CA GLU A 1262 -19.36 -22.56 7.37
C GLU A 1262 -18.91 -21.19 6.83
N VAL A 1263 -19.61 -20.66 5.83
CA VAL A 1263 -19.24 -19.43 5.11
C VAL A 1263 -20.31 -18.37 5.35
N GLU A 1264 -19.90 -17.20 5.85
CA GLU A 1264 -20.76 -16.04 6.11
C GLU A 1264 -21.53 -15.57 4.86
N MET A 1265 -22.60 -14.79 5.07
CA MET A 1265 -23.31 -14.09 3.98
C MET A 1265 -22.32 -13.33 3.08
N HIS A 1266 -22.45 -13.53 1.77
CA HIS A 1266 -21.61 -12.93 0.71
C HIS A 1266 -20.09 -13.22 0.85
N GLY A 1267 -19.72 -14.20 1.69
CA GLY A 1267 -18.34 -14.55 2.01
C GLY A 1267 -17.76 -15.68 1.17
N CYS A 1268 -16.47 -15.92 1.38
CA CYS A 1268 -15.72 -17.00 0.74
C CYS A 1268 -14.78 -17.72 1.72
N ALA A 1269 -14.41 -18.95 1.37
CA ALA A 1269 -13.27 -19.67 1.93
C ALA A 1269 -12.34 -20.11 0.80
N LEU A 1270 -11.02 -19.94 0.94
CA LEU A 1270 -10.05 -20.29 -0.09
C LEU A 1270 -9.07 -21.33 0.46
N PHE A 1271 -9.12 -22.55 -0.06
CA PHE A 1271 -8.24 -23.65 0.33
C PHE A 1271 -7.07 -23.81 -0.65
N VAL A 1272 -5.89 -24.13 -0.12
CA VAL A 1272 -4.77 -24.70 -0.88
C VAL A 1272 -4.60 -26.15 -0.45
N LEU A 1273 -4.73 -27.06 -1.42
CA LEU A 1273 -4.56 -28.50 -1.26
C LEU A 1273 -3.22 -28.92 -1.86
N LYS A 1274 -2.45 -29.70 -1.10
CA LYS A 1274 -1.23 -30.36 -1.54
C LYS A 1274 -1.48 -31.86 -1.54
N CYS A 1275 -1.90 -32.37 -2.69
CA CYS A 1275 -1.99 -33.80 -2.97
C CYS A 1275 -0.68 -34.23 -3.65
N PRO A 1276 0.19 -35.02 -2.99
CA PRO A 1276 1.37 -35.62 -3.59
C PRO A 1276 1.02 -36.81 -4.50
#